data_AF-A0A540VAV0-F1
#
_entry.id   AF-A0A540VAV0-F1
#
_cell.length_a   1.000
_cell.length_b   1.000
_cell.length_c   1.000
_cell.angle_alpha   90.00
_cell.angle_beta   90.00
_cell.angle_gamma   90.00
#
_symmetry.space_group_name_H-M   'P 1'
#
loop_
_entity.id
_entity.type
_entity.pdbx_description
1 polymer ?
#
loop_
_entity_poly.entity_id
_entity_poly.type
_entity_poly.pdbx_seq_one_letter_code
_entity_poly.pdbx_strand_id
1 'polypeptide(L)'
;MPRPLIDSEFLFGIHEPGGEELMLSAGRRGWILFCEAIGHDPADRTGVDFTTFSSRGLGIMCRLNHGYPPDGTIPHSSLYEQFAQRVANFVATSRGCKIWIIGNEMNYAVERPGIQIDWSRHPTIHGPTPEESDPMRRGLPVRFNALPDHSTEIRTTRGAIIDPGEIITPELYARCYRLCREAIHRVPGHEDDQVLVGAVAPWNTQTIYGDNPNGDWVQYFRDILTLLGPDGCDGFTLHTYTHGPDPALIVSDEKLGPPFQQRHREFRAYRDFLEAVPASMRHLPVYITETDQTTPWLDENTGWVQQAYAEIDAWNREPGHQQIRALILYRWPRMDRWYIDGKQGVMEDFRAALQHDYRWQGAELEAEPEPAPRPRDSQGPAEPARPAYRVEWLDDQFPDRLVAGQTITVPVTLRNAGSLPWSWGGGNPFRVGYRYFRNRRPLSLEPARDLRTDIPRDVPPGETVTVNVRLALPNEPGNYTLELDLVHEGITWFREKGSSVLTRWITVEMPKRVPGMDGQEGDQLPVPLFSDVSAQLPRSGTPYARRSLNQIRYLVISHTGADPRLSLERIAQTHVRAGYPGMAYHFVVDSEGQIFKVSALEEVANPDQIWSSQGVNICLAGNFSQQTPSMPQLDATGRLCAWLAQNLGLSPQSIMGLGELTDTESPGEPFYTGINWKAILIRQVQLHLAALSGSSDSGRVVEMGGLIAELERKQATLADRVTELEAERERLLAFNRRLQGEIAELQRQLEEQPTQTAGGLPIHNWIQRLPRDPERYVPRPADSIQYVVINHTGVAPDVPLEEIARAHLPDWPGILYDYYISAEGEIYQTQPLDQVVETNQVYLARAINIAFAGDFDDGVPTHEQIYAGGKLIAWLLEYFPQLSLESIRGVSEFIDHPSPGAQWLEGACWKEALLAAVRRAAGWQESSPAEAELRNQVAQLEQQVEALRHNNQTLQDQNVQLRAQYQQAQDEIRRLQGELQQREQEHKRYVVPKPAMRVVVEQLPRHPTLRYEQRPLSQITHIAIHHTATPPTVSPARIAELHVAPDPARGKDAWPGIGYHFFIHADGTIDQTNYLETASYHVYRHNMYAVGVVFAGSFMNGRVPTTAQLRAGAHLVAWLMQELNIPLARVWGHREFPDNNTVCPGSEWTQGNRWRDMLWERIEQVQSGVGVKTIRHYMLFWQRPYPGPMARQDLVNAISYVVRFRPTIGFSVQDARNAEYVTIVGNEAGISAAEEKLLRASGCKVERIAGRDEEETSRILAELANLGRRFRSFDVDF
;
A
#
# COMPACT_ATOMS: atom_id res chain seq x y z
N MET A 1 -17.65 28.04 -16.27
CA MET A 1 -18.87 27.22 -16.14
C MET A 1 -18.99 26.79 -14.68
N PRO A 2 -20.18 26.64 -14.09
CA PRO A 2 -20.29 26.13 -12.73
C PRO A 2 -19.73 24.70 -12.69
N ARG A 3 -18.96 24.39 -11.64
CA ARG A 3 -18.24 23.12 -11.48
C ARG A 3 -19.21 21.92 -11.61
N PRO A 4 -18.85 20.84 -12.32
CA PRO A 4 -19.74 19.70 -12.60
C PRO A 4 -20.06 18.78 -11.40
N LEU A 5 -19.66 19.13 -10.18
CA LEU A 5 -19.98 18.38 -8.95
C LEU A 5 -20.63 19.32 -7.92
N ILE A 6 -21.61 18.79 -7.21
CA ILE A 6 -22.55 19.50 -6.35
C ILE A 6 -21.79 20.07 -5.14
N ASP A 7 -21.49 21.38 -5.15
CA ASP A 7 -21.23 22.10 -3.91
C ASP A 7 -22.51 21.99 -3.06
N SER A 8 -22.42 21.41 -1.86
CA SER A 8 -23.56 21.39 -0.94
C SER A 8 -23.85 22.83 -0.51
N GLU A 9 -25.11 23.26 -0.66
CA GLU A 9 -25.58 24.54 -0.13
C GLU A 9 -25.71 24.54 1.40
N PHE A 10 -25.74 23.35 2.02
CA PHE A 10 -25.87 23.18 3.46
C PHE A 10 -24.51 23.17 4.15
N LEU A 11 -24.50 23.67 5.39
CA LEU A 11 -23.31 23.67 6.24
C LEU A 11 -22.96 22.28 6.81
N PHE A 12 -23.94 21.39 6.90
CA PHE A 12 -23.80 20.09 7.56
C PHE A 12 -22.70 19.22 6.97
N GLY A 13 -21.91 18.55 7.82
CA GLY A 13 -21.05 17.47 7.34
C GLY A 13 -20.42 16.63 8.44
N ILE A 14 -19.83 15.52 8.00
CA ILE A 14 -19.26 14.47 8.87
C ILE A 14 -17.87 14.05 8.38
N HIS A 15 -17.00 13.75 9.35
CA HIS A 15 -15.65 13.24 9.12
C HIS A 15 -15.70 11.70 9.01
N GLU A 16 -15.26 11.17 7.87
CA GLU A 16 -15.43 9.79 7.39
C GLU A 16 -16.91 9.36 7.22
N PRO A 17 -17.22 8.38 6.34
CA PRO A 17 -18.59 7.92 6.12
C PRO A 17 -19.13 7.08 7.29
N GLY A 18 -20.45 6.92 7.31
CA GLY A 18 -21.23 6.13 8.26
C GLY A 18 -22.46 6.87 8.82
N GLY A 19 -22.49 8.20 8.71
CA GLY A 19 -23.54 9.07 9.26
C GLY A 19 -24.40 9.78 8.22
N GLU A 20 -24.08 9.60 6.94
CA GLU A 20 -24.67 10.35 5.84
C GLU A 20 -26.18 10.11 5.68
N GLU A 21 -26.70 8.97 6.13
CA GLU A 21 -28.13 8.69 6.11
C GLU A 21 -28.94 9.68 6.95
N LEU A 22 -28.36 10.27 8.01
CA LEU A 22 -29.03 11.31 8.78
C LEU A 22 -29.26 12.57 7.94
N MET A 23 -28.25 12.97 7.18
CA MET A 23 -28.31 14.11 6.26
C MET A 23 -29.28 13.83 5.10
N LEU A 24 -29.18 12.65 4.50
CA LEU A 24 -29.99 12.25 3.35
C LEU A 24 -31.48 12.08 3.70
N SER A 25 -31.79 11.45 4.84
CA SER A 25 -33.17 11.28 5.31
C SER A 25 -33.82 12.61 5.69
N ALA A 26 -33.05 13.57 6.19
CA ALA A 26 -33.50 14.94 6.42
C ALA A 26 -33.65 15.78 5.13
N GLY A 27 -33.24 15.25 3.96
CA GLY A 27 -33.21 15.99 2.70
C GLY A 27 -32.16 17.11 2.67
N ARG A 28 -31.21 17.12 3.61
CA ARG A 28 -30.14 18.11 3.78
C ARG A 28 -28.83 17.49 3.32
N ARG A 29 -28.58 17.47 2.01
CA ARG A 29 -27.39 16.83 1.44
C ARG A 29 -26.14 17.65 1.75
N GLY A 30 -25.49 17.33 2.85
CA GLY A 30 -24.29 18.00 3.35
C GLY A 30 -22.98 17.45 2.75
N TRP A 31 -21.92 17.56 3.54
CA TRP A 31 -20.54 17.27 3.16
C TRP A 31 -20.01 15.99 3.84
N ILE A 32 -19.16 15.25 3.15
CA ILE A 32 -18.32 14.18 3.73
C ILE A 32 -16.85 14.50 3.47
N LEU A 33 -16.04 14.40 4.53
CA LEU A 33 -14.59 14.51 4.43
C LEU A 33 -13.92 13.14 4.62
N PHE A 34 -13.10 12.74 3.65
CA PHE A 34 -12.25 11.56 3.71
C PHE A 34 -10.80 11.95 4.05
N CYS A 35 -10.07 11.09 4.76
CA CYS A 35 -8.64 11.26 5.04
C CYS A 35 -7.81 10.09 4.49
N GLU A 36 -7.00 10.36 3.47
CA GLU A 36 -6.20 9.36 2.76
C GLU A 36 -4.70 9.57 2.99
N ALA A 37 -3.99 8.52 3.40
CA ALA A 37 -2.52 8.51 3.45
C ALA A 37 -1.96 7.78 2.24
N ILE A 38 -1.38 8.54 1.31
CA ILE A 38 -1.10 8.07 -0.04
C ILE A 38 0.39 7.78 -0.31
N GLY A 39 1.27 8.06 0.66
CA GLY A 39 2.72 7.96 0.48
C GLY A 39 3.26 8.96 -0.54
N HIS A 40 4.48 8.74 -1.04
CA HIS A 40 5.13 9.60 -2.02
C HIS A 40 5.60 8.86 -3.28
N ASP A 41 5.29 7.56 -3.44
CA ASP A 41 5.77 6.77 -4.59
C ASP A 41 5.16 7.30 -5.91
N PRO A 42 5.97 7.86 -6.83
CA PRO A 42 5.46 8.40 -8.08
C PRO A 42 4.97 7.32 -9.06
N ALA A 43 5.28 6.03 -8.81
CA ALA A 43 4.80 4.91 -9.61
C ALA A 43 3.44 4.37 -9.16
N ASP A 44 3.00 4.69 -7.94
CA ASP A 44 1.69 4.28 -7.44
C ASP A 44 0.58 5.08 -8.13
N ARG A 45 -0.34 4.34 -8.77
CA ARG A 45 -1.50 4.83 -9.53
C ARG A 45 -2.82 4.36 -8.95
N THR A 46 -2.83 3.97 -7.68
CA THR A 46 -4.07 3.66 -6.96
C THR A 46 -4.79 4.95 -6.57
N GLY A 47 -6.12 4.86 -6.49
CA GLY A 47 -7.02 5.94 -6.08
C GLY A 47 -8.29 5.37 -5.48
N VAL A 48 -9.19 6.24 -5.05
CA VAL A 48 -10.43 5.88 -4.34
C VAL A 48 -11.66 6.31 -5.15
N ASP A 49 -12.67 5.45 -5.18
CA ASP A 49 -13.94 5.78 -5.83
C ASP A 49 -14.95 6.33 -4.82
N PHE A 50 -15.12 7.65 -4.81
CA PHE A 50 -16.08 8.36 -3.96
C PHE A 50 -17.48 8.47 -4.58
N THR A 51 -17.70 7.91 -5.79
CA THR A 51 -18.98 8.09 -6.53
C THR A 51 -20.18 7.52 -5.81
N THR A 52 -19.99 6.54 -4.93
CA THR A 52 -21.04 6.00 -4.05
C THR A 52 -21.71 7.09 -3.19
N PHE A 53 -20.97 8.13 -2.81
CA PHE A 53 -21.49 9.24 -2.02
C PHE A 53 -21.86 10.44 -2.90
N SER A 54 -21.00 10.80 -3.86
CA SER A 54 -21.23 11.98 -4.71
C SER A 54 -22.46 11.84 -5.62
N SER A 55 -22.76 10.62 -6.10
CA SER A 55 -23.96 10.34 -6.90
C SER A 55 -25.27 10.51 -6.13
N ARG A 56 -25.20 10.52 -4.79
CA ARG A 56 -26.34 10.76 -3.89
C ARG A 56 -26.55 12.27 -3.62
N GLY A 57 -25.71 13.11 -4.21
CA GLY A 57 -25.75 14.57 -4.13
C GLY A 57 -25.06 15.15 -2.89
N LEU A 58 -24.20 14.38 -2.22
CA LEU A 58 -23.37 14.84 -1.11
C LEU A 58 -22.09 15.51 -1.64
N GLY A 59 -21.66 16.58 -0.98
CA GLY A 59 -20.40 17.25 -1.28
C GLY A 59 -19.21 16.45 -0.75
N ILE A 60 -18.25 16.11 -1.60
CA ILE A 60 -17.11 15.26 -1.22
C ILE A 60 -15.81 16.07 -1.18
N MET A 61 -15.11 15.95 -0.05
CA MET A 61 -13.77 16.49 0.16
C MET A 61 -12.82 15.35 0.54
N CYS A 62 -11.56 15.44 0.12
CA CYS A 62 -10.54 14.45 0.47
C CYS A 62 -9.25 15.14 0.95
N ARG A 63 -8.85 14.84 2.17
CA ARG A 63 -7.59 15.25 2.80
C ARG A 63 -6.49 14.27 2.40
N LEU A 64 -5.48 14.76 1.71
CA LEU A 64 -4.36 13.98 1.20
C LEU A 64 -3.15 14.19 2.11
N ASN A 65 -2.80 13.14 2.86
CA ASN A 65 -1.60 13.07 3.69
C ASN A 65 -0.56 12.19 3.01
N HIS A 66 0.72 12.50 3.21
CA HIS A 66 1.82 11.59 2.90
C HIS A 66 1.78 10.35 3.78
N GLY A 67 1.68 10.56 5.09
CA GLY A 67 1.55 9.52 6.08
C GLY A 67 1.24 10.11 7.45
N TYR A 68 1.62 9.38 8.48
CA TYR A 68 1.46 9.74 9.89
C TYR A 68 2.79 9.44 10.60
N PRO A 69 3.04 9.87 11.86
CA PRO A 69 4.30 9.60 12.55
C PRO A 69 4.85 8.17 12.32
N PRO A 70 6.12 8.02 11.87
CA PRO A 70 7.13 9.08 11.70
C PRO A 70 7.13 9.76 10.33
N ASP A 71 6.28 9.36 9.39
CA ASP A 71 6.34 9.80 7.98
C ASP A 71 5.85 11.23 7.75
N GLY A 72 4.99 11.75 8.63
CA GLY A 72 4.44 13.10 8.60
C GLY A 72 3.31 13.32 7.59
N THR A 73 2.51 14.35 7.82
CA THR A 73 1.37 14.74 6.96
C THR A 73 1.80 15.14 5.54
N ILE A 74 3.01 15.69 5.40
CA ILE A 74 3.74 15.87 4.14
C ILE A 74 5.13 15.25 4.34
N PRO A 75 5.79 14.75 3.29
CA PRO A 75 7.07 14.06 3.47
C PRO A 75 8.19 15.04 3.79
N HIS A 76 9.39 14.53 4.04
CA HIS A 76 10.59 15.36 4.09
C HIS A 76 10.73 16.19 2.79
N SER A 77 11.21 17.43 2.90
CA SER A 77 11.23 18.42 1.81
C SER A 77 12.00 18.01 0.55
N SER A 78 12.85 16.98 0.65
CA SER A 78 13.57 16.33 -0.46
C SER A 78 12.68 15.43 -1.33
N LEU A 79 11.44 15.15 -0.91
CA LEU A 79 10.51 14.23 -1.57
C LEU A 79 9.24 14.93 -2.09
N TYR A 80 9.14 16.26 -1.98
CA TYR A 80 7.94 17.01 -2.39
C TYR A 80 7.55 16.80 -3.86
N GLU A 81 8.53 16.70 -4.77
CA GLU A 81 8.27 16.45 -6.18
C GLU A 81 7.64 15.05 -6.41
N GLN A 82 8.10 14.05 -5.66
CA GLN A 82 7.59 12.68 -5.74
C GLN A 82 6.18 12.61 -5.15
N PHE A 83 5.97 13.26 -4.00
CA PHE A 83 4.66 13.39 -3.38
C PHE A 83 3.65 14.14 -4.27
N ALA A 84 4.04 15.23 -4.90
CA ALA A 84 3.18 15.94 -5.85
C ALA A 84 2.78 15.05 -7.04
N GLN A 85 3.70 14.23 -7.55
CA GLN A 85 3.38 13.26 -8.59
C GLN A 85 2.43 12.17 -8.08
N ARG A 86 2.63 11.68 -6.85
CA ARG A 86 1.73 10.70 -6.22
C ARG A 86 0.32 11.26 -6.01
N VAL A 87 0.22 12.51 -5.54
CA VAL A 87 -1.02 13.27 -5.42
C VAL A 87 -1.73 13.36 -6.78
N ALA A 88 -1.03 13.75 -7.84
CA ALA A 88 -1.61 13.80 -9.18
C ALA A 88 -2.11 12.43 -9.66
N ASN A 89 -1.35 11.36 -9.42
CA ASN A 89 -1.79 10.00 -9.77
C ASN A 89 -3.04 9.57 -8.97
N PHE A 90 -3.09 9.90 -7.68
CA PHE A 90 -4.25 9.62 -6.82
C PHE A 90 -5.48 10.35 -7.34
N VAL A 91 -5.35 11.66 -7.63
CA VAL A 91 -6.46 12.48 -8.14
C VAL A 91 -6.92 12.00 -9.53
N ALA A 92 -5.99 11.67 -10.43
CA ALA A 92 -6.31 11.19 -11.78
C ALA A 92 -7.09 9.87 -11.81
N THR A 93 -6.94 9.06 -10.77
CA THR A 93 -7.62 7.76 -10.66
C THR A 93 -8.83 7.78 -9.74
N SER A 94 -8.93 8.77 -8.85
CA SER A 94 -10.04 8.93 -7.93
C SER A 94 -11.24 9.60 -8.57
N ARG A 95 -12.43 9.03 -8.38
CA ARG A 95 -13.68 9.51 -8.98
C ARG A 95 -14.62 10.05 -7.90
N GLY A 96 -15.47 11.02 -8.25
CA GLY A 96 -16.50 11.53 -7.34
C GLY A 96 -16.04 12.57 -6.31
N CYS A 97 -14.76 12.98 -6.31
CA CYS A 97 -14.23 14.07 -5.48
C CYS A 97 -13.63 15.17 -6.36
N LYS A 98 -13.79 16.43 -5.94
CA LYS A 98 -13.28 17.64 -6.64
C LYS A 98 -12.66 18.69 -5.71
N ILE A 99 -12.58 18.38 -4.43
CA ILE A 99 -12.04 19.26 -3.40
C ILE A 99 -10.96 18.47 -2.65
N TRP A 100 -9.72 18.88 -2.84
CA TRP A 100 -8.53 18.21 -2.33
C TRP A 100 -7.85 19.08 -1.29
N ILE A 101 -7.51 18.53 -0.13
CA ILE A 101 -6.85 19.28 0.95
C ILE A 101 -5.45 18.70 1.12
N ILE A 102 -4.41 19.53 1.02
CA ILE A 102 -3.02 19.05 1.06
C ILE A 102 -2.46 19.18 2.47
N GLY A 103 -2.22 18.04 3.10
CA GLY A 103 -1.72 17.96 4.47
C GLY A 103 -2.73 18.42 5.53
N ASN A 104 -2.29 18.33 6.79
CA ASN A 104 -3.10 18.55 7.97
C ASN A 104 -2.22 19.02 9.13
N GLU A 105 -2.63 20.09 9.82
CA GLU A 105 -2.04 20.51 11.09
C GLU A 105 -0.52 20.63 11.08
N MET A 106 0.01 21.23 10.03
CA MET A 106 1.46 21.26 9.75
C MET A 106 2.29 21.99 10.82
N ASN A 107 1.65 22.80 11.66
CA ASN A 107 2.29 23.45 12.80
C ASN A 107 2.41 22.53 14.04
N TYR A 108 1.72 21.39 14.06
CA TYR A 108 1.78 20.40 15.13
C TYR A 108 2.98 19.45 14.94
N ALA A 109 3.82 19.26 15.97
CA ALA A 109 5.04 18.47 15.84
C ALA A 109 4.80 16.99 15.50
N VAL A 110 3.67 16.42 15.93
CA VAL A 110 3.31 15.03 15.61
C VAL A 110 3.11 14.83 14.11
N GLU A 111 2.70 15.87 13.38
CA GLU A 111 2.46 15.77 11.93
C GLU A 111 3.74 15.97 11.09
N ARG A 112 4.90 16.16 11.72
CA ARG A 112 6.17 16.43 11.02
C ARG A 112 6.82 15.16 10.47
N PRO A 113 7.45 15.23 9.29
CA PRO A 113 8.24 14.12 8.77
C PRO A 113 9.52 13.93 9.58
N GLY A 114 9.82 12.67 9.93
CA GLY A 114 10.98 12.29 10.72
C GLY A 114 10.80 12.44 12.24
N ILE A 115 9.61 12.80 12.73
CA ILE A 115 9.35 12.93 14.16
C ILE A 115 9.57 11.59 14.88
N GLN A 116 10.27 11.62 16.03
CA GLN A 116 10.39 10.48 16.92
C GLN A 116 9.80 10.81 18.29
N ILE A 117 8.87 9.97 18.75
CA ILE A 117 8.15 10.15 20.01
C ILE A 117 8.30 8.88 20.85
N ASP A 118 8.73 9.07 22.10
CA ASP A 118 8.72 8.06 23.15
C ASP A 118 7.30 7.94 23.73
N TRP A 119 6.49 7.11 23.09
CA TRP A 119 5.12 6.86 23.51
C TRP A 119 5.01 6.16 24.86
N SER A 120 6.08 5.54 25.37
CA SER A 120 6.09 4.93 26.72
C SER A 120 6.04 5.97 27.84
N ARG A 121 6.43 7.21 27.53
CA ARG A 121 6.33 8.37 28.43
C ARG A 121 4.99 9.08 28.30
N HIS A 122 4.13 8.68 27.37
CA HIS A 122 2.80 9.23 27.17
C HIS A 122 1.75 8.30 27.83
N PRO A 123 0.79 8.82 28.60
CA PRO A 123 -0.20 8.00 29.33
C PRO A 123 -1.29 7.38 28.45
N THR A 124 -1.29 7.67 27.14
CA THR A 124 -2.20 7.02 26.17
C THR A 124 -1.81 5.56 25.97
N ILE A 125 -2.70 4.65 26.34
CA ILE A 125 -2.54 3.20 26.20
C ILE A 125 -3.16 2.76 24.86
N HIS A 126 -2.57 1.78 24.19
CA HIS A 126 -3.31 1.00 23.19
C HIS A 126 -4.36 0.16 23.92
N GLY A 127 -5.54 0.73 24.10
CA GLY A 127 -6.68 0.07 24.74
C GLY A 127 -7.30 -1.00 23.82
N PRO A 128 -7.95 -2.02 24.37
CA PRO A 128 -8.61 -3.09 23.61
C PRO A 128 -9.89 -2.61 22.89
N THR A 129 -10.44 -1.44 23.26
CA THR A 129 -11.67 -0.90 22.67
C THR A 129 -11.49 0.57 22.25
N PRO A 130 -12.24 1.07 21.23
CA PRO A 130 -12.18 2.47 20.79
C PRO A 130 -12.49 3.50 21.89
N GLU A 131 -13.22 3.11 22.93
CA GLU A 131 -13.54 3.96 24.09
C GLU A 131 -12.30 4.31 24.93
N GLU A 132 -11.29 3.44 24.93
CA GLU A 132 -10.05 3.57 25.71
C GLU A 132 -8.82 3.83 24.83
N SER A 133 -8.92 3.55 23.53
CA SER A 133 -7.80 3.53 22.57
C SER A 133 -7.82 4.74 21.65
N ASP A 134 -6.69 5.44 21.56
CA ASP A 134 -6.35 6.32 20.41
C ASP A 134 -5.22 5.63 19.61
N PRO A 135 -5.54 4.56 18.86
CA PRO A 135 -4.53 3.73 18.21
C PRO A 135 -3.79 4.49 17.09
N MET A 136 -4.44 5.53 16.56
CA MET A 136 -3.87 6.43 15.56
C MET A 136 -3.03 7.55 16.19
N ARG A 137 -3.15 7.76 17.51
CA ARG A 137 -2.47 8.81 18.30
C ARG A 137 -2.73 10.22 17.75
N ARG A 138 -3.96 10.44 17.25
CA ARG A 138 -4.39 11.69 16.58
C ARG A 138 -5.23 12.59 17.47
N GLY A 139 -5.81 12.04 18.53
CA GLY A 139 -6.62 12.76 19.52
C GLY A 139 -5.84 13.05 20.80
N LEU A 140 -4.62 13.59 20.70
CA LEU A 140 -3.86 13.90 21.91
C LEU A 140 -4.33 15.23 22.51
N PRO A 141 -4.63 15.33 23.82
CA PRO A 141 -4.91 16.61 24.49
C PRO A 141 -3.79 17.64 24.29
N VAL A 142 -2.56 17.16 24.08
CA VAL A 142 -1.38 18.00 23.83
C VAL A 142 -1.39 18.70 22.45
N ARG A 143 -2.39 18.43 21.61
CA ARG A 143 -2.72 19.22 20.42
C ARG A 143 -2.88 20.71 20.77
N PHE A 144 -3.34 21.02 21.99
CA PHE A 144 -3.72 22.36 22.45
C PHE A 144 -2.73 22.98 23.44
N ASN A 145 -1.45 23.06 23.04
CA ASN A 145 -0.34 23.36 23.95
C ASN A 145 -0.24 24.80 24.49
N ALA A 146 -0.99 25.76 23.94
CA ALA A 146 -1.06 27.14 24.43
C ALA A 146 -2.04 27.32 25.61
N LEU A 147 -2.82 26.28 25.92
CA LEU A 147 -3.83 26.29 26.97
C LEU A 147 -3.32 25.59 28.23
N PRO A 148 -3.74 26.04 29.43
CA PRO A 148 -3.49 25.29 30.64
C PRO A 148 -4.29 23.99 30.56
N ASP A 149 -3.59 22.86 30.52
CA ASP A 149 -4.26 21.57 30.60
C ASP A 149 -4.37 21.14 32.07
N HIS A 150 -5.59 20.77 32.43
CA HIS A 150 -5.99 20.24 33.72
C HIS A 150 -5.96 18.71 33.79
N SER A 151 -5.61 18.03 32.68
CA SER A 151 -5.31 16.61 32.62
C SER A 151 -3.97 16.32 33.32
N THR A 152 -3.89 15.19 34.00
CA THR A 152 -2.63 14.68 34.60
C THR A 152 -1.60 14.24 33.54
N GLU A 153 -1.91 14.40 32.25
CA GLU A 153 -1.22 13.76 31.12
C GLU A 153 -0.14 14.64 30.44
N ILE A 154 -0.19 15.96 30.64
CA ILE A 154 0.45 16.96 29.76
C ILE A 154 1.94 17.21 29.93
N ARG A 155 2.55 16.81 31.04
CA ARG A 155 3.98 17.11 31.26
C ARG A 155 4.92 16.34 30.32
N THR A 156 4.38 15.49 29.44
CA THR A 156 5.12 14.42 28.78
C THR A 156 5.60 14.76 27.38
N THR A 157 4.92 15.56 26.55
CA THR A 157 5.29 15.71 25.13
C THR A 157 6.62 16.41 24.85
N ARG A 158 6.98 17.51 25.56
CA ARG A 158 8.37 18.03 25.45
C ARG A 158 9.41 17.04 25.99
N GLY A 159 9.02 16.14 26.90
CA GLY A 159 9.88 15.10 27.48
C GLY A 159 9.84 13.74 26.74
N ALA A 160 8.92 13.58 25.79
CA ALA A 160 8.65 12.39 25.00
C ALA A 160 9.07 12.57 23.55
N ILE A 161 9.12 13.79 23.01
CA ILE A 161 9.76 14.03 21.72
C ILE A 161 11.25 13.70 21.85
N ILE A 162 11.68 12.66 21.15
CA ILE A 162 13.07 12.23 21.05
C ILE A 162 13.77 13.05 19.96
N ASP A 163 13.14 13.18 18.80
CA ASP A 163 13.61 13.95 17.65
C ASP A 163 12.44 14.79 17.11
N PRO A 164 12.59 16.12 16.95
CA PRO A 164 11.53 17.01 16.49
C PRO A 164 11.16 16.87 15.00
N GLY A 165 11.91 16.07 14.22
CA GLY A 165 11.70 15.95 12.77
C GLY A 165 11.99 17.25 12.00
N GLU A 166 11.70 17.25 10.70
CA GLU A 166 11.79 18.47 9.89
C GLU A 166 10.63 19.41 10.25
N ILE A 167 10.97 20.62 10.72
CA ILE A 167 9.98 21.65 11.04
C ILE A 167 9.37 22.15 9.73
N ILE A 168 8.05 21.99 9.59
CA ILE A 168 7.33 22.48 8.42
C ILE A 168 7.09 24.00 8.58
N THR A 169 8.01 24.83 8.09
CA THR A 169 7.82 26.30 8.07
C THR A 169 6.78 26.71 7.02
N PRO A 170 6.23 27.94 7.09
CA PRO A 170 5.31 28.44 6.06
C PRO A 170 5.86 28.32 4.63
N GLU A 171 7.16 28.55 4.44
CA GLU A 171 7.84 28.45 3.14
C GLU A 171 7.89 27.02 2.62
N LEU A 172 8.21 26.05 3.49
CA LEU A 172 8.25 24.63 3.14
C LEU A 172 6.86 24.12 2.78
N TYR A 173 5.86 24.46 3.60
CA TYR A 173 4.47 24.10 3.31
C TYR A 173 3.98 24.72 2.00
N ALA A 174 4.18 26.04 1.81
CA ALA A 174 3.77 26.72 0.59
C ALA A 174 4.44 26.13 -0.67
N ARG A 175 5.71 25.70 -0.57
CA ARG A 175 6.39 24.98 -1.66
C ARG A 175 5.71 23.65 -1.97
N CYS A 176 5.51 22.79 -0.96
CA CYS A 176 4.85 21.49 -1.13
C CYS A 176 3.44 21.63 -1.71
N TYR A 177 2.66 22.55 -1.14
CA TYR A 177 1.30 22.84 -1.57
C TYR A 177 1.24 23.29 -3.05
N ARG A 178 2.10 24.23 -3.48
CA ARG A 178 2.14 24.67 -4.89
C ARG A 178 2.45 23.53 -5.84
N LEU A 179 3.43 22.69 -5.51
CA LEU A 179 3.78 21.52 -6.32
C LEU A 179 2.58 20.58 -6.47
N CYS A 180 1.87 20.29 -5.37
CA CYS A 180 0.69 19.44 -5.39
C CYS A 180 -0.45 20.07 -6.20
N ARG A 181 -0.75 21.35 -5.97
CA ARG A 181 -1.82 22.07 -6.69
C ARG A 181 -1.56 22.11 -8.20
N GLU A 182 -0.35 22.50 -8.61
CA GLU A 182 0.02 22.51 -10.01
C GLU A 182 -0.04 21.12 -10.64
N ALA A 183 0.37 20.08 -9.90
CA ALA A 183 0.31 18.72 -10.38
C ALA A 183 -1.15 18.26 -10.58
N ILE A 184 -2.06 18.60 -9.65
CA ILE A 184 -3.51 18.33 -9.75
C ILE A 184 -4.12 19.05 -10.96
N HIS A 185 -3.90 20.36 -11.10
CA HIS A 185 -4.48 21.14 -12.19
C HIS A 185 -3.92 20.76 -13.57
N ARG A 186 -2.77 20.08 -13.64
CA ARG A 186 -2.24 19.49 -14.88
C ARG A 186 -2.88 18.15 -15.24
N VAL A 187 -3.63 17.53 -14.32
CA VAL A 187 -4.38 16.30 -14.61
C VAL A 187 -5.59 16.64 -15.47
N PRO A 188 -5.74 16.02 -16.66
CA PRO A 188 -6.87 16.28 -17.55
C PRO A 188 -8.22 16.00 -16.86
N GLY A 189 -9.15 16.97 -16.94
CA GLY A 189 -10.45 16.90 -16.29
C GLY A 189 -10.46 17.31 -14.81
N HIS A 190 -9.33 17.78 -14.28
CA HIS A 190 -9.17 18.30 -12.92
C HIS A 190 -8.60 19.73 -12.89
N GLU A 191 -8.64 20.43 -14.02
CA GLU A 191 -8.15 21.82 -14.15
C GLU A 191 -8.92 22.80 -13.25
N ASP A 192 -10.21 22.51 -13.02
CA ASP A 192 -11.12 23.33 -12.22
C ASP A 192 -11.37 22.75 -10.81
N ASP A 193 -10.58 21.78 -10.34
CA ASP A 193 -10.71 21.23 -8.98
C ASP A 193 -10.26 22.27 -7.92
N GLN A 194 -10.86 22.26 -6.72
CA GLN A 194 -10.29 23.07 -5.61
C GLN A 194 -9.16 22.29 -4.96
N VAL A 195 -8.02 22.95 -4.82
CA VAL A 195 -6.96 22.49 -3.94
C VAL A 195 -6.91 23.46 -2.76
N LEU A 196 -7.23 22.97 -1.57
CA LEU A 196 -7.36 23.76 -0.35
C LEU A 196 -6.12 23.63 0.52
N VAL A 197 -5.72 24.74 1.13
CA VAL A 197 -4.70 24.74 2.18
C VAL A 197 -5.22 23.97 3.38
N GLY A 198 -4.43 23.00 3.85
CA GLY A 198 -4.68 22.19 5.04
C GLY A 198 -4.79 23.03 6.30
N ALA A 199 -5.59 22.56 7.26
CA ALA A 199 -5.90 23.31 8.46
C ALA A 199 -4.67 23.43 9.36
N VAL A 200 -4.56 24.57 10.03
CA VAL A 200 -3.54 24.81 11.05
C VAL A 200 -4.13 24.45 12.41
N ALA A 201 -3.41 23.65 13.21
CA ALA A 201 -3.85 23.25 14.54
C ALA A 201 -4.02 24.48 15.43
N PRO A 202 -5.23 24.77 15.94
CA PRO A 202 -5.44 25.88 16.84
C PRO A 202 -4.71 25.66 18.16
N TRP A 203 -4.25 26.75 18.76
CA TRP A 203 -3.55 26.78 20.04
C TRP A 203 -2.23 25.99 20.09
N ASN A 204 -1.64 25.66 18.94
CA ASN A 204 -0.38 24.92 18.87
C ASN A 204 0.84 25.80 18.55
N THR A 205 1.78 25.87 19.49
CA THR A 205 2.97 26.75 19.52
C THR A 205 4.29 26.07 19.21
N GLN A 206 4.26 24.82 18.71
CA GLN A 206 5.49 24.04 18.53
C GLN A 206 6.31 24.45 17.30
N THR A 207 5.73 25.18 16.36
CA THR A 207 6.39 25.60 15.12
C THR A 207 6.83 27.05 15.23
N ILE A 208 8.13 27.22 15.54
CA ILE A 208 8.78 28.51 15.74
C ILE A 208 9.74 28.76 14.57
N TYR A 209 9.71 29.98 14.04
CA TYR A 209 10.59 30.46 12.97
C TYR A 209 10.83 31.97 13.13
N GLY A 210 11.72 32.54 12.33
CA GLY A 210 12.30 33.88 12.55
C GLY A 210 11.29 34.98 12.90
N ASP A 211 10.20 35.09 12.13
CA ASP A 211 9.18 36.12 12.32
C ASP A 211 8.06 35.73 13.29
N ASN A 212 8.03 34.48 13.76
CA ASN A 212 7.04 33.95 14.69
C ASN A 212 7.73 33.21 15.86
N PRO A 213 8.45 33.94 16.73
CA PRO A 213 9.26 33.37 17.81
C PRO A 213 8.43 32.66 18.90
N ASN A 214 7.13 32.97 19.00
CA ASN A 214 6.21 32.40 19.98
C ASN A 214 5.38 31.24 19.42
N GLY A 215 5.50 30.91 18.13
CA GLY A 215 4.70 29.88 17.47
C GLY A 215 3.21 30.22 17.43
N ASP A 216 2.82 31.50 17.27
CA ASP A 216 1.43 31.88 17.09
C ASP A 216 0.86 31.20 15.83
N TRP A 217 -0.09 30.29 16.02
CA TRP A 217 -0.70 29.48 14.96
C TRP A 217 -1.50 30.32 13.97
N VAL A 218 -2.11 31.43 14.42
CA VAL A 218 -2.84 32.34 13.53
C VAL A 218 -1.87 33.12 12.66
N GLN A 219 -0.71 33.50 13.22
CA GLN A 219 0.37 34.08 12.41
C GLN A 219 0.92 33.07 11.41
N TYR A 220 1.17 31.82 11.80
CA TYR A 220 1.60 30.75 10.89
C TYR A 220 0.65 30.59 9.69
N PHE A 221 -0.66 30.57 9.95
CA PHE A 221 -1.69 30.55 8.92
C PHE A 221 -1.62 31.76 7.98
N ARG A 222 -1.54 32.98 8.54
CA ARG A 222 -1.40 34.23 7.76
C ARG A 222 -0.16 34.20 6.88
N ASP A 223 0.95 33.72 7.40
CA ASP A 223 2.24 33.72 6.70
C ASP A 223 2.19 32.72 5.52
N ILE A 224 1.54 31.56 5.67
CA ILE A 224 1.25 30.64 4.56
C ILE A 224 0.42 31.33 3.47
N LEU A 225 -0.70 31.95 3.83
CA LEU A 225 -1.57 32.60 2.85
C LEU A 225 -0.88 33.77 2.14
N THR A 226 -0.07 34.54 2.89
CA THR A 226 0.71 35.66 2.34
C THR A 226 1.74 35.16 1.33
N LEU A 227 2.41 34.04 1.61
CA LEU A 227 3.34 33.43 0.68
C LEU A 227 2.63 32.95 -0.58
N LEU A 228 1.49 32.26 -0.45
CA LEU A 228 0.75 31.72 -1.60
C LEU A 228 0.14 32.82 -2.48
N GLY A 229 -0.43 33.85 -1.87
CA GLY A 229 -1.14 34.93 -2.57
C GLY A 229 -2.51 34.50 -3.13
N PRO A 230 -3.30 35.45 -3.66
CA PRO A 230 -4.68 35.21 -4.07
C PRO A 230 -4.85 34.23 -5.24
N ASP A 231 -3.86 34.13 -6.13
CA ASP A 231 -3.89 33.20 -7.27
C ASP A 231 -3.22 31.85 -6.96
N GLY A 232 -2.60 31.75 -5.77
CA GLY A 232 -1.78 30.62 -5.37
C GLY A 232 -2.54 29.49 -4.70
N CYS A 233 -3.78 29.70 -4.24
CA CYS A 233 -4.65 28.68 -3.65
C CYS A 233 -6.13 28.89 -4.01
N ASP A 234 -6.92 27.81 -3.97
CA ASP A 234 -8.35 27.85 -4.34
C ASP A 234 -9.29 28.03 -3.14
N GLY A 235 -8.72 28.09 -1.93
CA GLY A 235 -9.42 28.15 -0.66
C GLY A 235 -8.59 27.56 0.48
N PHE A 236 -9.15 27.52 1.67
CA PHE A 236 -8.45 27.01 2.86
C PHE A 236 -9.40 26.40 3.88
N THR A 237 -8.83 25.53 4.71
CA THR A 237 -9.57 24.79 5.73
C THR A 237 -9.19 25.25 7.13
N LEU A 238 -10.14 25.17 8.05
CA LEU A 238 -9.98 25.51 9.47
C LEU A 238 -10.42 24.34 10.34
N HIS A 239 -9.91 24.30 11.57
CA HIS A 239 -10.40 23.41 12.62
C HIS A 239 -10.90 24.23 13.82
N THR A 240 -11.96 23.78 14.47
CA THR A 240 -12.59 24.48 15.61
C THR A 240 -12.93 23.53 16.73
N TYR A 241 -12.66 23.92 17.98
CA TYR A 241 -12.95 23.08 19.14
C TYR A 241 -13.50 23.88 20.32
N THR A 242 -14.07 23.18 21.29
CA THR A 242 -14.33 23.71 22.63
C THR A 242 -13.58 22.89 23.69
N HIS A 243 -13.24 23.52 24.81
CA HIS A 243 -12.60 22.90 25.97
C HIS A 243 -13.60 22.19 26.89
N GLY A 244 -14.55 21.49 26.30
CA GLY A 244 -15.58 20.75 27.01
C GLY A 244 -16.89 20.67 26.23
N PRO A 245 -17.87 19.90 26.75
CA PRO A 245 -19.13 19.61 26.08
C PRO A 245 -20.21 20.68 26.23
N ASP A 246 -19.95 21.75 26.99
CA ASP A 246 -20.95 22.78 27.27
C ASP A 246 -21.22 23.63 26.01
N PRO A 247 -22.46 23.68 25.48
CA PRO A 247 -22.81 24.48 24.31
C PRO A 247 -22.53 25.98 24.49
N ALA A 248 -22.50 26.50 25.72
CA ALA A 248 -22.15 27.90 25.98
C ALA A 248 -20.73 28.26 25.52
N LEU A 249 -19.82 27.26 25.44
CA LEU A 249 -18.45 27.46 24.96
C LEU A 249 -18.40 27.78 23.46
N ILE A 250 -19.40 27.38 22.67
CA ILE A 250 -19.47 27.66 21.23
C ILE A 250 -19.51 29.17 20.95
N VAL A 251 -20.25 29.91 21.77
CA VAL A 251 -20.48 31.35 21.61
C VAL A 251 -19.61 32.18 22.56
N SER A 252 -18.68 31.55 23.27
CA SER A 252 -17.80 32.22 24.21
C SER A 252 -16.81 33.15 23.51
N ASP A 253 -16.75 34.40 23.97
CA ASP A 253 -15.73 35.38 23.57
C ASP A 253 -14.49 35.34 24.49
N GLU A 254 -14.34 34.31 25.34
CA GLU A 254 -13.19 34.17 26.23
C GLU A 254 -11.89 34.13 25.41
N LYS A 255 -10.90 34.91 25.86
CA LYS A 255 -9.58 35.02 25.25
C LYS A 255 -8.53 34.32 26.10
N LEU A 256 -7.44 33.90 25.46
CA LEU A 256 -6.29 33.30 26.11
C LEU A 256 -5.53 34.27 27.03
N GLY A 257 -4.66 33.73 27.88
CA GLY A 257 -3.72 34.55 28.66
C GLY A 257 -2.53 35.07 27.83
N PRO A 258 -1.71 35.99 28.36
CA PRO A 258 -0.46 36.40 27.74
C PRO A 258 0.46 35.20 27.42
N PRO A 259 1.15 35.16 26.27
CA PRO A 259 1.26 36.23 25.26
C PRO A 259 0.11 36.26 24.22
N PHE A 260 -0.86 35.36 24.29
CA PHE A 260 -1.90 35.16 23.27
C PHE A 260 -3.23 35.84 23.60
N GLN A 261 -3.22 36.92 24.37
CA GLN A 261 -4.44 37.59 24.86
C GLN A 261 -5.41 38.12 23.79
N GLN A 262 -5.03 38.09 22.52
CA GLN A 262 -5.89 38.46 21.39
C GLN A 262 -6.62 37.25 20.78
N ARG A 263 -6.22 36.02 21.11
CA ARG A 263 -6.76 34.78 20.53
C ARG A 263 -7.88 34.22 21.38
N HIS A 264 -8.97 33.78 20.76
CA HIS A 264 -10.07 33.11 21.44
C HIS A 264 -9.65 31.76 21.99
N ARG A 265 -10.21 31.42 23.15
CA ARG A 265 -9.97 30.17 23.87
C ARG A 265 -10.85 29.03 23.40
N GLU A 266 -12.04 29.31 22.88
CA GLU A 266 -13.03 28.29 22.52
C GLU A 266 -13.33 28.29 21.00
N PHE A 267 -14.54 27.85 20.63
CA PHE A 267 -14.94 27.62 19.23
C PHE A 267 -14.73 28.83 18.32
N ARG A 268 -14.93 30.06 18.82
CA ARG A 268 -14.72 31.33 18.10
C ARG A 268 -13.27 31.62 17.69
N ALA A 269 -12.32 30.72 17.97
CA ALA A 269 -10.99 30.76 17.37
C ALA A 269 -11.01 30.81 15.83
N TYR A 270 -12.07 30.32 15.16
CA TYR A 270 -12.23 30.50 13.71
C TYR A 270 -12.24 31.98 13.29
N ARG A 271 -12.75 32.88 14.14
CA ARG A 271 -12.78 34.32 13.86
C ARG A 271 -11.38 34.91 13.80
N ASP A 272 -10.46 34.42 14.65
CA ASP A 272 -9.06 34.87 14.64
C ASP A 272 -8.37 34.45 13.33
N PHE A 273 -8.65 33.23 12.84
CA PHE A 273 -8.15 32.79 11.55
C PHE A 273 -8.72 33.62 10.39
N LEU A 274 -10.04 33.86 10.37
CA LEU A 274 -10.69 34.66 9.32
C LEU A 274 -10.23 36.12 9.31
N GLU A 275 -10.00 36.72 10.49
CA GLU A 275 -9.44 38.07 10.59
C GLU A 275 -8.01 38.14 10.00
N ALA A 276 -7.25 37.06 10.16
CA ALA A 276 -5.88 36.95 9.65
C ALA A 276 -5.80 36.71 8.13
N VAL A 277 -6.91 36.41 7.45
CA VAL A 277 -6.96 36.24 6.00
C VAL A 277 -6.67 37.59 5.31
N PRO A 278 -5.68 37.65 4.40
CA PRO A 278 -5.39 38.85 3.62
C PRO A 278 -6.63 39.35 2.88
N ALA A 279 -6.84 40.67 2.84
CA ALA A 279 -8.05 41.26 2.23
C ALA A 279 -8.29 40.82 0.77
N SER A 280 -7.21 40.64 0.00
CA SER A 280 -7.26 40.15 -1.39
C SER A 280 -7.77 38.71 -1.51
N MET A 281 -7.78 37.94 -0.43
CA MET A 281 -8.12 36.51 -0.40
C MET A 281 -9.47 36.24 0.29
N ARG A 282 -10.16 37.27 0.80
CA ARG A 282 -11.46 37.12 1.50
C ARG A 282 -12.61 36.66 0.61
N HIS A 283 -12.40 36.62 -0.70
CA HIS A 283 -13.35 36.09 -1.68
C HIS A 283 -13.23 34.56 -1.85
N LEU A 284 -12.14 33.95 -1.35
CA LEU A 284 -11.91 32.52 -1.45
C LEU A 284 -12.82 31.71 -0.52
N PRO A 285 -13.18 30.47 -0.86
CA PRO A 285 -14.01 29.62 -0.02
C PRO A 285 -13.28 29.15 1.25
N VAL A 286 -14.05 29.01 2.33
CA VAL A 286 -13.57 28.53 3.64
C VAL A 286 -14.38 27.33 4.09
N TYR A 287 -13.71 26.31 4.61
CA TYR A 287 -14.33 25.08 5.10
C TYR A 287 -13.81 24.76 6.50
N ILE A 288 -14.69 24.54 7.48
CA ILE A 288 -14.27 23.98 8.77
C ILE A 288 -14.31 22.46 8.63
N THR A 289 -13.14 21.84 8.46
CA THR A 289 -12.98 20.42 8.12
C THR A 289 -12.89 19.50 9.32
N GLU A 290 -12.91 20.06 10.53
CA GLU A 290 -12.89 19.30 11.76
C GLU A 290 -13.47 20.14 12.91
N THR A 291 -14.43 19.58 13.63
CA THR A 291 -14.94 20.18 14.85
C THR A 291 -15.46 19.17 15.86
N ASP A 292 -15.10 19.40 17.12
CA ASP A 292 -15.47 18.59 18.29
C ASP A 292 -15.02 19.30 19.58
N GLN A 293 -15.01 18.57 20.69
CA GLN A 293 -14.65 19.01 22.03
C GLN A 293 -13.34 18.33 22.45
N THR A 294 -12.53 18.98 23.29
CA THR A 294 -11.28 18.36 23.79
C THR A 294 -11.51 17.11 24.65
N THR A 295 -12.74 16.86 25.08
CA THR A 295 -13.21 15.62 25.69
C THR A 295 -13.90 14.73 24.66
N PRO A 296 -13.76 13.39 24.72
CA PRO A 296 -14.57 12.46 23.93
C PRO A 296 -16.05 12.83 23.91
N TRP A 297 -16.75 12.61 22.79
CA TRP A 297 -18.19 12.79 22.74
C TRP A 297 -18.88 12.00 23.85
N LEU A 298 -19.75 12.66 24.60
CA LEU A 298 -20.62 11.98 25.55
C LEU A 298 -21.80 11.37 24.80
N ASP A 299 -22.33 10.24 25.26
CA ASP A 299 -23.59 9.71 24.71
C ASP A 299 -24.80 10.47 25.28
N GLU A 300 -24.79 11.79 25.06
CA GLU A 300 -25.77 12.73 25.60
C GLU A 300 -26.08 13.79 24.55
N ASN A 301 -27.34 14.21 24.47
CA ASN A 301 -27.75 15.35 23.65
C ASN A 301 -27.52 16.64 24.45
N THR A 302 -26.30 17.17 24.37
CA THR A 302 -25.91 18.38 25.12
C THR A 302 -26.37 19.68 24.46
N GLY A 303 -26.82 19.63 23.19
CA GLY A 303 -27.14 20.80 22.38
C GLY A 303 -25.90 21.46 21.75
N TRP A 304 -24.71 20.87 21.93
CA TRP A 304 -23.46 21.38 21.40
C TRP A 304 -23.46 21.42 19.87
N VAL A 305 -23.95 20.35 19.21
CA VAL A 305 -23.97 20.25 17.75
C VAL A 305 -24.92 21.29 17.16
N GLN A 306 -26.13 21.41 17.72
CA GLN A 306 -27.09 22.46 17.33
C GLN A 306 -26.48 23.86 17.44
N GLN A 307 -25.83 24.16 18.56
CA GLN A 307 -25.26 25.49 18.82
C GLN A 307 -24.10 25.80 17.85
N ALA A 308 -23.25 24.82 17.53
CA ALA A 308 -22.14 24.96 16.60
C ALA A 308 -22.62 25.35 15.19
N TYR A 309 -23.62 24.65 14.65
CA TYR A 309 -24.20 25.00 13.35
C TYR A 309 -24.91 26.35 13.36
N ALA A 310 -25.63 26.67 14.44
CA ALA A 310 -26.31 27.95 14.60
C ALA A 310 -25.32 29.14 14.62
N GLU A 311 -24.17 29.00 15.29
CA GLU A 311 -23.13 30.03 15.35
C GLU A 311 -22.51 30.30 13.96
N ILE A 312 -22.21 29.26 13.17
CA ILE A 312 -21.65 29.45 11.82
C ILE A 312 -22.69 30.02 10.85
N ASP A 313 -23.95 29.60 10.92
CA ASP A 313 -25.03 30.19 10.13
C ASP A 313 -25.25 31.67 10.50
N ALA A 314 -25.20 32.02 11.79
CA ALA A 314 -25.27 33.41 12.23
C ALA A 314 -24.11 34.24 11.68
N TRP A 315 -22.87 33.73 11.76
CA TRP A 315 -21.69 34.37 11.16
C TRP A 315 -21.87 34.63 9.67
N ASN A 316 -22.36 33.64 8.92
CA ASN A 316 -22.56 33.73 7.47
C ASN A 316 -23.65 34.72 7.04
N ARG A 317 -24.61 35.03 7.92
CA ARG A 317 -25.68 35.99 7.67
C ARG A 317 -25.26 37.44 7.89
N GLU A 318 -24.15 37.66 8.61
CA GLU A 318 -23.64 39.01 8.84
C GLU A 318 -22.99 39.56 7.54
N PRO A 319 -23.46 40.72 7.03
CA PRO A 319 -22.95 41.27 5.77
C PRO A 319 -21.46 41.61 5.85
N GLY A 320 -20.72 41.23 4.81
CA GLY A 320 -19.29 41.51 4.70
C GLY A 320 -18.37 40.50 5.39
N HIS A 321 -18.93 39.51 6.10
CA HIS A 321 -18.17 38.36 6.57
C HIS A 321 -17.84 37.39 5.44
N GLN A 322 -16.63 36.81 5.50
CA GLN A 322 -16.24 35.73 4.61
C GLN A 322 -17.02 34.47 5.00
N GLN A 323 -17.80 33.95 4.05
CA GLN A 323 -18.70 32.84 4.32
C GLN A 323 -17.97 31.50 4.43
N ILE A 324 -18.34 30.73 5.46
CA ILE A 324 -17.91 29.36 5.70
C ILE A 324 -18.91 28.42 5.04
N ARG A 325 -18.43 27.50 4.19
CA ARG A 325 -19.28 26.64 3.36
C ARG A 325 -19.62 25.28 3.98
N ALA A 326 -18.83 24.83 4.95
CA ALA A 326 -19.02 23.55 5.63
C ALA A 326 -18.52 23.61 7.08
N LEU A 327 -19.19 22.85 7.96
CA LEU A 327 -18.77 22.55 9.33
C LEU A 327 -18.85 21.03 9.52
N ILE A 328 -17.69 20.38 9.68
CA ILE A 328 -17.55 18.91 9.66
C ILE A 328 -17.34 18.35 11.07
N LEU A 329 -18.28 17.54 11.57
CA LEU A 329 -18.19 16.87 12.88
C LEU A 329 -17.12 15.77 12.89
N TYR A 330 -16.24 15.78 13.89
CA TYR A 330 -15.14 14.82 14.06
C TYR A 330 -15.39 13.84 15.22
N ARG A 331 -15.32 12.52 15.07
CA ARG A 331 -15.26 11.69 13.86
C ARG A 331 -16.40 10.67 13.89
N TRP A 332 -16.93 10.28 12.74
CA TRP A 332 -18.08 9.37 12.71
C TRP A 332 -17.76 7.92 13.16
N PRO A 333 -16.92 7.13 12.44
CA PRO A 333 -16.67 5.73 12.75
C PRO A 333 -15.88 5.51 14.05
N ARG A 334 -16.03 4.30 14.64
CA ARG A 334 -15.35 3.84 15.87
C ARG A 334 -13.85 3.58 15.69
N MET A 335 -13.09 4.61 15.34
CA MET A 335 -11.65 4.53 15.03
C MET A 335 -10.75 5.12 16.12
N ASP A 336 -11.25 6.07 16.89
CA ASP A 336 -10.58 6.69 18.03
C ASP A 336 -11.62 7.04 19.10
N ARG A 337 -11.17 7.51 20.27
CA ARG A 337 -12.07 7.84 21.39
C ARG A 337 -13.05 9.00 21.13
N TRP A 338 -12.92 9.73 20.01
CA TRP A 338 -13.84 10.78 19.56
C TRP A 338 -14.85 10.29 18.50
N TYR A 339 -15.14 8.99 18.48
CA TYR A 339 -16.18 8.45 17.60
C TYR A 339 -17.59 8.95 17.97
N ILE A 340 -18.47 9.02 16.97
CA ILE A 340 -19.90 9.33 17.15
C ILE A 340 -20.76 8.06 16.98
N ASP A 341 -20.35 7.11 16.15
CA ASP A 341 -21.12 5.90 15.85
C ASP A 341 -21.48 5.08 17.11
N GLY A 342 -22.77 4.99 17.43
CA GLY A 342 -23.30 4.38 18.64
C GLY A 342 -23.76 5.34 19.72
N LYS A 343 -23.35 6.63 19.67
CA LYS A 343 -23.75 7.66 20.64
C LYS A 343 -25.07 8.30 20.24
N GLN A 344 -26.17 7.70 20.66
CA GLN A 344 -27.51 8.16 20.32
C GLN A 344 -27.75 9.62 20.70
N GLY A 345 -27.23 10.09 21.85
CA GLY A 345 -27.39 11.47 22.28
C GLY A 345 -26.83 12.50 21.28
N VAL A 346 -25.63 12.25 20.76
CA VAL A 346 -24.99 13.10 19.73
C VAL A 346 -25.74 13.01 18.40
N MET A 347 -26.19 11.81 18.02
CA MET A 347 -26.97 11.62 16.79
C MET A 347 -28.32 12.34 16.86
N GLU A 348 -28.96 12.38 18.04
CA GLU A 348 -30.18 13.15 18.29
C GLU A 348 -29.93 14.66 18.22
N ASP A 349 -28.82 15.14 18.81
CA ASP A 349 -28.38 16.54 18.71
C ASP A 349 -28.17 16.94 17.24
N PHE A 350 -27.49 16.10 16.46
CA PHE A 350 -27.29 16.33 15.03
C PHE A 350 -28.60 16.28 14.22
N ARG A 351 -29.51 15.33 14.52
CA ARG A 351 -30.85 15.28 13.91
C ARG A 351 -31.65 16.55 14.21
N ALA A 352 -31.55 17.10 15.41
CA ALA A 352 -32.19 18.35 15.78
C ALA A 352 -31.61 19.52 14.96
N ALA A 353 -30.29 19.60 14.81
CA ALA A 353 -29.65 20.60 13.95
C ALA A 353 -30.12 20.51 12.48
N LEU A 354 -30.30 19.30 11.95
CA LEU A 354 -30.76 19.05 10.57
C LEU A 354 -32.22 19.49 10.31
N GLN A 355 -33.02 19.75 11.35
CA GLN A 355 -34.36 20.33 11.20
C GLN A 355 -34.30 21.79 10.74
N HIS A 356 -33.17 22.47 10.94
CA HIS A 356 -32.96 23.86 10.52
C HIS A 356 -32.39 23.95 9.10
N ASP A 357 -32.57 25.13 8.47
CA ASP A 357 -32.12 25.41 7.10
C ASP A 357 -30.81 26.20 7.09
N TYR A 358 -29.75 25.62 7.68
CA TYR A 358 -28.44 26.27 7.77
C TYR A 358 -27.67 26.16 6.44
N ARG A 359 -27.45 27.30 5.79
CA ARG A 359 -26.86 27.40 4.44
C ARG A 359 -25.81 28.51 4.34
N TRP A 360 -24.93 28.40 3.37
CA TRP A 360 -24.15 29.54 2.87
C TRP A 360 -24.83 30.15 1.64
N GLN A 361 -24.66 31.45 1.38
CA GLN A 361 -25.38 32.14 0.29
C GLN A 361 -24.52 32.21 -0.98
N GLY A 362 -24.89 31.43 -2.01
CA GLY A 362 -24.29 31.54 -3.33
C GLY A 362 -24.89 32.69 -4.14
N ALA A 363 -24.15 33.79 -4.31
CA ALA A 363 -24.31 34.88 -5.28
C ALA A 363 -25.68 35.03 -5.99
N GLU A 364 -26.50 35.97 -5.49
CA GLU A 364 -27.52 36.66 -6.29
C GLU A 364 -26.84 37.39 -7.46
N LEU A 365 -27.13 36.97 -8.69
CA LEU A 365 -27.00 37.78 -9.90
C LEU A 365 -28.41 38.00 -10.46
N GLU A 366 -28.95 39.18 -10.17
CA GLU A 366 -29.94 39.98 -10.91
C GLU A 366 -31.22 39.28 -11.40
N ALA A 367 -32.31 39.54 -10.68
CA ALA A 367 -33.68 39.38 -11.14
C ALA A 367 -34.11 40.54 -12.06
N GLU A 368 -34.82 40.23 -13.15
CA GLU A 368 -35.78 41.11 -13.86
C GLU A 368 -36.79 40.23 -14.66
N PRO A 369 -38.02 40.73 -14.97
CA PRO A 369 -39.27 40.14 -14.46
C PRO A 369 -40.17 39.40 -15.48
N GLU A 370 -41.17 38.68 -14.97
CA GLU A 370 -42.24 37.95 -15.68
C GLU A 370 -43.07 38.79 -16.68
N PRO A 371 -43.73 38.11 -17.66
CA PRO A 371 -45.17 38.36 -17.84
C PRO A 371 -46.06 37.13 -18.16
N ALA A 372 -47.13 36.99 -17.36
CA ALA A 372 -48.58 36.74 -17.60
C ALA A 372 -49.15 35.65 -18.58
N PRO A 373 -50.40 35.14 -18.38
CA PRO A 373 -50.79 33.77 -18.78
C PRO A 373 -51.98 33.59 -19.78
N ARG A 374 -52.06 32.37 -20.36
CA ARG A 374 -53.21 31.61 -21.00
C ARG A 374 -53.49 31.85 -22.52
N PRO A 375 -54.20 30.95 -23.28
CA PRO A 375 -55.06 29.80 -22.88
C PRO A 375 -54.95 28.47 -23.69
N ARG A 376 -55.67 27.44 -23.21
CA ARG A 376 -55.97 26.15 -23.88
C ARG A 376 -56.93 26.35 -25.07
N ASP A 377 -56.75 25.61 -26.17
CA ASP A 377 -57.86 24.85 -26.77
C ASP A 377 -57.49 23.85 -27.89
N SER A 378 -58.16 22.70 -27.79
CA SER A 378 -58.69 21.78 -28.81
C SER A 378 -57.81 21.09 -29.87
N GLN A 379 -57.92 19.76 -29.88
CA GLN A 379 -57.45 18.78 -30.86
C GLN A 379 -58.27 18.78 -32.16
N GLY A 380 -57.63 18.41 -33.28
CA GLY A 380 -58.24 17.90 -34.52
C GLY A 380 -57.39 16.73 -35.10
N PRO A 381 -57.95 15.81 -35.92
CA PRO A 381 -57.46 14.43 -36.02
C PRO A 381 -56.47 14.13 -37.16
N ALA A 382 -55.57 13.20 -36.81
CA ALA A 382 -54.46 12.51 -37.46
C ALA A 382 -54.49 12.17 -38.98
N GLU A 383 -53.41 12.55 -39.67
CA GLU A 383 -52.70 11.67 -40.62
C GLU A 383 -51.94 10.57 -39.84
N PRO A 384 -51.65 9.38 -40.41
CA PRO A 384 -50.91 8.32 -39.70
C PRO A 384 -49.56 8.87 -39.24
N ALA A 385 -49.47 9.13 -37.93
CA ALA A 385 -48.36 9.85 -37.35
C ALA A 385 -47.05 9.10 -37.62
N ARG A 386 -46.12 9.75 -38.32
CA ARG A 386 -44.75 9.26 -38.42
C ARG A 386 -44.24 9.00 -36.98
N PRO A 387 -43.64 7.83 -36.69
CA PRO A 387 -43.15 7.54 -35.35
C PRO A 387 -42.23 8.66 -34.85
N ALA A 388 -42.38 9.10 -33.60
CA ALA A 388 -41.64 10.24 -33.05
C ALA A 388 -40.12 10.09 -33.18
N TYR A 389 -39.61 8.89 -32.88
CA TYR A 389 -38.19 8.55 -32.90
C TYR A 389 -37.91 7.55 -34.01
N ARG A 390 -37.60 8.05 -35.23
CA ARG A 390 -37.24 7.20 -36.35
C ARG A 390 -36.10 7.80 -37.18
N VAL A 391 -35.04 7.02 -37.35
CA VAL A 391 -33.88 7.34 -38.19
C VAL A 391 -33.76 6.33 -39.32
N GLU A 392 -33.42 6.82 -40.51
CA GLU A 392 -33.03 6.02 -41.67
C GLU A 392 -31.53 6.24 -41.94
N TRP A 393 -30.74 5.16 -41.96
CA TRP A 393 -29.29 5.19 -42.20
C TRP A 393 -29.05 5.03 -43.71
N LEU A 394 -28.51 6.05 -44.37
CA LEU A 394 -28.41 6.11 -45.83
C LEU A 394 -27.04 5.71 -46.37
N ASP A 395 -25.96 6.11 -45.70
CA ASP A 395 -24.58 5.82 -46.11
C ASP A 395 -23.61 5.88 -44.90
N ASP A 396 -22.53 5.11 -44.94
CA ASP A 396 -21.46 5.12 -43.95
C ASP A 396 -20.08 4.83 -44.58
N GLN A 397 -19.08 5.63 -44.24
CA GLN A 397 -17.76 5.61 -44.88
C GLN A 397 -16.66 5.22 -43.89
N PHE A 398 -16.63 3.95 -43.48
CA PHE A 398 -15.60 3.43 -42.58
C PHE A 398 -14.23 3.30 -43.28
N PRO A 399 -13.12 3.62 -42.60
CA PRO A 399 -11.78 3.33 -43.11
C PRO A 399 -11.55 1.82 -43.30
N ASP A 400 -10.82 1.45 -44.35
CA ASP A 400 -10.47 0.05 -44.65
C ASP A 400 -9.63 -0.63 -43.55
N ARG A 401 -9.02 0.17 -42.66
CA ARG A 401 -8.14 -0.30 -41.60
C ARG A 401 -8.44 0.41 -40.29
N LEU A 402 -8.68 -0.37 -39.25
CA LEU A 402 -9.08 0.10 -37.92
C LEU A 402 -8.06 -0.39 -36.90
N VAL A 403 -7.57 0.49 -36.02
CA VAL A 403 -6.45 0.17 -35.12
C VAL A 403 -6.89 0.27 -33.66
N ALA A 404 -6.49 -0.73 -32.87
CA ALA A 404 -6.83 -0.88 -31.47
C ALA A 404 -6.41 0.35 -30.68
N GLY A 405 -7.31 0.81 -29.81
CA GLY A 405 -7.08 1.97 -28.96
C GLY A 405 -7.22 3.33 -29.66
N GLN A 406 -7.39 3.41 -30.98
CA GLN A 406 -7.60 4.69 -31.68
C GLN A 406 -9.02 5.21 -31.55
N THR A 407 -9.19 6.53 -31.67
CA THR A 407 -10.48 7.17 -31.94
C THR A 407 -10.52 7.59 -33.40
N ILE A 408 -11.50 7.10 -34.15
CA ILE A 408 -11.72 7.44 -35.54
C ILE A 408 -12.94 8.36 -35.68
N THR A 409 -13.03 9.04 -36.81
CA THR A 409 -14.20 9.81 -37.20
C THR A 409 -14.73 9.25 -38.52
N VAL A 410 -16.00 8.86 -38.54
CA VAL A 410 -16.64 8.21 -39.69
C VAL A 410 -17.80 9.07 -40.16
N PRO A 411 -17.80 9.57 -41.40
CA PRO A 411 -18.96 10.22 -41.99
C PRO A 411 -20.10 9.22 -42.14
N VAL A 412 -21.25 9.52 -41.53
CA VAL A 412 -22.47 8.72 -41.61
C VAL A 412 -23.63 9.63 -41.99
N THR A 413 -24.36 9.27 -43.04
CA THR A 413 -25.49 10.04 -43.55
C THR A 413 -26.81 9.48 -43.01
N LEU A 414 -27.56 10.31 -42.31
CA LEU A 414 -28.80 9.98 -41.60
C LEU A 414 -29.95 10.79 -42.18
N ARG A 415 -31.14 10.21 -42.26
CA ARG A 415 -32.38 10.93 -42.56
C ARG A 415 -33.35 10.84 -41.39
N ASN A 416 -33.94 11.98 -41.04
CA ASN A 416 -35.00 12.03 -40.05
C ASN A 416 -36.30 11.49 -40.64
N ALA A 417 -36.57 10.21 -40.43
CA ALA A 417 -37.80 9.57 -40.88
C ALA A 417 -38.92 9.62 -39.82
N GLY A 418 -38.69 10.30 -38.69
CA GLY A 418 -39.65 10.48 -37.61
C GLY A 418 -40.50 11.74 -37.75
N SER A 419 -41.26 12.07 -36.70
CA SER A 419 -42.05 13.30 -36.61
C SER A 419 -41.43 14.40 -35.74
N LEU A 420 -40.41 14.08 -34.93
CA LEU A 420 -39.71 15.09 -34.10
C LEU A 420 -38.54 15.72 -34.86
N PRO A 421 -38.37 17.06 -34.83
CA PRO A 421 -37.12 17.67 -35.26
C PRO A 421 -35.99 17.25 -34.29
N TRP A 422 -34.86 16.82 -34.82
CA TRP A 422 -33.69 16.52 -33.99
C TRP A 422 -32.97 17.82 -33.69
N SER A 423 -32.96 18.27 -32.44
CA SER A 423 -32.26 19.47 -32.02
C SER A 423 -30.79 19.19 -31.72
N TRP A 424 -29.90 20.01 -32.28
CA TRP A 424 -28.45 19.93 -32.06
C TRP A 424 -28.03 20.43 -30.66
N GLY A 425 -28.77 21.39 -30.09
CA GLY A 425 -28.47 21.99 -28.78
C GLY A 425 -29.63 21.93 -27.78
N GLY A 426 -29.40 22.43 -26.56
CA GLY A 426 -30.36 22.44 -25.45
C GLY A 426 -30.04 21.43 -24.35
N GLY A 427 -30.92 21.29 -23.35
CA GLY A 427 -30.71 20.40 -22.20
C GLY A 427 -30.69 18.90 -22.55
N ASN A 428 -31.38 18.50 -23.63
CA ASN A 428 -31.48 17.12 -24.11
C ASN A 428 -31.20 17.07 -25.64
N PRO A 429 -29.95 17.22 -26.09
CA PRO A 429 -29.64 17.22 -27.52
C PRO A 429 -29.75 15.82 -28.15
N PHE A 430 -29.88 15.76 -29.47
CA PHE A 430 -29.83 14.48 -30.20
C PHE A 430 -28.39 14.15 -30.63
N ARG A 431 -27.92 12.96 -30.27
CA ARG A 431 -26.55 12.50 -30.52
C ARG A 431 -26.50 11.09 -31.11
N VAL A 432 -25.47 10.79 -31.88
CA VAL A 432 -25.16 9.43 -32.32
C VAL A 432 -24.27 8.75 -31.27
N GLY A 433 -24.71 7.60 -30.76
CA GLY A 433 -23.97 6.73 -29.87
C GLY A 433 -23.66 5.38 -30.53
N TYR A 434 -22.82 4.57 -29.87
CA TYR A 434 -22.43 3.27 -30.39
C TYR A 434 -22.19 2.22 -29.31
N ARG A 435 -22.23 0.95 -29.71
CA ARG A 435 -21.89 -0.20 -28.87
C ARG A 435 -21.12 -1.24 -29.67
N TYR A 436 -20.16 -1.91 -29.02
CA TYR A 436 -19.45 -3.04 -29.60
C TYR A 436 -19.97 -4.36 -29.03
N PHE A 437 -19.92 -5.40 -29.86
CA PHE A 437 -20.17 -6.77 -29.45
C PHE A 437 -19.01 -7.66 -29.91
N ARG A 438 -18.61 -8.61 -29.06
CA ARG A 438 -17.65 -9.66 -29.40
C ARG A 438 -18.31 -11.01 -29.08
N ASN A 439 -18.40 -11.90 -30.06
CA ASN A 439 -19.12 -13.18 -29.91
C ASN A 439 -20.56 -13.02 -29.39
N ARG A 440 -21.30 -12.02 -29.90
CA ARG A 440 -22.68 -11.66 -29.49
C ARG A 440 -22.84 -11.18 -28.04
N ARG A 441 -21.75 -10.99 -27.28
CA ARG A 441 -21.78 -10.35 -25.95
C ARG A 441 -21.44 -8.86 -26.08
N PRO A 442 -22.17 -7.97 -25.40
CA PRO A 442 -21.86 -6.54 -25.40
C PRO A 442 -20.49 -6.32 -24.74
N LEU A 443 -19.63 -5.59 -25.43
CA LEU A 443 -18.35 -5.13 -24.91
C LEU A 443 -18.58 -3.74 -24.32
N SER A 444 -18.50 -3.63 -23.00
CA SER A 444 -18.50 -2.33 -22.35
C SER A 444 -17.15 -1.65 -22.58
N LEU A 445 -17.18 -0.48 -23.20
CA LEU A 445 -16.01 0.39 -23.26
C LEU A 445 -15.92 1.22 -21.98
N GLU A 446 -14.72 1.70 -21.67
CA GLU A 446 -14.51 2.70 -20.63
C GLU A 446 -15.34 3.96 -20.93
N PRO A 447 -15.93 4.65 -19.94
CA PRO A 447 -16.80 5.81 -20.17
C PRO A 447 -16.15 6.93 -21.00
N ALA A 448 -14.84 7.15 -20.84
CA ALA A 448 -14.07 8.11 -21.65
C ALA A 448 -13.98 7.75 -23.15
N ARG A 449 -14.29 6.50 -23.48
CA ARG A 449 -14.30 5.92 -24.82
C ARG A 449 -15.72 5.57 -25.28
N ASP A 450 -16.75 5.91 -24.53
CA ASP A 450 -18.16 5.86 -24.97
C ASP A 450 -18.57 7.22 -25.52
N LEU A 451 -18.04 7.55 -26.70
CA LEU A 451 -18.23 8.87 -27.29
C LEU A 451 -19.68 9.04 -27.78
N ARG A 452 -20.24 10.23 -27.56
CA ARG A 452 -21.48 10.69 -28.17
C ARG A 452 -21.14 11.79 -29.17
N THR A 453 -21.68 11.70 -30.38
CA THR A 453 -21.43 12.69 -31.44
C THR A 453 -22.68 13.53 -31.66
N ASP A 454 -22.57 14.84 -31.48
CA ASP A 454 -23.64 15.78 -31.80
C ASP A 454 -23.97 15.76 -33.30
N ILE A 455 -25.27 15.83 -33.64
CA ILE A 455 -25.67 16.18 -35.00
C ILE A 455 -25.25 17.62 -35.30
N PRO A 456 -24.81 18.00 -36.51
CA PRO A 456 -24.16 19.31 -36.73
C PRO A 456 -25.11 20.52 -36.69
N ARG A 457 -26.42 20.29 -36.73
CA ARG A 457 -27.48 21.31 -36.74
C ARG A 457 -28.82 20.65 -36.47
N ASP A 458 -29.86 21.44 -36.25
CA ASP A 458 -31.22 20.93 -36.16
C ASP A 458 -31.64 20.25 -37.48
N VAL A 459 -32.27 19.07 -37.37
CA VAL A 459 -32.69 18.24 -38.51
C VAL A 459 -34.22 18.02 -38.45
N PRO A 460 -35.01 18.84 -39.15
CA PRO A 460 -36.44 18.67 -39.34
C PRO A 460 -36.85 17.28 -39.88
N PRO A 461 -38.10 16.84 -39.62
CA PRO A 461 -38.67 15.64 -40.22
C PRO A 461 -38.56 15.61 -41.75
N GLY A 462 -38.02 14.51 -42.28
CA GLY A 462 -37.82 14.24 -43.70
C GLY A 462 -36.45 14.65 -44.25
N GLU A 463 -35.68 15.44 -43.50
CA GLU A 463 -34.39 15.98 -43.93
C GLU A 463 -33.22 15.01 -43.66
N THR A 464 -32.15 15.14 -44.45
CA THR A 464 -30.92 14.35 -44.35
C THR A 464 -29.76 15.20 -43.81
N VAL A 465 -28.94 14.59 -42.95
CA VAL A 465 -27.73 15.19 -42.39
C VAL A 465 -26.58 14.19 -42.46
N THR A 466 -25.36 14.67 -42.71
CA THR A 466 -24.14 13.86 -42.58
C THR A 466 -23.46 14.23 -41.26
N VAL A 467 -23.24 13.23 -40.41
CA VAL A 467 -22.62 13.36 -39.09
C VAL A 467 -21.24 12.70 -39.14
N ASN A 468 -20.22 13.41 -38.67
CA ASN A 468 -18.86 12.89 -38.53
C ASN A 468 -18.76 12.14 -37.20
N VAL A 469 -19.28 10.91 -37.16
CA VAL A 469 -19.42 10.10 -35.94
C VAL A 469 -18.05 9.74 -35.38
N ARG A 470 -17.77 10.18 -34.15
CA ARG A 470 -16.55 9.86 -33.42
C ARG A 470 -16.72 8.52 -32.70
N LEU A 471 -15.83 7.58 -32.99
CA LEU A 471 -15.88 6.21 -32.50
C LEU A 471 -14.52 5.86 -31.90
N ALA A 472 -14.47 5.51 -30.62
CA ALA A 472 -13.29 4.90 -30.02
C ALA A 472 -13.30 3.40 -30.33
N LEU A 473 -12.28 2.90 -31.01
CA LEU A 473 -12.11 1.48 -31.28
C LEU A 473 -11.66 0.76 -29.99
N PRO A 474 -12.06 -0.51 -29.76
CA PRO A 474 -11.60 -1.30 -28.62
C PRO A 474 -10.07 -1.32 -28.46
N ASN A 475 -9.58 -1.37 -27.22
CA ASN A 475 -8.14 -1.44 -26.90
C ASN A 475 -7.51 -2.79 -27.27
N GLU A 476 -8.34 -3.83 -27.40
CA GLU A 476 -7.91 -5.14 -27.85
C GLU A 476 -8.14 -5.31 -29.36
N PRO A 477 -7.14 -5.79 -30.12
CA PRO A 477 -7.36 -6.16 -31.50
C PRO A 477 -8.30 -7.38 -31.60
N GLY A 478 -9.11 -7.44 -32.64
CA GLY A 478 -10.06 -8.52 -32.86
C GLY A 478 -11.21 -8.12 -33.78
N ASN A 479 -12.08 -9.09 -34.07
CA ASN A 479 -13.31 -8.86 -34.83
C ASN A 479 -14.43 -8.46 -33.87
N TYR A 480 -15.15 -7.39 -34.21
CA TYR A 480 -16.26 -6.83 -33.44
C TYR A 480 -17.46 -6.56 -34.34
N THR A 481 -18.65 -6.63 -33.76
CA THR A 481 -19.85 -6.06 -34.36
C THR A 481 -20.08 -4.69 -33.73
N LEU A 482 -20.03 -3.64 -34.54
CA LEU A 482 -20.35 -2.27 -34.15
C LEU A 482 -21.83 -1.98 -34.44
N GLU A 483 -22.53 -1.44 -33.47
CA GLU A 483 -23.90 -0.96 -33.59
C GLU A 483 -23.93 0.55 -33.34
N LEU A 484 -24.42 1.34 -34.30
CA LEU A 484 -24.68 2.78 -34.16
C LEU A 484 -26.18 3.00 -33.96
N ASP A 485 -26.52 3.87 -33.01
CA ASP A 485 -27.90 4.25 -32.72
C ASP A 485 -27.99 5.76 -32.42
N LEU A 486 -29.15 6.36 -32.71
CA LEU A 486 -29.41 7.76 -32.39
C LEU A 486 -30.03 7.85 -30.98
N VAL A 487 -29.65 8.87 -30.23
CA VAL A 487 -30.00 9.05 -28.81
C VAL A 487 -30.60 10.44 -28.64
N HIS A 488 -31.74 10.50 -27.97
CA HIS A 488 -32.23 11.75 -27.37
C HIS A 488 -31.68 11.79 -25.94
N GLU A 489 -30.62 12.57 -25.73
CA GLU A 489 -29.85 12.56 -24.49
C GLU A 489 -30.73 12.84 -23.28
N GLY A 490 -30.56 12.04 -22.21
CA GLY A 490 -31.40 12.11 -21.02
C GLY A 490 -32.83 11.57 -21.17
N ILE A 491 -33.24 11.13 -22.38
CA ILE A 491 -34.62 10.66 -22.63
C ILE A 491 -34.67 9.19 -23.09
N THR A 492 -34.12 8.82 -24.26
CA THR A 492 -34.23 7.45 -24.79
C THR A 492 -33.29 7.21 -25.97
N TRP A 493 -32.95 5.94 -26.20
CA TRP A 493 -32.33 5.47 -27.44
C TRP A 493 -33.39 5.19 -28.50
N PHE A 494 -33.13 5.53 -29.77
CA PHE A 494 -34.11 5.35 -30.85
C PHE A 494 -34.50 3.88 -31.05
N ARG A 495 -33.57 2.93 -30.83
CA ARG A 495 -33.89 1.50 -30.87
C ARG A 495 -34.95 1.07 -29.85
N GLU A 496 -34.98 1.70 -28.68
CA GLU A 496 -35.96 1.40 -27.61
C GLU A 496 -37.38 1.84 -28.00
N LYS A 497 -37.47 2.75 -28.98
CA LYS A 497 -38.71 3.20 -29.61
C LYS A 497 -38.99 2.51 -30.95
N GLY A 498 -38.24 1.46 -31.28
CA GLY A 498 -38.46 0.62 -32.46
C GLY A 498 -37.86 1.15 -33.77
N SER A 499 -36.90 2.09 -33.70
CA SER A 499 -36.11 2.50 -34.87
C SER A 499 -34.99 1.50 -35.17
N SER A 500 -34.61 1.36 -36.44
CA SER A 500 -33.47 0.53 -36.85
C SER A 500 -32.14 1.16 -36.46
N VAL A 501 -31.19 0.32 -36.04
CA VAL A 501 -29.77 0.65 -35.80
C VAL A 501 -28.92 0.32 -37.04
N LEU A 502 -27.75 0.95 -37.16
CA LEU A 502 -26.76 0.56 -38.18
C LEU A 502 -25.76 -0.43 -37.57
N THR A 503 -25.72 -1.65 -38.11
CA THR A 503 -24.80 -2.71 -37.66
C THR A 503 -23.70 -2.95 -38.69
N ARG A 504 -22.44 -2.90 -38.25
CA ARG A 504 -21.25 -3.16 -39.08
C ARG A 504 -20.35 -4.22 -38.45
N TRP A 505 -19.80 -5.10 -39.28
CA TRP A 505 -18.75 -6.03 -38.87
C TRP A 505 -17.40 -5.36 -39.13
N ILE A 506 -16.59 -5.21 -38.08
CA ILE A 506 -15.31 -4.51 -38.17
C ILE A 506 -14.18 -5.35 -37.59
N THR A 507 -12.99 -5.22 -38.16
CA THR A 507 -11.76 -5.85 -37.65
C THR A 507 -10.83 -4.77 -37.15
N VAL A 508 -10.51 -4.82 -35.87
CA VAL A 508 -9.60 -3.88 -35.21
C VAL A 508 -8.23 -4.55 -35.08
N GLU A 509 -7.23 -3.99 -35.75
CA GLU A 509 -5.87 -4.49 -35.82
C GLU A 509 -4.98 -3.85 -34.75
N MET A 510 -3.83 -4.43 -34.44
CA MET A 510 -2.84 -3.74 -33.60
C MET A 510 -2.21 -2.54 -34.33
N PRO A 511 -1.75 -1.52 -33.60
CA PRO A 511 -0.94 -0.47 -34.20
C PRO A 511 0.29 -1.11 -34.86
N LYS A 512 0.46 -0.91 -36.17
CA LYS A 512 1.76 -1.19 -36.79
C LYS A 512 2.74 -0.21 -36.15
N ARG A 513 3.81 -0.72 -35.54
CA ARG A 513 4.96 0.13 -35.19
C ARG A 513 5.41 0.82 -36.47
N VAL A 514 5.23 2.15 -36.54
CA VAL A 514 5.73 2.95 -37.65
C VAL A 514 7.24 3.08 -37.44
N PRO A 515 8.08 2.63 -38.39
CA PRO A 515 9.52 2.77 -38.31
C PRO A 515 9.94 4.24 -38.49
N GLY A 516 10.69 4.79 -37.52
CA GLY A 516 11.61 5.91 -37.73
C GLY A 516 11.25 7.28 -37.13
N MET A 517 11.70 7.53 -35.89
CA MET A 517 12.38 8.80 -35.53
C MET A 517 13.83 8.55 -35.04
N ASP A 518 14.37 7.36 -35.29
CA ASP A 518 15.79 7.15 -35.57
C ASP A 518 15.82 6.27 -36.81
N GLY A 519 16.41 6.77 -37.88
CA GLY A 519 16.55 6.03 -39.12
C GLY A 519 17.62 4.97 -38.95
N GLN A 520 17.21 3.72 -38.82
CA GLN A 520 17.83 2.61 -39.55
C GLN A 520 16.77 1.59 -39.94
N GLU A 521 16.89 1.14 -41.18
CA GLU A 521 16.22 0.00 -41.76
C GLU A 521 16.28 -1.21 -40.83
N GLY A 522 15.38 -2.17 -41.05
CA GLY A 522 15.53 -3.47 -40.44
C GLY A 522 16.88 -4.06 -40.82
N ASP A 523 17.84 -4.00 -39.91
CA ASP A 523 19.01 -4.83 -39.95
C ASP A 523 18.85 -5.97 -38.94
N GLN A 524 18.94 -7.16 -39.50
CA GLN A 524 19.04 -8.43 -38.81
C GLN A 524 20.02 -8.31 -37.62
N LEU A 525 19.72 -8.98 -36.51
CA LEU A 525 20.78 -9.44 -35.62
C LEU A 525 21.89 -10.04 -36.50
N PRO A 526 23.18 -9.72 -36.28
CA PRO A 526 24.26 -10.00 -37.23
C PRO A 526 24.54 -11.49 -37.49
N VAL A 527 23.73 -12.41 -36.95
CA VAL A 527 23.62 -13.82 -37.33
C VAL A 527 22.15 -14.24 -37.20
N PRO A 528 21.49 -14.82 -38.22
CA PRO A 528 20.15 -15.36 -38.05
C PRO A 528 20.21 -16.53 -37.06
N LEU A 529 19.48 -16.41 -35.93
CA LEU A 529 19.39 -17.43 -34.87
C LEU A 529 18.88 -18.78 -35.41
N PHE A 530 18.20 -18.78 -36.54
CA PHE A 530 17.60 -19.95 -37.17
C PHE A 530 17.61 -19.82 -38.70
N SER A 531 17.57 -20.96 -39.39
CA SER A 531 17.38 -21.04 -40.84
C SER A 531 15.90 -21.18 -41.16
N ASP A 532 15.32 -20.26 -41.94
CA ASP A 532 13.91 -20.35 -42.36
C ASP A 532 13.76 -21.28 -43.58
N VAL A 533 13.16 -22.45 -43.35
CA VAL A 533 12.89 -23.47 -44.37
C VAL A 533 11.39 -23.68 -44.59
N SER A 534 10.55 -22.85 -43.97
CA SER A 534 9.08 -23.00 -43.96
C SER A 534 8.43 -22.96 -45.34
N ALA A 535 9.09 -22.35 -46.32
CA ALA A 535 8.66 -22.28 -47.71
C ALA A 535 9.08 -23.50 -48.56
N GLN A 536 10.05 -24.29 -48.08
CA GLN A 536 10.64 -25.43 -48.81
C GLN A 536 10.00 -26.78 -48.41
N LEU A 537 9.21 -26.81 -47.33
CA LEU A 537 8.63 -28.03 -46.79
C LEU A 537 7.26 -28.36 -47.42
N PRO A 538 6.95 -29.66 -47.64
CA PRO A 538 5.65 -30.12 -48.14
C PRO A 538 4.44 -29.64 -47.30
N ARG A 539 3.40 -29.13 -47.96
CA ARG A 539 2.13 -28.68 -47.36
C ARG A 539 0.93 -29.39 -48.02
N SER A 540 -0.18 -29.56 -47.28
CA SER A 540 -1.37 -30.30 -47.75
C SER A 540 -2.34 -29.48 -48.60
N GLY A 541 -2.04 -28.20 -48.87
CA GLY A 541 -2.89 -27.26 -49.60
C GLY A 541 -3.94 -26.56 -48.71
N THR A 542 -4.24 -27.12 -47.54
CA THR A 542 -5.05 -26.47 -46.50
C THR A 542 -4.21 -25.39 -45.80
N PRO A 543 -4.71 -24.14 -45.64
CA PRO A 543 -3.96 -23.10 -44.94
C PRO A 543 -3.90 -23.40 -43.43
N TYR A 544 -2.80 -23.01 -42.80
CA TYR A 544 -2.75 -22.95 -41.34
C TYR A 544 -3.77 -21.95 -40.81
N ALA A 545 -4.43 -22.27 -39.70
CA ALA A 545 -5.17 -21.25 -38.95
C ALA A 545 -4.18 -20.16 -38.50
N ARG A 546 -4.61 -18.90 -38.44
CA ARG A 546 -3.73 -17.80 -38.03
C ARG A 546 -4.11 -17.22 -36.68
N ARG A 547 -3.10 -16.78 -35.93
CA ARG A 547 -3.21 -16.10 -34.64
C ARG A 547 -2.42 -14.79 -34.64
N SER A 548 -2.78 -13.88 -33.75
CA SER A 548 -1.91 -12.75 -33.38
C SER A 548 -0.81 -13.22 -32.44
N LEU A 549 0.40 -12.64 -32.54
CA LEU A 549 1.53 -12.96 -31.67
C LEU A 549 1.20 -12.73 -30.18
N ASN A 550 0.30 -11.80 -29.89
CA ASN A 550 -0.16 -11.47 -28.54
C ASN A 550 -1.14 -12.50 -27.97
N GLN A 551 -1.51 -13.54 -28.73
CA GLN A 551 -2.24 -14.70 -28.21
C GLN A 551 -1.29 -15.77 -27.67
N ILE A 552 0.02 -15.63 -27.92
CA ILE A 552 1.03 -16.56 -27.40
C ILE A 552 1.17 -16.33 -25.89
N ARG A 553 1.08 -17.42 -25.13
CA ARG A 553 1.23 -17.50 -23.67
C ARG A 553 2.32 -18.48 -23.27
N TYR A 554 2.63 -19.46 -24.13
CA TYR A 554 3.53 -20.57 -23.80
C TYR A 554 4.59 -20.81 -24.88
N LEU A 555 5.76 -21.28 -24.43
CA LEU A 555 6.75 -21.94 -25.28
C LEU A 555 6.63 -23.44 -25.04
N VAL A 556 6.12 -24.17 -26.03
CA VAL A 556 5.75 -25.58 -25.86
C VAL A 556 6.87 -26.46 -26.40
N ILE A 557 7.53 -27.19 -25.51
CA ILE A 557 8.63 -28.10 -25.81
C ILE A 557 8.08 -29.49 -26.12
N SER A 558 8.39 -30.00 -27.31
CA SER A 558 8.03 -31.35 -27.76
C SER A 558 9.23 -32.08 -28.35
N HIS A 559 9.09 -33.38 -28.59
CA HIS A 559 10.08 -34.17 -29.35
C HIS A 559 9.44 -34.85 -30.56
N THR A 560 10.26 -35.32 -31.51
CA THR A 560 9.74 -36.06 -32.67
C THR A 560 9.36 -37.50 -32.33
N GLY A 561 9.92 -38.06 -31.24
CA GLY A 561 9.70 -39.46 -30.86
C GLY A 561 10.33 -40.48 -31.82
N ALA A 562 11.13 -40.00 -32.79
CA ALA A 562 11.67 -40.77 -33.90
C ALA A 562 13.19 -40.58 -34.02
N ASP A 563 13.84 -41.34 -34.92
CA ASP A 563 15.30 -41.23 -35.15
C ASP A 563 15.68 -39.78 -35.51
N PRO A 564 16.65 -39.17 -34.81
CA PRO A 564 17.04 -37.77 -35.03
C PRO A 564 17.62 -37.50 -36.43
N ARG A 565 17.95 -38.54 -37.20
CA ARG A 565 18.46 -38.42 -38.59
C ARG A 565 17.36 -38.29 -39.65
N LEU A 566 16.08 -38.33 -39.27
CA LEU A 566 14.98 -38.14 -40.21
C LEU A 566 14.98 -36.71 -40.77
N SER A 567 14.87 -36.58 -42.10
CA SER A 567 14.83 -35.27 -42.75
C SER A 567 13.53 -34.51 -42.44
N LEU A 568 13.63 -33.18 -42.32
CA LEU A 568 12.46 -32.31 -42.11
C LEU A 568 11.37 -32.52 -43.16
N GLU A 569 11.75 -32.79 -44.41
CA GLU A 569 10.81 -33.10 -45.49
C GLU A 569 10.01 -34.37 -45.21
N ARG A 570 10.65 -35.43 -44.71
CA ARG A 570 9.97 -36.69 -44.37
C ARG A 570 9.03 -36.52 -43.19
N ILE A 571 9.42 -35.74 -42.19
CA ILE A 571 8.57 -35.40 -41.05
C ILE A 571 7.35 -34.60 -41.57
N ALA A 572 7.55 -33.64 -42.49
CA ALA A 572 6.49 -32.81 -43.06
C ALA A 572 5.49 -33.63 -43.90
N GLN A 573 5.98 -34.53 -44.76
CA GLN A 573 5.12 -35.47 -45.50
C GLN A 573 4.27 -36.34 -44.56
N THR A 574 4.83 -36.72 -43.41
CA THR A 574 4.13 -37.55 -42.42
C THR A 574 3.01 -36.77 -41.73
N HIS A 575 3.26 -35.52 -41.33
CA HIS A 575 2.23 -34.64 -40.77
C HIS A 575 1.13 -34.33 -41.78
N VAL A 576 1.50 -34.06 -43.04
CA VAL A 576 0.54 -33.86 -44.14
C VAL A 576 -0.35 -35.09 -44.33
N ARG A 577 0.21 -36.30 -44.33
CA ARG A 577 -0.56 -37.55 -44.41
C ARG A 577 -1.46 -37.79 -43.19
N ALA A 578 -1.06 -37.29 -42.03
CA ALA A 578 -1.84 -37.32 -40.80
C ALA A 578 -2.93 -36.23 -40.73
N GLY A 579 -3.07 -35.41 -41.78
CA GLY A 579 -4.13 -34.40 -41.90
C GLY A 579 -3.74 -32.97 -41.54
N TYR A 580 -2.48 -32.72 -41.17
CA TYR A 580 -2.03 -31.36 -40.84
C TYR A 580 -1.81 -30.49 -42.10
N PRO A 581 -1.99 -29.16 -42.01
CA PRO A 581 -1.61 -28.20 -43.07
C PRO A 581 -0.15 -28.31 -43.55
N GLY A 582 0.75 -28.70 -42.64
CA GLY A 582 2.18 -28.93 -42.84
C GLY A 582 2.82 -29.45 -41.54
N MET A 583 4.03 -28.98 -41.19
CA MET A 583 4.63 -29.24 -39.88
C MET A 583 3.77 -28.75 -38.72
N ALA A 584 3.62 -29.57 -37.66
CA ALA A 584 2.90 -29.19 -36.43
C ALA A 584 3.77 -28.40 -35.42
N TYR A 585 4.88 -27.82 -35.89
CA TYR A 585 5.84 -27.06 -35.09
C TYR A 585 6.12 -25.70 -35.74
N HIS A 586 6.61 -24.74 -34.97
CA HIS A 586 7.15 -23.46 -35.49
C HIS A 586 8.65 -23.54 -35.67
N PHE A 587 9.32 -24.21 -34.74
CA PHE A 587 10.76 -24.45 -34.79
C PHE A 587 11.07 -25.93 -34.59
N VAL A 588 12.11 -26.40 -35.28
CA VAL A 588 12.72 -27.71 -35.05
C VAL A 588 14.20 -27.50 -34.73
N VAL A 589 14.69 -28.14 -33.67
CA VAL A 589 16.11 -28.13 -33.28
C VAL A 589 16.69 -29.52 -33.50
N ASP A 590 17.67 -29.64 -34.38
CA ASP A 590 18.30 -30.93 -34.68
C ASP A 590 19.31 -31.35 -33.59
N SER A 591 19.89 -32.55 -33.74
CA SER A 591 20.84 -33.10 -32.77
C SER A 591 22.17 -32.32 -32.69
N GLU A 592 22.50 -31.54 -33.71
CA GLU A 592 23.71 -30.70 -33.80
C GLU A 592 23.49 -29.29 -33.21
N GLY A 593 22.24 -28.95 -32.86
CA GLY A 593 21.87 -27.64 -32.32
C GLY A 593 21.55 -26.60 -33.39
N GLN A 594 21.36 -27.00 -34.64
CA GLN A 594 20.85 -26.12 -35.68
C GLN A 594 19.35 -25.89 -35.48
N ILE A 595 18.94 -24.62 -35.55
CA ILE A 595 17.55 -24.22 -35.38
C ILE A 595 16.94 -23.97 -36.76
N PHE A 596 15.83 -24.62 -37.05
CA PHE A 596 15.07 -24.44 -38.29
C PHE A 596 13.71 -23.83 -37.97
N LYS A 597 13.37 -22.72 -38.62
CA LYS A 597 12.00 -22.19 -38.63
C LYS A 597 11.22 -22.90 -39.74
N VAL A 598 10.19 -23.65 -39.34
CA VAL A 598 9.44 -24.55 -40.23
C VAL A 598 8.01 -24.10 -40.50
N SER A 599 7.48 -23.17 -39.70
CA SER A 599 6.25 -22.42 -39.96
C SER A 599 6.34 -20.99 -39.40
N ALA A 600 5.47 -20.08 -39.83
CA ALA A 600 5.46 -18.71 -39.32
C ALA A 600 4.86 -18.66 -37.90
N LEU A 601 5.27 -17.70 -37.06
CA LEU A 601 4.78 -17.60 -35.68
C LEU A 601 3.29 -17.29 -35.57
N GLU A 602 2.74 -16.67 -36.61
CA GLU A 602 1.32 -16.37 -36.79
C GLU A 602 0.53 -17.59 -37.27
N GLU A 603 1.17 -18.63 -37.82
CA GLU A 603 0.52 -19.89 -38.20
C GLU A 603 0.33 -20.74 -36.93
N VAL A 604 -0.89 -21.21 -36.68
CA VAL A 604 -1.19 -22.12 -35.57
C VAL A 604 -0.86 -23.53 -36.03
N ALA A 605 0.24 -24.06 -35.53
CA ALA A 605 0.80 -25.31 -36.02
C ALA A 605 -0.13 -26.53 -35.82
N ASN A 606 -0.96 -26.53 -34.77
CA ASN A 606 -2.01 -27.52 -34.55
C ASN A 606 -3.35 -26.82 -34.21
N PRO A 607 -4.20 -26.49 -35.21
CA PRO A 607 -5.38 -25.66 -35.00
C PRO A 607 -6.45 -26.30 -34.12
N ASP A 608 -6.48 -27.62 -34.03
CA ASP A 608 -7.48 -28.37 -33.24
C ASP A 608 -7.17 -28.37 -31.74
N GLN A 609 -6.02 -27.81 -31.35
CA GLN A 609 -5.51 -27.85 -29.99
C GLN A 609 -5.36 -26.44 -29.41
N ILE A 610 -6.09 -26.16 -28.32
CA ILE A 610 -6.10 -24.85 -27.66
C ILE A 610 -4.68 -24.44 -27.24
N TRP A 611 -3.89 -25.37 -26.70
CA TRP A 611 -2.50 -25.11 -26.30
C TRP A 611 -1.63 -24.68 -27.48
N SER A 612 -1.88 -25.19 -28.69
CA SER A 612 -1.13 -24.78 -29.88
C SER A 612 -1.62 -23.43 -30.40
N SER A 613 -2.88 -23.05 -30.20
CA SER A 613 -3.37 -21.70 -30.53
C SER A 613 -2.73 -20.59 -29.66
N GLN A 614 -2.28 -20.94 -28.46
CA GLN A 614 -1.62 -20.06 -27.50
C GLN A 614 -0.12 -20.37 -27.31
N GLY A 615 0.44 -21.31 -28.08
CA GLY A 615 1.78 -21.85 -27.85
C GLY A 615 2.71 -21.74 -29.06
N VAL A 616 3.97 -21.35 -28.84
CA VAL A 616 5.04 -21.55 -29.83
C VAL A 616 5.61 -22.94 -29.64
N ASN A 617 5.18 -23.87 -30.48
CA ASN A 617 5.67 -25.25 -30.53
C ASN A 617 7.13 -25.31 -31.04
N ILE A 618 8.03 -25.75 -30.17
CA ILE A 618 9.46 -25.97 -30.43
C ILE A 618 9.71 -27.48 -30.28
N CYS A 619 10.09 -28.13 -31.37
CA CYS A 619 10.33 -29.57 -31.39
C CYS A 619 11.81 -29.90 -31.44
N LEU A 620 12.28 -30.76 -30.54
CA LEU A 620 13.64 -31.29 -30.57
C LEU A 620 13.63 -32.62 -31.32
N ALA A 621 14.52 -32.77 -32.30
CA ALA A 621 14.66 -34.01 -33.06
C ALA A 621 15.26 -35.13 -32.19
N GLY A 622 14.51 -36.21 -31.99
CA GLY A 622 14.91 -37.37 -31.21
C GLY A 622 13.75 -37.97 -30.42
N ASN A 623 14.03 -39.10 -29.76
CA ASN A 623 13.13 -39.72 -28.80
C ASN A 623 13.71 -39.56 -27.39
N PHE A 624 13.15 -38.64 -26.59
CA PHE A 624 13.64 -38.38 -25.24
C PHE A 624 12.84 -39.06 -24.12
N SER A 625 11.96 -40.01 -24.48
CA SER A 625 11.42 -40.96 -23.51
C SER A 625 12.47 -41.99 -23.07
N GLN A 626 13.59 -42.11 -23.80
CA GLN A 626 14.65 -43.09 -23.53
C GLN A 626 16.05 -42.49 -23.31
N GLN A 627 16.33 -41.30 -23.84
CA GLN A 627 17.63 -40.63 -23.79
C GLN A 627 17.46 -39.13 -23.56
N THR A 628 18.49 -38.43 -23.08
CA THR A 628 18.43 -36.97 -22.92
C THR A 628 18.87 -36.24 -24.19
N PRO A 629 18.40 -35.00 -24.42
CA PRO A 629 18.89 -34.19 -25.53
C PRO A 629 20.38 -33.90 -25.42
N SER A 630 21.06 -33.72 -26.56
CA SER A 630 22.49 -33.39 -26.58
C SER A 630 22.73 -31.97 -26.02
N MET A 631 23.92 -31.71 -25.50
CA MET A 631 24.26 -30.36 -24.99
C MET A 631 24.13 -29.25 -26.07
N PRO A 632 24.58 -29.44 -27.32
CA PRO A 632 24.33 -28.48 -28.40
C PRO A 632 22.84 -28.21 -28.64
N GLN A 633 22.01 -29.27 -28.61
CA GLN A 633 20.57 -29.17 -28.79
C GLN A 633 19.88 -28.43 -27.63
N LEU A 634 20.31 -28.66 -26.38
CA LEU A 634 19.81 -27.94 -25.20
C LEU A 634 20.21 -26.46 -25.20
N ASP A 635 21.46 -26.16 -25.53
CA ASP A 635 21.99 -24.80 -25.57
C ASP A 635 21.34 -23.97 -26.70
N ALA A 636 21.16 -24.56 -27.89
CA ALA A 636 20.41 -23.95 -28.98
C ALA A 636 18.94 -23.71 -28.62
N THR A 637 18.28 -24.68 -27.99
CA THR A 637 16.90 -24.51 -27.49
C THR A 637 16.82 -23.41 -26.44
N GLY A 638 17.80 -23.32 -25.53
CA GLY A 638 17.90 -22.27 -24.53
C GLY A 638 18.03 -20.87 -25.14
N ARG A 639 18.90 -20.71 -26.15
CA ARG A 639 19.04 -19.45 -26.91
C ARG A 639 17.74 -19.07 -27.62
N LEU A 640 17.09 -20.04 -28.28
CA LEU A 640 15.82 -19.82 -28.97
C LEU A 640 14.72 -19.39 -28.01
N CYS A 641 14.58 -20.07 -26.87
CA CYS A 641 13.59 -19.75 -25.86
C CYS A 641 13.85 -18.38 -25.21
N ALA A 642 15.10 -18.01 -24.93
CA ALA A 642 15.44 -16.67 -24.43
C ALA A 642 15.09 -15.58 -25.45
N TRP A 643 15.39 -15.81 -26.73
CA TRP A 643 15.03 -14.89 -27.81
C TRP A 643 13.51 -14.76 -27.96
N LEU A 644 12.77 -15.87 -27.96
CA LEU A 644 11.29 -15.86 -28.03
C LEU A 644 10.68 -15.20 -26.80
N ALA A 645 11.20 -15.47 -25.60
CA ALA A 645 10.74 -14.89 -24.35
C ALA A 645 10.91 -13.37 -24.34
N GLN A 646 12.07 -12.88 -24.78
CA GLN A 646 12.34 -11.45 -24.91
C GLN A 646 11.44 -10.78 -25.96
N ASN A 647 11.28 -11.38 -27.14
CA ASN A 647 10.54 -10.77 -28.25
C ASN A 647 9.02 -10.85 -28.09
N LEU A 648 8.51 -11.83 -27.33
CA LEU A 648 7.08 -12.04 -27.09
C LEU A 648 6.63 -11.58 -25.70
N GLY A 649 7.56 -11.08 -24.86
CA GLY A 649 7.26 -10.62 -23.50
C GLY A 649 6.86 -11.76 -22.55
N LEU A 650 7.43 -12.95 -22.73
CA LEU A 650 7.15 -14.14 -21.91
C LEU A 650 8.24 -14.31 -20.84
N SER A 651 7.89 -14.95 -19.72
CA SER A 651 8.84 -15.28 -18.67
C SER A 651 9.40 -16.70 -18.85
N PRO A 652 10.52 -17.06 -18.19
CA PRO A 652 11.02 -18.44 -18.21
C PRO A 652 10.00 -19.49 -17.71
N GLN A 653 9.05 -19.07 -16.87
CA GLN A 653 7.95 -19.91 -16.37
C GLN A 653 6.91 -20.24 -17.45
N SER A 654 6.88 -19.51 -18.57
CA SER A 654 6.03 -19.80 -19.73
C SER A 654 6.49 -21.01 -20.55
N ILE A 655 7.61 -21.66 -20.19
CA ILE A 655 8.14 -22.85 -20.86
C ILE A 655 7.43 -24.10 -20.31
N MET A 656 6.69 -24.77 -21.19
CA MET A 656 5.85 -25.93 -20.87
C MET A 656 6.29 -27.13 -21.71
N GLY A 657 6.37 -28.31 -21.13
CA GLY A 657 6.44 -29.56 -21.88
C GLY A 657 5.07 -29.90 -22.45
N LEU A 658 5.03 -30.52 -23.63
CA LEU A 658 3.77 -30.87 -24.27
C LEU A 658 2.89 -31.77 -23.37
N GLY A 659 3.48 -32.70 -22.62
CA GLY A 659 2.80 -33.56 -21.66
C GLY A 659 2.14 -32.84 -20.47
N GLU A 660 2.46 -31.56 -20.21
CA GLU A 660 1.75 -30.74 -19.23
C GLU A 660 0.43 -30.19 -19.78
N LEU A 661 0.26 -30.18 -21.11
CA LEU A 661 -0.84 -29.53 -21.81
C LEU A 661 -1.81 -30.53 -22.45
N THR A 662 -1.35 -31.76 -22.69
CA THR A 662 -2.15 -32.85 -23.26
C THR A 662 -1.58 -34.19 -22.83
N ASP A 663 -2.42 -35.23 -22.84
CA ASP A 663 -2.01 -36.60 -22.53
C ASP A 663 -1.07 -37.14 -23.63
N THR A 664 0.25 -37.04 -23.41
CA THR A 664 1.29 -37.49 -24.33
C THR A 664 2.59 -37.79 -23.60
N GLU A 665 3.37 -38.74 -24.14
CA GLU A 665 4.72 -39.04 -23.64
C GLU A 665 5.76 -37.97 -24.04
N SER A 666 5.44 -37.04 -24.94
CA SER A 666 6.37 -35.97 -25.34
C SER A 666 6.41 -34.83 -24.32
N PRO A 667 7.59 -34.25 -23.97
CA PRO A 667 8.92 -34.51 -24.54
C PRO A 667 9.71 -35.62 -23.82
N GLY A 668 9.08 -36.47 -23.02
CA GLY A 668 9.67 -37.60 -22.30
C GLY A 668 9.63 -37.40 -20.78
N GLU A 669 9.45 -38.48 -20.01
CA GLU A 669 9.48 -38.46 -18.54
C GLU A 669 10.72 -37.75 -17.95
N PRO A 670 11.95 -37.94 -18.49
CA PRO A 670 13.15 -37.25 -17.98
C PRO A 670 13.13 -35.72 -18.07
N PHE A 671 12.16 -35.14 -18.79
CA PHE A 671 11.94 -33.69 -18.81
C PHE A 671 11.43 -33.20 -17.45
N TYR A 672 10.57 -33.97 -16.80
CA TYR A 672 9.90 -33.60 -15.54
C TYR A 672 10.60 -34.17 -14.32
N THR A 673 11.10 -35.40 -14.41
CA THR A 673 11.64 -36.17 -13.29
C THR A 673 13.03 -36.71 -13.60
N GLY A 674 13.74 -37.24 -12.60
CA GLY A 674 15.11 -37.72 -12.76
C GLY A 674 16.10 -36.61 -13.12
N ILE A 675 16.69 -36.66 -14.32
CA ILE A 675 17.63 -35.62 -14.81
C ILE A 675 16.97 -34.24 -14.89
N ASN A 676 15.64 -34.19 -15.04
CA ASN A 676 14.83 -32.96 -15.08
C ASN A 676 15.46 -31.91 -16.00
N TRP A 677 15.56 -32.25 -17.27
CA TRP A 677 16.19 -31.35 -18.23
C TRP A 677 15.31 -30.10 -18.54
N LYS A 678 14.06 -30.04 -18.04
CA LYS A 678 13.29 -28.78 -17.97
C LYS A 678 13.99 -27.74 -17.09
N ALA A 679 14.47 -28.13 -15.91
CA ALA A 679 15.20 -27.22 -15.02
C ALA A 679 16.52 -26.75 -15.65
N ILE A 680 17.21 -27.63 -16.38
CA ILE A 680 18.43 -27.30 -17.13
C ILE A 680 18.12 -26.29 -18.23
N LEU A 681 17.04 -26.50 -18.99
CA LEU A 681 16.60 -25.59 -20.04
C LEU A 681 16.19 -24.21 -19.49
N ILE A 682 15.41 -24.16 -18.40
CA ILE A 682 15.03 -22.90 -17.73
C ILE A 682 16.28 -22.15 -17.27
N ARG A 683 17.26 -22.85 -16.69
CA ARG A 683 18.53 -22.25 -16.29
C ARG A 683 19.31 -21.70 -17.47
N GLN A 684 19.36 -22.41 -18.61
CA GLN A 684 19.99 -21.90 -19.83
C GLN A 684 19.27 -20.64 -20.35
N VAL A 685 17.93 -20.62 -20.33
CA VAL A 685 17.14 -19.45 -20.72
C VAL A 685 17.41 -18.27 -19.81
N GLN A 686 17.48 -18.48 -18.49
CA GLN A 686 17.82 -17.44 -17.52
C GLN A 686 19.25 -16.93 -17.72
N LEU A 687 20.22 -17.81 -17.98
CA LEU A 687 21.60 -17.43 -18.28
C LEU A 687 21.70 -16.60 -19.57
N HIS A 688 20.97 -17.00 -20.61
CA HIS A 688 20.92 -16.25 -21.88
C HIS A 688 20.16 -14.93 -21.72
N LEU A 689 19.06 -14.87 -20.96
CA LEU A 689 18.37 -13.61 -20.61
C LEU A 689 19.23 -12.68 -19.75
N ALA A 690 20.02 -13.23 -18.82
CA ALA A 690 21.00 -12.49 -18.02
C ALA A 690 22.19 -11.99 -18.86
N ALA A 691 22.61 -12.76 -19.86
CA ALA A 691 23.61 -12.36 -20.84
C ALA A 691 23.07 -11.31 -21.84
N LEU A 692 21.77 -11.33 -22.12
CA LEU A 692 21.05 -10.30 -22.89
C LEU A 692 20.84 -9.02 -22.07
N SER A 693 20.72 -9.10 -20.72
CA SER A 693 20.54 -7.96 -19.80
C SER A 693 21.83 -7.44 -19.13
N GLY A 694 22.98 -8.09 -19.32
CA GLY A 694 24.30 -7.50 -19.07
C GLY A 694 24.82 -7.50 -17.62
N SER A 695 24.49 -8.48 -16.76
CA SER A 695 25.16 -8.59 -15.45
C SER A 695 25.04 -9.99 -14.83
N SER A 696 26.17 -10.70 -14.70
CA SER A 696 26.22 -12.07 -14.17
C SER A 696 26.39 -12.19 -12.64
N ASP A 697 26.43 -11.10 -11.87
CA ASP A 697 26.45 -11.18 -10.40
C ASP A 697 25.47 -10.22 -9.69
N SER A 698 25.16 -9.06 -10.28
CA SER A 698 24.08 -8.20 -9.77
C SER A 698 22.71 -8.85 -9.95
N GLY A 699 22.56 -9.77 -10.91
CA GLY A 699 21.33 -10.54 -11.11
C GLY A 699 20.98 -11.43 -9.92
N ARG A 700 21.98 -11.98 -9.22
CA ARG A 700 21.77 -12.82 -8.02
C ARG A 700 21.45 -12.01 -6.78
N VAL A 701 22.05 -10.82 -6.65
CA VAL A 701 21.71 -9.85 -5.59
C VAL A 701 20.26 -9.37 -5.76
N VAL A 702 19.85 -9.09 -7.01
CA VAL A 702 18.47 -8.73 -7.35
C VAL A 702 17.51 -9.90 -7.18
N GLU A 703 17.91 -11.13 -7.53
CA GLU A 703 17.12 -12.36 -7.31
C GLU A 703 16.92 -12.63 -5.82
N MET A 704 17.97 -12.53 -5.00
CA MET A 704 17.89 -12.65 -3.54
C MET A 704 17.06 -11.53 -2.91
N GLY A 705 17.22 -10.29 -3.37
CA GLY A 705 16.37 -9.17 -2.95
C GLY A 705 14.90 -9.37 -3.34
N GLY A 706 14.62 -9.93 -4.51
CA GLY A 706 13.27 -10.29 -4.96
C GLY A 706 12.65 -11.42 -4.14
N LEU A 707 13.43 -12.46 -3.81
CA LEU A 707 13.02 -13.56 -2.93
C LEU A 707 12.74 -13.08 -1.51
N ILE A 708 13.58 -12.19 -0.96
CA ILE A 708 13.35 -11.57 0.35
C ILE A 708 12.05 -10.76 0.32
N ALA A 709 11.83 -9.92 -0.68
CA ALA A 709 10.60 -9.14 -0.82
C ALA A 709 9.34 -10.00 -1.02
N GLU A 710 9.46 -11.17 -1.65
CA GLU A 710 8.36 -12.15 -1.75
C GLU A 710 8.08 -12.84 -0.40
N LEU A 711 9.12 -13.28 0.31
CA LEU A 711 8.99 -13.88 1.62
C LEU A 711 8.49 -12.88 2.67
N GLU A 712 8.89 -11.62 2.61
CA GLU A 712 8.41 -10.53 3.48
C GLU A 712 6.92 -10.24 3.24
N ARG A 713 6.47 -10.22 1.97
CA ARG A 713 5.02 -10.11 1.65
C ARG A 713 4.23 -11.32 2.17
N LYS A 714 4.78 -12.53 2.03
CA LYS A 714 4.18 -13.75 2.56
C LYS A 714 4.14 -13.74 4.10
N GLN A 715 5.19 -13.25 4.75
CA GLN A 715 5.27 -13.10 6.20
C GLN A 715 4.25 -12.08 6.72
N ALA A 716 4.08 -10.94 6.03
CA ALA A 716 3.05 -9.95 6.36
C ALA A 716 1.64 -10.55 6.25
N THR A 717 1.35 -11.26 5.15
CA THR A 717 0.07 -11.95 4.95
C THR A 717 -0.20 -13.01 6.03
N LEU A 718 0.83 -13.78 6.42
CA LEU A 718 0.73 -14.78 7.49
C LEU A 718 0.53 -14.11 8.86
N ALA A 719 1.17 -12.97 9.11
CA ALA A 719 0.99 -12.19 10.34
C ALA A 719 -0.45 -11.69 10.47
N ASP A 720 -0.98 -11.07 9.40
CA ASP A 720 -2.37 -10.60 9.36
C ASP A 720 -3.35 -11.74 9.62
N ARG A 721 -3.11 -12.91 9.02
CA ARG A 721 -3.95 -14.09 9.20
C ARG A 721 -3.88 -14.67 10.62
N VAL A 722 -2.71 -14.67 11.25
CA VAL A 722 -2.54 -15.08 12.66
C VAL A 722 -3.29 -14.11 13.57
N THR A 723 -3.17 -12.81 13.34
CA THR A 723 -3.90 -11.77 14.09
C THR A 723 -5.41 -11.87 13.91
N GLU A 724 -5.89 -12.11 12.68
CA GLU A 724 -7.31 -12.31 12.38
C GLU A 724 -7.87 -13.54 13.10
N LEU A 725 -7.15 -14.67 13.07
CA LEU A 725 -7.56 -15.89 13.78
C LEU A 725 -7.52 -15.73 15.30
N GLU A 726 -6.60 -14.91 15.84
CA GLU A 726 -6.55 -14.59 17.27
C GLU A 726 -7.69 -13.67 17.71
N ALA A 727 -8.00 -12.66 16.91
CA ALA A 727 -9.15 -11.79 17.14
C ALA A 727 -10.47 -12.59 17.06
N GLU A 728 -10.59 -13.49 16.09
CA GLU A 728 -11.77 -14.37 15.98
C GLU A 728 -11.84 -15.36 17.14
N ARG A 729 -10.71 -15.91 17.59
CA ARG A 729 -10.64 -16.75 18.78
C ARG A 729 -11.06 -15.98 20.04
N GLU A 730 -10.59 -14.76 20.23
CA GLU A 730 -10.98 -13.88 21.35
C GLU A 730 -12.48 -13.56 21.31
N ARG A 731 -13.03 -13.25 20.12
CA ARG A 731 -14.48 -13.07 19.92
C ARG A 731 -15.27 -14.32 20.28
N LEU A 732 -14.85 -15.49 19.79
CA LEU A 732 -15.50 -16.75 20.10
C LEU A 732 -15.39 -17.11 21.58
N LEU A 733 -14.27 -16.80 22.24
CA LEU A 733 -14.11 -16.97 23.69
C LEU A 733 -14.99 -16.01 24.48
N ALA A 734 -15.09 -14.75 24.08
CA ALA A 734 -15.97 -13.77 24.69
C ALA A 734 -17.45 -14.15 24.50
N PHE A 735 -17.82 -14.61 23.31
CA PHE A 735 -19.15 -15.12 23.01
C PHE A 735 -19.44 -16.41 23.79
N ASN A 736 -18.47 -17.32 23.92
CA ASN A 736 -18.60 -18.52 24.75
C ASN A 736 -18.76 -18.15 26.24
N ARG A 737 -18.01 -17.16 26.76
CA ARG A 737 -18.19 -16.64 28.13
C ARG A 737 -19.57 -16.01 28.32
N ARG A 738 -20.07 -15.28 27.34
CA ARG A 738 -21.42 -14.70 27.36
C ARG A 738 -22.49 -15.80 27.35
N LEU A 739 -22.41 -16.77 26.45
CA LEU A 739 -23.32 -17.90 26.40
C LEU A 739 -23.24 -18.75 27.66
N GLN A 740 -22.06 -18.93 28.24
CA GLN A 740 -21.90 -19.59 29.54
C GLN A 740 -22.53 -18.76 30.67
N GLY A 741 -22.47 -17.44 30.60
CA GLY A 741 -23.17 -16.54 31.52
C GLY A 741 -24.69 -16.58 31.33
N GLU A 742 -25.19 -16.65 30.10
CA GLU A 742 -26.61 -16.82 29.77
C GLU A 742 -27.10 -18.22 30.17
N ILE A 743 -26.31 -19.28 29.94
CA ILE A 743 -26.58 -20.63 30.46
C ILE A 743 -26.57 -20.62 31.98
N ALA A 744 -25.60 -19.96 32.63
CA ALA A 744 -25.54 -19.86 34.09
C ALA A 744 -26.72 -19.07 34.64
N GLU A 745 -27.19 -18.03 33.94
CA GLU A 745 -28.35 -17.24 34.31
C GLU A 745 -29.66 -18.01 34.07
N LEU A 746 -29.78 -18.73 32.95
CA LEU A 746 -30.93 -19.60 32.67
C LEU A 746 -30.94 -20.83 33.58
N GLN A 747 -29.78 -21.38 33.91
CA GLN A 747 -29.60 -22.40 34.95
C GLN A 747 -29.92 -21.81 36.32
N ARG A 748 -29.54 -20.56 36.62
CA ARG A 748 -29.94 -19.86 37.84
C ARG A 748 -31.46 -19.63 37.89
N GLN A 749 -32.11 -19.33 36.77
CA GLN A 749 -33.56 -19.23 36.65
C GLN A 749 -34.25 -20.60 36.72
N LEU A 750 -33.58 -21.66 36.24
CA LEU A 750 -34.00 -23.06 36.39
C LEU A 750 -33.81 -23.56 37.83
N GLU A 751 -32.73 -23.13 38.52
CA GLU A 751 -32.34 -23.42 39.90
C GLU A 751 -33.11 -22.53 40.91
N GLU A 752 -33.64 -21.39 40.47
CA GLU A 752 -34.66 -20.59 41.17
C GLU A 752 -35.98 -21.38 41.31
N GLN A 753 -36.11 -22.56 40.67
CA GLN A 753 -36.87 -23.68 41.21
C GLN A 753 -35.92 -24.76 41.78
N PRO A 754 -35.95 -24.99 43.11
CA PRO A 754 -34.90 -25.78 43.74
C PRO A 754 -35.15 -27.28 43.59
N THR A 755 -34.17 -28.00 43.05
CA THR A 755 -33.90 -29.41 43.35
C THR A 755 -32.48 -29.68 42.85
N GLN A 756 -31.47 -30.08 43.63
CA GLN A 756 -31.33 -30.97 44.80
C GLN A 756 -30.03 -30.54 45.53
N THR A 757 -29.71 -30.82 46.80
CA THR A 757 -30.17 -31.78 47.81
C THR A 757 -29.64 -31.34 49.18
N ALA A 758 -30.39 -31.66 50.24
CA ALA A 758 -29.93 -31.96 51.61
C ALA A 758 -29.12 -30.90 52.40
N GLY A 759 -29.85 -30.11 53.20
CA GLY A 759 -29.46 -29.84 54.60
C GLY A 759 -28.65 -28.58 54.92
N GLY A 760 -28.47 -27.64 53.99
CA GLY A 760 -27.71 -26.40 54.20
C GLY A 760 -28.51 -25.22 54.79
N LEU A 761 -29.48 -25.44 55.68
CA LEU A 761 -30.30 -24.37 56.25
C LEU A 761 -29.52 -23.67 57.39
N PRO A 762 -29.14 -22.38 57.27
CA PRO A 762 -28.47 -21.66 58.36
C PRO A 762 -29.50 -21.33 59.46
N ILE A 763 -29.50 -22.12 60.54
CA ILE A 763 -30.35 -21.91 61.71
C ILE A 763 -29.50 -21.32 62.85
N HIS A 764 -29.87 -20.14 63.32
CA HIS A 764 -29.25 -19.51 64.47
C HIS A 764 -29.81 -20.11 65.77
N ASN A 765 -29.00 -20.86 66.51
CA ASN A 765 -29.42 -21.42 67.80
C ASN A 765 -29.44 -20.34 68.89
N TRP A 766 -30.63 -19.97 69.35
CA TRP A 766 -30.86 -18.91 70.33
C TRP A 766 -31.50 -19.40 71.63
N ILE A 767 -31.64 -20.72 71.79
CA ILE A 767 -32.32 -21.36 72.92
C ILE A 767 -31.78 -20.87 74.28
N GLN A 768 -30.46 -20.71 74.41
CA GLN A 768 -29.81 -20.32 75.66
C GLN A 768 -29.68 -18.81 75.86
N ARG A 769 -30.06 -18.00 74.85
CA ARG A 769 -29.98 -16.53 74.89
C ARG A 769 -31.28 -15.88 75.33
N LEU A 770 -32.40 -16.58 75.16
CA LEU A 770 -33.73 -16.07 75.50
C LEU A 770 -34.09 -16.37 76.96
N PRO A 771 -34.76 -15.43 77.66
CA PRO A 771 -35.26 -15.65 79.00
C PRO A 771 -36.24 -16.84 79.06
N ARG A 772 -35.95 -17.84 79.92
CA ARG A 772 -36.80 -19.03 80.14
C ARG A 772 -36.65 -19.60 81.55
N ASP A 773 -37.70 -20.26 82.02
CA ASP A 773 -37.74 -21.07 83.26
C ASP A 773 -37.58 -22.57 82.90
N PRO A 774 -36.39 -23.16 83.05
CA PRO A 774 -36.10 -24.51 82.57
C PRO A 774 -36.86 -25.62 83.33
N GLU A 775 -37.38 -25.36 84.53
CA GLU A 775 -38.07 -26.38 85.33
C GLU A 775 -39.51 -26.65 84.86
N ARG A 776 -40.06 -25.79 84.01
CA ARG A 776 -41.45 -25.83 83.52
C ARG A 776 -41.57 -26.27 82.05
N TYR A 777 -40.56 -27.00 81.55
CA TYR A 777 -40.59 -27.66 80.24
C TYR A 777 -40.74 -29.17 80.43
N VAL A 778 -41.62 -29.77 79.65
CA VAL A 778 -41.86 -31.22 79.65
C VAL A 778 -41.26 -31.86 78.39
N PRO A 779 -40.80 -33.12 78.47
CA PRO A 779 -40.31 -33.83 77.28
C PRO A 779 -41.40 -33.97 76.21
N ARG A 780 -41.05 -33.69 74.95
CA ARG A 780 -41.90 -33.86 73.76
C ARG A 780 -41.31 -34.98 72.88
N PRO A 781 -41.89 -36.20 72.91
CA PRO A 781 -41.49 -37.27 72.01
C PRO A 781 -41.69 -36.88 70.54
N ALA A 782 -40.74 -37.21 69.66
CA ALA A 782 -40.78 -36.83 68.25
C ALA A 782 -42.01 -37.38 67.51
N ASP A 783 -42.51 -38.55 67.88
CA ASP A 783 -43.71 -39.20 67.34
C ASP A 783 -45.03 -38.55 67.80
N SER A 784 -44.99 -37.72 68.84
CA SER A 784 -46.15 -36.97 69.32
C SER A 784 -46.47 -35.73 68.47
N ILE A 785 -45.53 -35.30 67.62
CA ILE A 785 -45.66 -34.14 66.74
C ILE A 785 -46.52 -34.51 65.52
N GLN A 786 -47.60 -33.77 65.32
CA GLN A 786 -48.61 -33.99 64.27
C GLN A 786 -48.89 -32.77 63.41
N TYR A 787 -48.48 -31.58 63.86
CA TYR A 787 -48.75 -30.32 63.17
C TYR A 787 -47.51 -29.43 63.07
N VAL A 788 -47.51 -28.55 62.06
CA VAL A 788 -46.68 -27.35 62.04
C VAL A 788 -47.62 -26.17 62.21
N VAL A 789 -47.45 -25.41 63.28
CA VAL A 789 -48.37 -24.34 63.66
C VAL A 789 -47.74 -22.99 63.36
N ILE A 790 -48.37 -22.25 62.46
CA ILE A 790 -47.90 -20.95 62.00
C ILE A 790 -48.47 -19.85 62.88
N ASN A 791 -47.58 -18.98 63.34
CA ASN A 791 -47.85 -17.81 64.15
C ASN A 791 -47.26 -16.55 63.50
N HIS A 792 -47.80 -15.39 63.82
CA HIS A 792 -47.09 -14.11 63.72
C HIS A 792 -46.74 -13.58 65.11
N THR A 793 -45.88 -12.58 65.22
CA THR A 793 -45.55 -11.98 66.52
C THR A 793 -46.57 -10.95 67.00
N GLY A 794 -47.41 -10.42 66.10
CA GLY A 794 -48.43 -9.41 66.44
C GLY A 794 -47.85 -8.06 66.88
N VAL A 795 -46.56 -7.84 66.61
CA VAL A 795 -45.81 -6.61 66.88
C VAL A 795 -44.91 -6.31 65.68
N ALA A 796 -44.40 -5.09 65.59
CA ALA A 796 -43.53 -4.68 64.49
C ALA A 796 -42.30 -5.62 64.34
N PRO A 797 -41.84 -5.90 63.11
CA PRO A 797 -40.81 -6.91 62.85
C PRO A 797 -39.42 -6.57 63.41
N ASP A 798 -39.20 -5.30 63.77
CA ASP A 798 -37.96 -4.79 64.37
C ASP A 798 -37.92 -4.95 65.90
N VAL A 799 -39.00 -5.41 66.53
CA VAL A 799 -39.02 -5.69 67.98
C VAL A 799 -38.05 -6.85 68.30
N PRO A 800 -37.08 -6.66 69.21
CA PRO A 800 -36.10 -7.69 69.54
C PRO A 800 -36.72 -8.97 70.11
N LEU A 801 -36.18 -10.12 69.73
CA LEU A 801 -36.69 -11.44 70.13
C LEU A 801 -36.66 -11.65 71.66
N GLU A 802 -35.69 -11.05 72.36
CA GLU A 802 -35.61 -11.05 73.83
C GLU A 802 -36.74 -10.27 74.50
N GLU A 803 -37.31 -9.28 73.82
CA GLU A 803 -38.43 -8.50 74.31
C GLU A 803 -39.74 -9.29 74.16
N ILE A 804 -39.91 -9.97 73.03
CA ILE A 804 -41.02 -10.91 72.79
C ILE A 804 -40.97 -12.06 73.81
N ALA A 805 -39.79 -12.66 74.03
CA ALA A 805 -39.61 -13.72 75.03
C ALA A 805 -39.93 -13.23 76.46
N ARG A 806 -39.53 -12.00 76.82
CA ARG A 806 -39.89 -11.39 78.12
C ARG A 806 -41.39 -11.16 78.27
N ALA A 807 -42.07 -10.78 77.19
CA ALA A 807 -43.51 -10.59 77.21
C ALA A 807 -44.28 -11.90 77.43
N HIS A 808 -43.72 -13.04 77.04
CA HIS A 808 -44.34 -14.36 77.25
C HIS A 808 -44.12 -14.92 78.67
N LEU A 809 -43.07 -14.51 79.38
CA LEU A 809 -42.70 -15.05 80.71
C LEU A 809 -43.79 -14.99 81.80
N PRO A 810 -44.67 -13.97 81.86
CA PRO A 810 -45.73 -13.92 82.88
C PRO A 810 -46.70 -15.09 82.78
N ASP A 811 -47.01 -15.53 81.55
CA ASP A 811 -48.03 -16.53 81.28
C ASP A 811 -47.41 -17.90 80.93
N TRP A 812 -46.17 -17.92 80.44
CA TRP A 812 -45.48 -19.09 79.92
C TRP A 812 -44.05 -19.19 80.45
N PRO A 813 -43.46 -20.40 80.52
CA PRO A 813 -42.08 -20.57 81.00
C PRO A 813 -41.00 -20.09 80.01
N GLY A 814 -41.39 -19.39 78.94
CA GLY A 814 -40.51 -18.78 77.94
C GLY A 814 -41.27 -18.54 76.63
N ILE A 815 -40.54 -18.22 75.57
CA ILE A 815 -41.13 -18.01 74.24
C ILE A 815 -41.83 -19.28 73.74
N LEU A 816 -43.01 -19.12 73.13
CA LEU A 816 -43.87 -20.25 72.73
C LEU A 816 -43.44 -20.91 71.42
N TYR A 817 -42.65 -20.19 70.62
CA TYR A 817 -42.27 -20.62 69.29
C TYR A 817 -41.04 -21.52 69.38
N ASP A 818 -41.05 -22.60 68.61
CA ASP A 818 -39.89 -23.47 68.40
C ASP A 818 -38.90 -22.81 67.43
N TYR A 819 -39.43 -22.08 66.44
CA TYR A 819 -38.66 -21.28 65.49
C TYR A 819 -39.25 -19.88 65.33
N TYR A 820 -38.37 -18.93 65.03
CA TYR A 820 -38.69 -17.54 64.69
C TYR A 820 -38.04 -17.16 63.36
N ILE A 821 -38.75 -16.43 62.51
CA ILE A 821 -38.30 -15.98 61.19
C ILE A 821 -38.34 -14.44 61.14
N SER A 822 -37.17 -13.80 60.97
CA SER A 822 -37.06 -12.33 60.87
C SER A 822 -37.65 -11.80 59.56
N ALA A 823 -37.82 -10.48 59.43
CA ALA A 823 -38.31 -9.87 58.18
C ALA A 823 -37.37 -10.11 56.97
N GLU A 824 -36.08 -10.29 57.23
CA GLU A 824 -35.03 -10.60 56.25
C GLU A 824 -34.94 -12.10 55.91
N GLY A 825 -35.76 -12.95 56.55
CA GLY A 825 -35.78 -14.38 56.31
C GLY A 825 -34.72 -15.18 57.09
N GLU A 826 -34.08 -14.60 58.11
CA GLU A 826 -33.18 -15.34 58.99
C GLU A 826 -33.97 -16.24 59.95
N ILE A 827 -33.51 -17.47 60.16
CA ILE A 827 -34.21 -18.48 60.96
C ILE A 827 -33.50 -18.68 62.29
N TYR A 828 -34.23 -18.47 63.38
CA TYR A 828 -33.75 -18.61 64.75
C TYR A 828 -34.45 -19.80 65.41
N GLN A 829 -33.67 -20.75 65.95
CA GLN A 829 -34.24 -21.79 66.81
C GLN A 829 -34.32 -21.26 68.24
N THR A 830 -35.55 -21.20 68.74
CA THR A 830 -35.88 -20.54 70.01
C THR A 830 -36.22 -21.54 71.11
N GLN A 831 -36.59 -22.77 70.77
CA GLN A 831 -36.77 -23.88 71.72
C GLN A 831 -36.17 -25.21 71.21
N PRO A 832 -35.80 -26.14 72.12
CA PRO A 832 -35.46 -27.52 71.75
C PRO A 832 -36.68 -28.27 71.19
N LEU A 833 -36.49 -29.12 70.18
CA LEU A 833 -37.60 -29.88 69.58
C LEU A 833 -38.08 -31.04 70.48
N ASP A 834 -37.26 -31.49 71.41
CA ASP A 834 -37.54 -32.56 72.37
C ASP A 834 -38.18 -32.05 73.69
N GLN A 835 -38.45 -30.76 73.78
CA GLN A 835 -39.12 -30.12 74.92
C GLN A 835 -40.28 -29.25 74.43
N VAL A 836 -41.26 -29.06 75.30
CA VAL A 836 -42.33 -28.09 75.10
C VAL A 836 -42.70 -27.46 76.43
N VAL A 837 -43.24 -26.25 76.40
CA VAL A 837 -43.75 -25.58 77.60
C VAL A 837 -44.84 -26.45 78.27
N GLU A 838 -44.85 -26.51 79.59
CA GLU A 838 -45.96 -27.11 80.33
C GLU A 838 -47.24 -26.29 80.10
N THR A 839 -48.23 -26.88 79.43
CA THR A 839 -49.46 -26.19 79.01
C THR A 839 -50.66 -27.13 78.95
N ASN A 840 -51.86 -26.58 79.19
CA ASN A 840 -53.13 -27.27 78.96
C ASN A 840 -53.57 -27.22 77.48
N GLN A 841 -52.87 -26.45 76.64
CA GLN A 841 -53.13 -26.33 75.21
C GLN A 841 -52.51 -27.51 74.46
N VAL A 842 -53.33 -28.53 74.20
CA VAL A 842 -52.88 -29.81 73.59
C VAL A 842 -52.19 -29.63 72.24
N TYR A 843 -52.54 -28.58 71.47
CA TYR A 843 -51.93 -28.33 70.15
C TYR A 843 -50.45 -27.96 70.26
N LEU A 844 -50.04 -27.20 71.29
CA LEU A 844 -48.63 -26.80 71.48
C LEU A 844 -47.73 -28.02 71.70
N ALA A 845 -48.19 -28.99 72.50
CA ALA A 845 -47.45 -30.22 72.76
C ALA A 845 -47.32 -31.14 71.54
N ARG A 846 -48.22 -31.01 70.55
CA ARG A 846 -48.28 -31.86 69.35
C ARG A 846 -47.84 -31.12 68.08
N ALA A 847 -47.24 -29.94 68.21
CA ALA A 847 -46.86 -29.12 67.08
C ALA A 847 -45.42 -28.61 67.18
N ILE A 848 -44.83 -28.29 66.04
CA ILE A 848 -43.71 -27.35 65.94
C ILE A 848 -44.29 -25.96 65.63
N ASN A 849 -44.05 -25.00 66.52
CA ASN A 849 -44.60 -23.65 66.43
C ASN A 849 -43.59 -22.72 65.76
N ILE A 850 -43.98 -22.11 64.63
CA ILE A 850 -43.11 -21.20 63.87
C ILE A 850 -43.74 -19.81 63.88
N ALA A 851 -43.01 -18.80 64.35
CA ALA A 851 -43.43 -17.41 64.32
C ALA A 851 -42.74 -16.62 63.21
N PHE A 852 -43.55 -15.87 62.47
CA PHE A 852 -43.10 -14.88 61.48
C PHE A 852 -43.11 -13.49 62.13
N ALA A 853 -41.98 -12.77 62.07
CA ALA A 853 -41.85 -11.43 62.61
C ALA A 853 -42.79 -10.45 61.90
N GLY A 854 -43.70 -9.84 62.65
CA GLY A 854 -44.64 -8.84 62.14
C GLY A 854 -46.05 -8.98 62.69
N ASP A 855 -46.86 -7.99 62.35
CA ASP A 855 -48.31 -8.00 62.49
C ASP A 855 -48.93 -8.09 61.09
N PHE A 856 -49.80 -9.08 60.88
CA PHE A 856 -50.35 -9.46 59.57
C PHE A 856 -51.88 -9.40 59.54
N ASP A 857 -52.47 -8.54 60.38
CA ASP A 857 -53.89 -8.21 60.29
C ASP A 857 -54.18 -7.40 59.01
N ASP A 858 -53.33 -6.42 58.70
CA ASP A 858 -53.46 -5.54 57.50
C ASP A 858 -52.40 -5.80 56.41
N GLY A 859 -51.48 -6.75 56.63
CA GLY A 859 -50.35 -7.04 55.73
C GLY A 859 -50.07 -8.55 55.58
N VAL A 860 -49.09 -8.88 54.74
CA VAL A 860 -48.60 -10.26 54.58
C VAL A 860 -47.10 -10.33 54.87
N PRO A 861 -46.55 -11.52 55.22
CA PRO A 861 -45.12 -11.67 55.39
C PRO A 861 -44.34 -11.31 54.12
N THR A 862 -43.09 -10.89 54.28
CA THR A 862 -42.19 -10.56 53.16
C THR A 862 -41.90 -11.80 52.29
N HIS A 863 -41.36 -11.58 51.09
CA HIS A 863 -41.03 -12.68 50.20
C HIS A 863 -39.95 -13.58 50.81
N GLU A 864 -38.97 -12.96 51.46
CA GLU A 864 -37.88 -13.59 52.20
C GLU A 864 -38.42 -14.46 53.34
N GLN A 865 -39.40 -13.96 54.09
CA GLN A 865 -40.09 -14.70 55.14
C GLN A 865 -40.84 -15.94 54.61
N ILE A 866 -41.64 -15.78 53.56
CA ILE A 866 -42.39 -16.89 52.94
C ILE A 866 -41.43 -17.95 52.39
N TYR A 867 -40.32 -17.51 51.78
CA TYR A 867 -39.31 -18.41 51.25
C TYR A 867 -38.55 -19.17 52.34
N ALA A 868 -38.09 -18.47 53.39
CA ALA A 868 -37.42 -19.08 54.54
C ALA A 868 -38.35 -20.05 55.29
N GLY A 869 -39.61 -19.65 55.49
CA GLY A 869 -40.65 -20.49 56.07
C GLY A 869 -40.93 -21.74 55.24
N GLY A 870 -41.01 -21.60 53.91
CA GLY A 870 -41.16 -22.73 52.99
C GLY A 870 -40.02 -23.75 53.10
N LYS A 871 -38.77 -23.27 53.14
CA LYS A 871 -37.58 -24.13 53.31
C LYS A 871 -37.52 -24.81 54.67
N LEU A 872 -37.78 -24.06 55.75
CA LEU A 872 -37.81 -24.60 57.11
C LEU A 872 -38.86 -25.70 57.25
N ILE A 873 -40.07 -25.46 56.73
CA ILE A 873 -41.17 -26.42 56.80
C ILE A 873 -40.87 -27.65 55.93
N ALA A 874 -40.32 -27.49 54.73
CA ALA A 874 -39.90 -28.63 53.92
C ALA A 874 -38.85 -29.50 54.63
N TRP A 875 -37.86 -28.87 55.30
CA TRP A 875 -36.90 -29.59 56.14
C TRP A 875 -37.57 -30.29 57.33
N LEU A 876 -38.55 -29.65 57.98
CA LEU A 876 -39.32 -30.28 59.08
C LEU A 876 -40.18 -31.46 58.59
N LEU A 877 -40.76 -31.41 57.39
CA LEU A 877 -41.50 -32.52 56.79
C LEU A 877 -40.58 -33.70 56.46
N GLU A 878 -39.33 -33.44 56.08
CA GLU A 878 -38.31 -34.48 55.91
C GLU A 878 -37.88 -35.07 57.27
N TYR A 879 -37.71 -34.23 58.29
CA TYR A 879 -37.25 -34.63 59.63
C TYR A 879 -38.33 -35.36 60.44
N PHE A 880 -39.62 -35.01 60.25
CA PHE A 880 -40.77 -35.63 60.91
C PHE A 880 -41.70 -36.26 59.85
N PRO A 881 -41.46 -37.53 59.46
CA PRO A 881 -42.13 -38.16 58.32
C PRO A 881 -43.64 -38.37 58.51
N GLN A 882 -44.16 -38.21 59.72
CA GLN A 882 -45.59 -38.24 60.00
C GLN A 882 -46.33 -36.94 59.63
N LEU A 883 -45.61 -35.86 59.32
CA LEU A 883 -46.19 -34.58 58.92
C LEU A 883 -46.46 -34.55 57.41
N SER A 884 -47.53 -33.88 57.01
CA SER A 884 -47.88 -33.63 55.60
C SER A 884 -48.22 -32.17 55.35
N LEU A 885 -48.50 -31.77 54.11
CA LEU A 885 -48.97 -30.42 53.82
C LEU A 885 -50.29 -30.08 54.54
N GLU A 886 -51.14 -31.07 54.82
CA GLU A 886 -52.39 -30.90 55.56
C GLU A 886 -52.17 -30.67 57.08
N SER A 887 -50.97 -31.02 57.57
CA SER A 887 -50.53 -30.77 58.94
C SER A 887 -50.13 -29.32 59.20
N ILE A 888 -50.01 -28.48 58.16
CA ILE A 888 -49.61 -27.07 58.26
C ILE A 888 -50.86 -26.21 58.47
N ARG A 889 -50.95 -25.59 59.65
CA ARG A 889 -52.13 -24.82 60.06
C ARG A 889 -51.72 -23.58 60.85
N GLY A 890 -52.49 -22.51 60.76
CA GLY A 890 -52.34 -21.33 61.62
C GLY A 890 -52.91 -21.60 63.01
N VAL A 891 -52.44 -20.87 64.03
CA VAL A 891 -52.99 -21.03 65.39
C VAL A 891 -54.50 -20.72 65.47
N SER A 892 -55.00 -19.79 64.65
CA SER A 892 -56.43 -19.50 64.48
C SER A 892 -57.28 -20.68 64.00
N GLU A 893 -56.66 -21.73 63.45
CA GLU A 893 -57.35 -22.96 63.03
C GLU A 893 -57.53 -23.97 64.19
N PHE A 894 -56.92 -23.72 65.35
CA PHE A 894 -57.05 -24.56 66.55
C PHE A 894 -57.82 -23.88 67.68
N ILE A 895 -57.62 -22.58 67.86
CA ILE A 895 -58.24 -21.76 68.90
C ILE A 895 -58.66 -20.41 68.32
N ASP A 896 -59.64 -19.76 68.94
CA ASP A 896 -60.01 -18.38 68.60
C ASP A 896 -58.86 -17.44 68.97
N HIS A 897 -58.07 -17.04 67.97
CA HIS A 897 -56.83 -16.29 68.16
C HIS A 897 -56.50 -15.47 66.90
N PRO A 898 -56.02 -14.21 67.02
CA PRO A 898 -55.74 -13.34 65.87
C PRO A 898 -54.58 -13.81 65.00
N SER A 899 -53.55 -14.42 65.59
CA SER A 899 -52.42 -15.01 64.87
C SER A 899 -52.86 -16.19 63.96
N PRO A 900 -52.27 -16.35 62.74
CA PRO A 900 -51.12 -15.62 62.22
C PRO A 900 -51.50 -14.36 61.41
N GLY A 901 -52.64 -13.74 61.72
CA GLY A 901 -53.15 -12.52 61.13
C GLY A 901 -54.42 -12.74 60.31
N ALA A 902 -55.24 -11.70 60.19
CA ALA A 902 -56.50 -11.75 59.43
C ALA A 902 -56.32 -12.18 57.95
N GLN A 903 -55.14 -11.96 57.36
CA GLN A 903 -54.82 -12.32 55.96
C GLN A 903 -54.45 -13.82 55.75
N TRP A 904 -54.46 -14.65 56.79
CA TRP A 904 -53.99 -16.04 56.75
C TRP A 904 -54.85 -16.94 55.85
N LEU A 905 -56.14 -17.02 56.13
CA LEU A 905 -57.13 -17.79 55.35
C LEU A 905 -57.96 -16.91 54.42
N GLU A 906 -58.12 -15.64 54.77
CA GLU A 906 -58.98 -14.68 54.07
C GLU A 906 -58.13 -13.51 53.52
N GLY A 907 -58.70 -12.65 52.68
CA GLY A 907 -57.96 -11.56 52.05
C GLY A 907 -56.87 -12.05 51.10
N ALA A 908 -55.60 -11.72 51.38
CA ALA A 908 -54.45 -12.14 50.59
C ALA A 908 -54.13 -13.65 50.69
N CYS A 909 -54.75 -14.35 51.64
CA CYS A 909 -54.68 -15.81 51.80
C CYS A 909 -53.24 -16.35 51.76
N TRP A 910 -52.36 -15.76 52.56
CA TRP A 910 -50.92 -16.04 52.44
C TRP A 910 -50.54 -17.46 52.87
N LYS A 911 -51.47 -18.24 53.46
CA LYS A 911 -51.34 -19.69 53.63
C LYS A 911 -51.03 -20.40 52.30
N GLU A 912 -51.69 -20.04 51.21
CA GLU A 912 -51.44 -20.69 49.91
C GLU A 912 -50.06 -20.33 49.34
N ALA A 913 -49.60 -19.09 49.56
CA ALA A 913 -48.25 -18.68 49.18
C ALA A 913 -47.19 -19.47 49.96
N LEU A 914 -47.41 -19.70 51.26
CA LEU A 914 -46.54 -20.53 52.09
C LEU A 914 -46.57 -22.00 51.67
N LEU A 915 -47.74 -22.61 51.47
CA LEU A 915 -47.86 -23.99 51.00
C LEU A 915 -47.22 -24.20 49.62
N ALA A 916 -47.33 -23.22 48.72
CA ALA A 916 -46.63 -23.24 47.43
C ALA A 916 -45.11 -23.16 47.61
N ALA A 917 -44.60 -22.37 48.56
CA ALA A 917 -43.19 -22.33 48.89
C ALA A 917 -42.69 -23.67 49.48
N VAL A 918 -43.50 -24.34 50.30
CA VAL A 918 -43.17 -25.69 50.83
C VAL A 918 -43.10 -26.73 49.71
N ARG A 919 -44.07 -26.76 48.79
CA ARG A 919 -44.08 -27.69 47.63
C ARG A 919 -42.83 -27.52 46.75
N ARG A 920 -42.46 -26.27 46.47
CA ARG A 920 -41.23 -25.92 45.74
C ARG A 920 -39.99 -26.40 46.49
N ALA A 921 -39.90 -26.14 47.79
CA ALA A 921 -38.75 -26.54 48.61
C ALA A 921 -38.65 -28.07 48.83
N ALA A 922 -39.77 -28.79 48.82
CA ALA A 922 -39.84 -30.26 48.97
C ALA A 922 -39.64 -31.03 47.65
N GLY A 923 -39.44 -30.35 46.52
CA GLY A 923 -39.18 -30.98 45.22
C GLY A 923 -40.38 -31.75 44.65
N TRP A 924 -41.61 -31.43 45.06
CA TRP A 924 -42.82 -32.05 44.53
C TRP A 924 -43.31 -31.26 43.30
N GLN A 925 -42.96 -31.67 42.07
CA GLN A 925 -43.61 -31.11 40.87
C GLN A 925 -43.65 -32.03 39.65
N GLU A 926 -44.82 -32.12 39.00
CA GLU A 926 -44.92 -32.19 37.53
C GLU A 926 -44.61 -30.80 36.96
N SER A 927 -43.78 -30.76 35.91
CA SER A 927 -43.22 -29.52 35.35
C SER A 927 -44.28 -28.63 34.68
N SER A 928 -44.16 -27.32 34.89
CA SER A 928 -44.97 -26.34 34.16
C SER A 928 -44.50 -26.18 32.70
N PRO A 929 -45.36 -25.73 31.76
CA PRO A 929 -44.96 -25.45 30.37
C PRO A 929 -43.78 -24.47 30.24
N ALA A 930 -43.66 -23.52 31.17
CA ALA A 930 -42.55 -22.57 31.22
C ALA A 930 -41.21 -23.25 31.59
N GLU A 931 -41.25 -24.28 32.44
CA GLU A 931 -40.06 -25.05 32.84
C GLU A 931 -39.56 -25.94 31.68
N ALA A 932 -40.47 -26.54 30.91
CA ALA A 932 -40.12 -27.32 29.72
C ALA A 932 -39.49 -26.42 28.62
N GLU A 933 -39.96 -25.18 28.49
CA GLU A 933 -39.40 -24.22 27.54
C GLU A 933 -38.00 -23.73 27.94
N LEU A 934 -37.79 -23.43 29.22
CA LEU A 934 -36.46 -23.10 29.76
C LEU A 934 -35.46 -24.26 29.59
N ARG A 935 -35.87 -25.51 29.85
CA ARG A 935 -35.01 -26.70 29.64
C ARG A 935 -34.61 -26.88 28.17
N ASN A 936 -35.53 -26.62 27.23
CA ASN A 936 -35.22 -26.67 25.80
C ASN A 936 -34.27 -25.56 25.36
N GLN A 937 -34.40 -24.35 25.94
CA GLN A 937 -33.48 -23.23 25.68
C GLN A 937 -32.07 -23.51 26.20
N VAL A 938 -31.94 -24.07 27.41
CA VAL A 938 -30.63 -24.49 27.97
C VAL A 938 -29.98 -25.54 27.07
N ALA A 939 -30.72 -26.58 26.64
CA ALA A 939 -30.17 -27.62 25.76
C ALA A 939 -29.69 -27.08 24.39
N GLN A 940 -30.40 -26.10 23.81
CA GLN A 940 -29.99 -25.44 22.57
C GLN A 940 -28.71 -24.61 22.74
N LEU A 941 -28.60 -23.86 23.84
CA LEU A 941 -27.42 -23.05 24.13
C LEU A 941 -26.21 -23.92 24.47
N GLU A 942 -26.39 -25.03 25.18
CA GLU A 942 -25.33 -26.02 25.44
C GLU A 942 -24.79 -26.64 24.14
N GLN A 943 -25.68 -26.98 23.19
CA GLN A 943 -25.27 -27.45 21.86
C GLN A 943 -24.48 -26.38 21.09
N GLN A 944 -24.86 -25.11 21.20
CA GLN A 944 -24.12 -23.99 20.61
C GLN A 944 -22.75 -23.80 21.26
N VAL A 945 -22.65 -23.92 22.59
CA VAL A 945 -21.37 -23.85 23.32
C VAL A 945 -20.42 -24.97 22.90
N GLU A 946 -20.92 -26.19 22.72
CA GLU A 946 -20.10 -27.32 22.27
C GLU A 946 -19.63 -27.14 20.82
N ALA A 947 -20.49 -26.64 19.93
CA ALA A 947 -20.10 -26.28 18.56
C ALA A 947 -19.03 -25.17 18.54
N LEU A 948 -19.16 -24.16 19.41
CA LEU A 948 -18.17 -23.10 19.54
C LEU A 948 -16.84 -23.59 20.13
N ARG A 949 -16.87 -24.54 21.07
CA ARG A 949 -15.66 -25.19 21.60
C ARG A 949 -14.92 -25.96 20.52
N HIS A 950 -15.65 -26.71 19.68
CA HIS A 950 -15.07 -27.41 18.54
C HIS A 950 -14.47 -26.45 17.49
N ASN A 951 -15.17 -25.35 17.20
CA ASN A 951 -14.64 -24.29 16.33
C ASN A 951 -13.39 -23.62 16.91
N ASN A 952 -13.36 -23.34 18.23
CA ASN A 952 -12.20 -22.76 18.90
C ASN A 952 -10.98 -23.69 18.82
N GLN A 953 -11.19 -25.00 19.03
CA GLN A 953 -10.13 -26.01 18.90
C GLN A 953 -9.59 -26.07 17.47
N THR A 954 -10.47 -26.04 16.46
CA THR A 954 -10.07 -26.03 15.05
C THR A 954 -9.25 -24.78 14.71
N LEU A 955 -9.67 -23.59 15.18
CA LEU A 955 -8.94 -22.35 14.98
C LEU A 955 -7.59 -22.37 15.72
N GLN A 956 -7.52 -23.00 16.89
CA GLN A 956 -6.27 -23.16 17.64
C GLN A 956 -5.28 -24.04 16.87
N ASP A 957 -5.72 -25.16 16.30
CA ASP A 957 -4.87 -26.04 15.50
C ASP A 957 -4.37 -25.34 14.22
N GLN A 958 -5.23 -24.54 13.58
CA GLN A 958 -4.85 -23.70 12.42
C GLN A 958 -3.84 -22.61 12.80
N ASN A 959 -4.02 -21.96 13.94
CA ASN A 959 -3.11 -20.93 14.43
C ASN A 959 -1.70 -21.51 14.73
N VAL A 960 -1.63 -22.71 15.32
CA VAL A 960 -0.36 -23.43 15.53
C VAL A 960 0.37 -23.71 14.21
N GLN A 961 -0.35 -24.17 13.17
CA GLN A 961 0.24 -24.41 11.86
C GLN A 961 0.73 -23.12 11.18
N LEU A 962 -0.05 -22.04 11.23
CA LEU A 962 0.32 -20.76 10.65
C LEU A 962 1.51 -20.12 11.36
N ARG A 963 1.59 -20.22 12.70
CA ARG A 963 2.75 -19.77 13.47
C ARG A 963 4.02 -20.54 13.11
N ALA A 964 3.92 -21.84 12.84
CA ALA A 964 5.06 -22.63 12.36
C ALA A 964 5.53 -22.17 10.97
N GLN A 965 4.61 -21.87 10.05
CA GLN A 965 4.92 -21.34 8.72
C GLN A 965 5.52 -19.93 8.77
N TYR A 966 4.99 -19.07 9.65
CA TYR A 966 5.51 -17.73 9.91
C TYR A 966 6.96 -17.79 10.41
N GLN A 967 7.24 -18.66 11.40
CA GLN A 967 8.59 -18.86 11.92
C GLN A 967 9.55 -19.37 10.84
N GLN A 968 9.12 -20.32 10.03
CA GLN A 968 9.92 -20.87 8.93
C GLN A 968 10.26 -19.79 7.88
N ALA A 969 9.30 -18.93 7.53
CA ALA A 969 9.54 -17.81 6.62
C ALA A 969 10.51 -16.77 7.21
N GLN A 970 10.37 -16.46 8.50
CA GLN A 970 11.24 -15.53 9.22
C GLN A 970 12.70 -16.02 9.31
N ASP A 971 12.89 -17.32 9.48
CA ASP A 971 14.23 -17.92 9.54
C ASP A 971 14.92 -17.94 8.16
N GLU A 972 14.16 -18.18 7.08
CA GLU A 972 14.70 -18.11 5.71
C GLU A 972 15.02 -16.68 5.28
N ILE A 973 14.19 -15.68 5.66
CA ILE A 973 14.49 -14.26 5.44
C ILE A 973 15.80 -13.88 6.13
N ARG A 974 15.98 -14.25 7.40
CA ARG A 974 17.23 -13.98 8.14
C ARG A 974 18.45 -14.59 7.46
N ARG A 975 18.32 -15.81 6.96
CA ARG A 975 19.39 -16.49 6.22
C ARG A 975 19.74 -15.74 4.93
N LEU A 976 18.73 -15.42 4.10
CA LEU A 976 18.92 -14.73 2.82
C LEU A 976 19.45 -13.30 3.00
N GLN A 977 19.01 -12.57 4.02
CA GLN A 977 19.54 -11.25 4.38
C GLN A 977 21.01 -11.32 4.79
N GLY A 978 21.42 -12.35 5.55
CA GLY A 978 22.82 -12.58 5.88
C GLY A 978 23.69 -12.88 4.67
N GLU A 979 23.21 -13.72 3.74
CA GLU A 979 23.90 -14.02 2.48
C GLU A 979 23.97 -12.79 1.55
N LEU A 980 22.93 -11.94 1.53
CA LEU A 980 22.86 -10.70 0.75
C LEU A 980 23.87 -9.65 1.28
N GLN A 981 23.87 -9.41 2.59
CA GLN A 981 24.75 -8.44 3.23
C GLN A 981 26.23 -8.79 3.05
N GLN A 982 26.56 -10.08 3.10
CA GLN A 982 27.91 -10.56 2.82
C GLN A 982 28.34 -10.26 1.36
N ARG A 983 27.44 -10.43 0.39
CA ARG A 983 27.71 -10.17 -1.04
C ARG A 983 27.69 -8.69 -1.41
N GLU A 984 26.89 -7.87 -0.75
CA GLU A 984 26.86 -6.42 -0.96
C GLU A 984 28.13 -5.72 -0.45
N GLN A 985 28.70 -6.21 0.66
CA GLN A 985 29.99 -5.72 1.17
C GLN A 985 31.16 -6.02 0.21
N GLU A 986 31.06 -7.09 -0.58
CA GLU A 986 32.04 -7.43 -1.61
C GLU A 986 31.96 -6.53 -2.87
N HIS A 987 30.89 -5.73 -3.06
CA HIS A 987 30.51 -5.16 -4.36
C HIS A 987 30.50 -3.61 -4.50
N LYS A 988 31.04 -2.82 -3.56
CA LYS A 988 31.22 -1.36 -3.78
C LYS A 988 32.23 -1.09 -4.91
N ARG A 989 31.76 -0.96 -6.16
CA ARG A 989 32.57 -0.71 -7.36
C ARG A 989 33.22 0.68 -7.32
N TYR A 990 34.51 0.73 -7.60
CA TYR A 990 35.27 1.95 -7.82
C TYR A 990 34.84 2.61 -9.14
N VAL A 991 34.53 3.91 -9.12
CA VAL A 991 34.17 4.69 -10.32
C VAL A 991 35.45 5.00 -11.10
N VAL A 992 35.53 4.53 -12.35
CA VAL A 992 36.70 4.71 -13.20
C VAL A 992 36.71 6.14 -13.76
N PRO A 993 37.73 6.97 -13.47
CA PRO A 993 37.81 8.34 -13.98
C PRO A 993 38.13 8.34 -15.48
N LYS A 994 37.67 9.37 -16.21
CA LYS A 994 38.00 9.56 -17.64
C LYS A 994 39.52 9.70 -17.84
N PRO A 995 40.15 8.94 -18.76
CA PRO A 995 41.60 9.03 -19.00
C PRO A 995 41.98 10.35 -19.69
N ALA A 996 43.22 10.80 -19.47
CA ALA A 996 43.78 11.93 -20.19
C ALA A 996 44.02 11.55 -21.66
N MET A 997 43.41 12.29 -22.58
CA MET A 997 43.51 12.04 -24.03
C MET A 997 43.47 13.34 -24.83
N ARG A 998 44.10 13.33 -26.01
CA ARG A 998 44.07 14.45 -26.96
C ARG A 998 42.97 14.22 -27.98
N VAL A 999 42.13 15.23 -28.23
CA VAL A 999 41.10 15.16 -29.27
C VAL A 999 41.68 15.72 -30.56
N VAL A 1000 41.94 14.85 -31.54
CA VAL A 1000 42.56 15.21 -32.83
C VAL A 1000 41.63 14.98 -34.02
N VAL A 1001 40.36 14.67 -33.75
CA VAL A 1001 39.34 14.29 -34.75
C VAL A 1001 39.29 15.26 -35.94
N GLU A 1002 39.35 16.57 -35.70
CA GLU A 1002 39.30 17.61 -36.73
C GLU A 1002 40.65 17.91 -37.42
N GLN A 1003 41.75 17.37 -36.91
CA GLN A 1003 43.10 17.60 -37.42
C GLN A 1003 43.56 16.51 -38.40
N LEU A 1004 42.81 15.41 -38.48
CA LEU A 1004 43.16 14.26 -39.31
C LEU A 1004 42.65 14.42 -40.75
N PRO A 1005 43.41 13.93 -41.75
CA PRO A 1005 42.96 13.87 -43.14
C PRO A 1005 41.61 13.18 -43.30
N ARG A 1006 40.71 13.79 -44.08
CA ARG A 1006 39.37 13.29 -44.41
C ARG A 1006 39.15 13.33 -45.91
N HIS A 1007 38.26 12.46 -46.41
CA HIS A 1007 37.85 12.50 -47.80
C HIS A 1007 37.02 13.77 -48.07
N PRO A 1008 37.22 14.46 -49.22
CA PRO A 1008 36.49 15.69 -49.52
C PRO A 1008 34.96 15.50 -49.50
N THR A 1009 34.47 14.37 -50.03
CA THR A 1009 33.04 14.13 -50.26
C THR A 1009 32.41 13.00 -49.44
N LEU A 1010 33.19 12.03 -48.95
CA LEU A 1010 32.64 10.87 -48.25
C LEU A 1010 32.44 11.21 -46.76
N ARG A 1011 31.37 10.70 -46.16
CA ARG A 1011 31.04 10.92 -44.75
C ARG A 1011 30.70 9.59 -44.09
N TYR A 1012 31.00 9.49 -42.81
CA TYR A 1012 30.58 8.36 -42.00
C TYR A 1012 29.11 8.51 -41.61
N GLU A 1013 28.43 7.38 -41.47
CA GLU A 1013 27.12 7.31 -40.83
C GLU A 1013 27.22 7.65 -39.35
N GLN A 1014 26.11 8.13 -38.79
CA GLN A 1014 25.98 8.42 -37.36
C GLN A 1014 25.08 7.38 -36.69
N ARG A 1015 25.30 7.13 -35.41
CA ARG A 1015 24.55 6.19 -34.56
C ARG A 1015 24.33 6.78 -33.15
N PRO A 1016 23.22 6.47 -32.47
CA PRO A 1016 23.06 6.80 -31.06
C PRO A 1016 24.02 5.97 -30.18
N LEU A 1017 24.45 6.55 -29.05
CA LEU A 1017 25.37 5.87 -28.11
C LEU A 1017 24.79 4.56 -27.56
N SER A 1018 23.46 4.47 -27.42
CA SER A 1018 22.75 3.26 -26.98
C SER A 1018 22.86 2.07 -27.94
N GLN A 1019 23.22 2.30 -29.20
CA GLN A 1019 23.45 1.25 -30.19
C GLN A 1019 24.83 0.59 -30.03
N ILE A 1020 25.74 1.21 -29.27
CA ILE A 1020 27.07 0.67 -29.03
C ILE A 1020 27.00 -0.42 -27.97
N THR A 1021 27.37 -1.64 -28.34
CA THR A 1021 27.29 -2.81 -27.46
C THR A 1021 28.62 -3.54 -27.29
N HIS A 1022 29.63 -3.21 -28.10
CA HIS A 1022 30.93 -3.90 -28.13
C HIS A 1022 32.11 -2.93 -28.26
N ILE A 1023 33.28 -3.33 -27.75
CA ILE A 1023 34.56 -2.65 -27.98
C ILE A 1023 35.44 -3.57 -28.81
N ALA A 1024 35.91 -3.08 -29.95
CA ALA A 1024 36.79 -3.80 -30.86
C ALA A 1024 38.24 -3.35 -30.67
N ILE A 1025 39.12 -4.28 -30.28
CA ILE A 1025 40.55 -4.05 -30.11
C ILE A 1025 41.29 -4.35 -31.43
N HIS A 1026 42.14 -3.41 -31.83
CA HIS A 1026 42.91 -3.43 -33.07
C HIS A 1026 44.40 -3.21 -32.83
N HIS A 1027 45.21 -3.55 -33.83
CA HIS A 1027 46.56 -3.02 -33.98
C HIS A 1027 46.70 -2.29 -35.32
N THR A 1028 47.73 -1.46 -35.48
CA THR A 1028 47.93 -0.79 -36.78
C THR A 1028 48.59 -1.67 -37.83
N ALA A 1029 49.19 -2.80 -37.42
CA ALA A 1029 50.02 -3.66 -38.28
C ALA A 1029 51.20 -2.93 -38.95
N THR A 1030 51.56 -1.75 -38.43
CA THR A 1030 52.69 -0.91 -38.88
C THR A 1030 53.69 -0.72 -37.74
N PRO A 1031 54.89 -0.14 -38.00
CA PRO A 1031 55.75 0.32 -36.92
C PRO A 1031 55.00 1.27 -35.96
N PRO A 1032 55.29 1.22 -34.64
CA PRO A 1032 54.62 2.04 -33.63
C PRO A 1032 54.88 3.56 -33.78
N THR A 1033 55.84 3.94 -34.62
CA THR A 1033 56.19 5.34 -34.93
C THR A 1033 55.27 5.98 -35.98
N VAL A 1034 54.38 5.20 -36.61
CA VAL A 1034 53.44 5.72 -37.61
C VAL A 1034 52.30 6.47 -36.91
N SER A 1035 52.12 7.74 -37.26
CA SER A 1035 51.12 8.62 -36.63
C SER A 1035 49.69 8.32 -37.08
N PRO A 1036 48.66 8.69 -36.29
CA PRO A 1036 47.26 8.56 -36.70
C PRO A 1036 46.95 9.37 -37.96
N ALA A 1037 47.63 10.50 -38.20
CA ALA A 1037 47.49 11.26 -39.45
C ALA A 1037 47.88 10.44 -40.68
N ARG A 1038 49.02 9.71 -40.62
CA ARG A 1038 49.44 8.85 -41.72
C ARG A 1038 48.50 7.65 -41.91
N ILE A 1039 47.97 7.08 -40.84
CA ILE A 1039 46.95 6.03 -40.93
C ILE A 1039 45.65 6.56 -41.56
N ALA A 1040 45.23 7.79 -41.23
CA ALA A 1040 44.09 8.45 -41.85
C ALA A 1040 44.31 8.66 -43.37
N GLU A 1041 45.49 9.11 -43.80
CA GLU A 1041 45.83 9.23 -45.24
C GLU A 1041 45.69 7.90 -45.97
N LEU A 1042 46.19 6.82 -45.37
CA LEU A 1042 46.10 5.47 -45.93
C LEU A 1042 44.65 4.97 -45.98
N HIS A 1043 43.80 5.36 -45.04
CA HIS A 1043 42.37 5.01 -45.08
C HIS A 1043 41.59 5.83 -46.12
N VAL A 1044 41.87 7.13 -46.23
CA VAL A 1044 41.21 8.02 -47.19
C VAL A 1044 41.59 7.69 -48.64
N ALA A 1045 42.82 7.25 -48.91
CA ALA A 1045 43.23 6.86 -50.25
C ALA A 1045 42.62 5.51 -50.68
N PRO A 1046 42.11 5.38 -51.91
CA PRO A 1046 41.76 4.08 -52.49
C PRO A 1046 43.05 3.29 -52.81
N ASP A 1047 42.98 1.96 -52.69
CA ASP A 1047 44.03 1.04 -53.13
C ASP A 1047 43.43 -0.06 -54.02
N PRO A 1048 43.30 0.21 -55.33
CA PRO A 1048 42.71 -0.74 -56.29
C PRO A 1048 43.49 -2.06 -56.39
N ALA A 1049 44.79 -2.05 -56.10
CA ALA A 1049 45.63 -3.27 -56.15
C ALA A 1049 45.27 -4.26 -55.04
N ARG A 1050 44.64 -3.79 -53.95
CA ARG A 1050 44.13 -4.60 -52.84
C ARG A 1050 42.60 -4.68 -52.79
N GLY A 1051 41.92 -4.16 -53.81
CA GLY A 1051 40.45 -4.11 -53.85
C GLY A 1051 39.84 -3.26 -52.72
N LYS A 1052 40.57 -2.24 -52.26
CA LYS A 1052 40.16 -1.37 -51.14
C LYS A 1052 39.71 -0.01 -51.66
N ASP A 1053 38.45 0.34 -51.39
CA ASP A 1053 37.90 1.66 -51.71
C ASP A 1053 38.38 2.76 -50.75
N ALA A 1054 38.18 4.02 -51.15
CA ALA A 1054 38.45 5.20 -50.32
C ALA A 1054 37.48 5.28 -49.13
N TRP A 1055 37.98 5.61 -47.93
CA TRP A 1055 37.14 5.79 -46.74
C TRP A 1055 36.91 7.28 -46.43
N PRO A 1056 35.82 7.63 -45.72
CA PRO A 1056 35.58 9.00 -45.26
C PRO A 1056 36.71 9.63 -44.41
N GLY A 1057 37.45 8.81 -43.66
CA GLY A 1057 38.50 9.25 -42.74
C GLY A 1057 39.22 8.06 -42.10
N ILE A 1058 39.72 8.24 -40.87
CA ILE A 1058 40.33 7.16 -40.09
C ILE A 1058 39.27 6.19 -39.54
N GLY A 1059 39.54 4.89 -39.66
CA GLY A 1059 38.62 3.83 -39.24
C GLY A 1059 38.44 3.65 -37.72
N TYR A 1060 39.34 4.19 -36.88
CA TYR A 1060 39.33 3.94 -35.43
C TYR A 1060 38.84 5.14 -34.62
N HIS A 1061 38.25 4.89 -33.45
CA HIS A 1061 37.73 5.91 -32.55
C HIS A 1061 38.82 6.44 -31.62
N PHE A 1062 39.67 5.53 -31.13
CA PHE A 1062 40.79 5.86 -30.26
C PHE A 1062 42.07 5.20 -30.74
N PHE A 1063 43.17 5.92 -30.62
CA PHE A 1063 44.50 5.50 -31.02
C PHE A 1063 45.47 5.58 -29.84
N ILE A 1064 46.12 4.47 -29.49
CA ILE A 1064 47.02 4.36 -28.34
C ILE A 1064 48.47 4.27 -28.83
N HIS A 1065 49.24 5.32 -28.57
CA HIS A 1065 50.66 5.43 -28.93
C HIS A 1065 51.54 4.53 -28.05
N ALA A 1066 52.74 4.20 -28.53
CA ALA A 1066 53.68 3.33 -27.81
C ALA A 1066 54.13 3.84 -26.44
N ASP A 1067 54.06 5.16 -26.21
CA ASP A 1067 54.35 5.83 -24.95
C ASP A 1067 53.15 5.89 -23.99
N GLY A 1068 51.98 5.37 -24.39
CA GLY A 1068 50.74 5.41 -23.62
C GLY A 1068 49.88 6.66 -23.82
N THR A 1069 50.27 7.58 -24.71
CA THR A 1069 49.40 8.70 -25.09
C THR A 1069 48.16 8.20 -25.82
N ILE A 1070 46.99 8.74 -25.49
CA ILE A 1070 45.70 8.40 -26.14
C ILE A 1070 45.26 9.57 -27.01
N ASP A 1071 44.98 9.29 -28.27
CA ASP A 1071 44.33 10.23 -29.19
C ASP A 1071 42.90 9.76 -29.49
N GLN A 1072 41.92 10.63 -29.28
CA GLN A 1072 40.59 10.44 -29.83
C GLN A 1072 40.61 10.90 -31.29
N THR A 1073 40.43 9.94 -32.18
CA THR A 1073 40.56 10.09 -33.64
C THR A 1073 39.22 10.09 -34.36
N ASN A 1074 38.14 9.65 -33.70
CA ASN A 1074 36.77 9.79 -34.17
C ASN A 1074 35.77 9.99 -33.01
N TYR A 1075 34.54 10.43 -33.29
CA TYR A 1075 33.47 10.55 -32.28
C TYR A 1075 32.78 9.21 -32.04
N LEU A 1076 32.22 8.98 -30.85
CA LEU A 1076 31.57 7.70 -30.50
C LEU A 1076 30.30 7.46 -31.31
N GLU A 1077 29.62 8.54 -31.69
CA GLU A 1077 28.44 8.58 -32.54
C GLU A 1077 28.77 8.25 -34.01
N THR A 1078 30.05 8.20 -34.39
CA THR A 1078 30.46 7.92 -35.77
C THR A 1078 30.63 6.43 -36.00
N ALA A 1079 29.89 5.86 -36.96
CA ALA A 1079 30.05 4.47 -37.38
C ALA A 1079 31.28 4.31 -38.32
N SER A 1080 32.48 4.44 -37.77
CA SER A 1080 33.73 4.37 -38.55
C SER A 1080 34.07 2.94 -39.00
N TYR A 1081 34.80 2.82 -40.10
CA TYR A 1081 35.06 1.53 -40.74
C TYR A 1081 36.26 0.82 -40.10
N HIS A 1082 36.04 -0.12 -39.18
CA HIS A 1082 37.12 -0.91 -38.56
C HIS A 1082 36.83 -2.41 -38.43
N VAL A 1083 35.57 -2.83 -38.36
CA VAL A 1083 35.17 -4.24 -38.32
C VAL A 1083 34.02 -4.45 -39.31
N TYR A 1084 34.24 -5.27 -40.33
CA TYR A 1084 33.25 -5.51 -41.38
C TYR A 1084 31.93 -6.03 -40.78
N ARG A 1085 30.80 -5.46 -41.18
CA ARG A 1085 29.43 -5.74 -40.66
C ARG A 1085 29.14 -5.45 -39.18
N HIS A 1086 30.12 -4.94 -38.43
CA HIS A 1086 29.95 -4.69 -36.99
C HIS A 1086 30.22 -3.23 -36.59
N ASN A 1087 30.49 -2.36 -37.57
CA ASN A 1087 30.76 -0.93 -37.35
C ASN A 1087 29.57 -0.19 -36.72
N MET A 1088 28.32 -0.64 -36.87
CA MET A 1088 27.16 0.07 -36.33
C MET A 1088 27.00 -0.05 -34.80
N TYR A 1089 27.65 -1.03 -34.17
CA TYR A 1089 27.50 -1.28 -32.73
C TYR A 1089 28.82 -1.44 -31.98
N ALA A 1090 29.96 -1.29 -32.66
CA ALA A 1090 31.29 -1.44 -32.08
C ALA A 1090 32.09 -0.14 -32.07
N VAL A 1091 32.87 0.06 -31.00
CA VAL A 1091 33.87 1.13 -30.89
C VAL A 1091 35.27 0.56 -31.13
N GLY A 1092 35.98 1.08 -32.13
CA GLY A 1092 37.34 0.66 -32.48
C GLY A 1092 38.42 1.37 -31.66
N VAL A 1093 39.17 0.61 -30.87
CA VAL A 1093 40.38 1.05 -30.13
C VAL A 1093 41.61 0.40 -30.74
N VAL A 1094 42.53 1.20 -31.29
CA VAL A 1094 43.74 0.68 -31.96
C VAL A 1094 45.01 0.94 -31.17
N PHE A 1095 45.86 -0.08 -31.07
CA PHE A 1095 47.18 -0.02 -30.46
C PHE A 1095 48.24 0.16 -31.56
N ALA A 1096 49.06 1.20 -31.47
CA ALA A 1096 50.15 1.46 -32.41
C ALA A 1096 51.19 0.33 -32.38
N GLY A 1097 51.38 -0.37 -33.51
CA GLY A 1097 52.35 -1.45 -33.61
C GLY A 1097 51.85 -2.65 -34.43
N SER A 1098 52.75 -3.63 -34.59
CA SER A 1098 52.46 -4.93 -35.19
C SER A 1098 52.76 -6.05 -34.20
N PHE A 1099 51.72 -6.77 -33.80
CA PHE A 1099 51.75 -7.83 -32.76
C PHE A 1099 51.57 -9.23 -33.37
N MET A 1100 52.18 -9.46 -34.55
CA MET A 1100 52.07 -10.72 -35.30
C MET A 1100 53.25 -11.68 -35.07
N ASN A 1101 54.34 -11.22 -34.43
CA ASN A 1101 55.63 -11.91 -34.39
C ASN A 1101 56.20 -12.03 -32.95
N GLY A 1102 55.43 -12.54 -31.98
CA GLY A 1102 55.92 -12.70 -30.60
C GLY A 1102 56.08 -11.40 -29.81
N ARG A 1103 55.54 -10.28 -30.32
CA ARG A 1103 55.58 -8.96 -29.67
C ARG A 1103 54.20 -8.60 -29.12
N VAL A 1104 54.17 -8.04 -27.92
CA VAL A 1104 52.97 -7.51 -27.25
C VAL A 1104 53.04 -5.98 -27.16
N PRO A 1105 51.92 -5.27 -26.89
CA PRO A 1105 51.96 -3.83 -26.64
C PRO A 1105 52.86 -3.48 -25.45
N THR A 1106 53.40 -2.26 -25.44
CA THR A 1106 54.24 -1.80 -24.31
C THR A 1106 53.42 -1.73 -23.02
N THR A 1107 54.09 -1.74 -21.85
CA THR A 1107 53.40 -1.57 -20.57
C THR A 1107 52.63 -0.25 -20.49
N ALA A 1108 53.15 0.82 -21.10
CA ALA A 1108 52.46 2.11 -21.18
C ALA A 1108 51.19 2.02 -22.03
N GLN A 1109 51.26 1.32 -23.18
CA GLN A 1109 50.09 1.03 -24.01
C GLN A 1109 49.03 0.21 -23.28
N LEU A 1110 49.41 -0.88 -22.61
CA LEU A 1110 48.47 -1.72 -21.87
C LEU A 1110 47.82 -0.95 -20.71
N ARG A 1111 48.57 -0.10 -20.01
CA ARG A 1111 48.03 0.74 -18.92
C ARG A 1111 47.01 1.75 -19.45
N ALA A 1112 47.38 2.51 -20.47
CA ALA A 1112 46.52 3.53 -21.06
C ALA A 1112 45.29 2.91 -21.74
N GLY A 1113 45.48 1.81 -22.47
CA GLY A 1113 44.42 1.06 -23.12
C GLY A 1113 43.45 0.44 -22.15
N ALA A 1114 43.93 -0.18 -21.06
CA ALA A 1114 43.06 -0.72 -20.03
C ALA A 1114 42.22 0.36 -19.34
N HIS A 1115 42.83 1.51 -19.03
CA HIS A 1115 42.10 2.64 -18.43
C HIS A 1115 41.03 3.18 -19.38
N LEU A 1116 41.37 3.35 -20.66
CA LEU A 1116 40.41 3.77 -21.69
C LEU A 1116 39.27 2.77 -21.85
N VAL A 1117 39.57 1.47 -21.96
CA VAL A 1117 38.56 0.43 -22.14
C VAL A 1117 37.67 0.32 -20.90
N ALA A 1118 38.23 0.35 -19.69
CA ALA A 1118 37.47 0.33 -18.44
C ALA A 1118 36.52 1.54 -18.32
N TRP A 1119 36.99 2.73 -18.72
CA TRP A 1119 36.16 3.93 -18.77
C TRP A 1119 35.06 3.80 -19.84
N LEU A 1120 35.37 3.37 -21.06
CA LEU A 1120 34.37 3.15 -22.12
C LEU A 1120 33.33 2.10 -21.74
N MET A 1121 33.73 1.03 -21.05
CA MET A 1121 32.82 0.02 -20.51
C MET A 1121 31.84 0.62 -19.51
N GLN A 1122 32.29 1.54 -18.66
CA GLN A 1122 31.46 2.26 -17.71
C GLN A 1122 30.50 3.22 -18.43
N GLU A 1123 31.01 4.06 -19.33
CA GLU A 1123 30.19 5.09 -20.00
C GLU A 1123 29.15 4.50 -20.95
N LEU A 1124 29.47 3.39 -21.61
CA LEU A 1124 28.61 2.75 -22.62
C LEU A 1124 27.89 1.51 -22.09
N ASN A 1125 28.04 1.20 -20.80
CA ASN A 1125 27.48 0.02 -20.14
C ASN A 1125 27.81 -1.31 -20.86
N ILE A 1126 29.08 -1.49 -21.23
CA ILE A 1126 29.57 -2.67 -21.97
C ILE A 1126 30.25 -3.65 -21.01
N PRO A 1127 29.79 -4.91 -20.91
CA PRO A 1127 30.45 -5.91 -20.05
C PRO A 1127 31.81 -6.34 -20.64
N LEU A 1128 32.74 -6.78 -19.79
CA LEU A 1128 34.09 -7.21 -20.22
C LEU A 1128 34.04 -8.30 -21.30
N ALA A 1129 33.04 -9.18 -21.21
CA ALA A 1129 32.78 -10.24 -22.18
C ALA A 1129 32.51 -9.75 -23.61
N ARG A 1130 32.21 -8.45 -23.81
CA ARG A 1130 31.98 -7.81 -25.12
C ARG A 1130 33.15 -6.90 -25.56
N VAL A 1131 34.33 -7.05 -24.92
CA VAL A 1131 35.61 -6.49 -25.37
C VAL A 1131 36.33 -7.54 -26.20
N TRP A 1132 36.29 -7.39 -27.52
CA TRP A 1132 36.74 -8.40 -28.48
C TRP A 1132 37.88 -7.86 -29.34
N GLY A 1133 38.85 -8.70 -29.67
CA GLY A 1133 39.78 -8.43 -30.76
C GLY A 1133 39.05 -8.50 -32.10
N HIS A 1134 39.50 -7.75 -33.11
CA HIS A 1134 38.88 -7.74 -34.44
C HIS A 1134 38.60 -9.15 -35.00
N ARG A 1135 39.54 -10.09 -34.85
CA ARG A 1135 39.38 -11.49 -35.28
C ARG A 1135 38.31 -12.32 -34.58
N GLU A 1136 37.76 -11.83 -33.47
CA GLU A 1136 36.74 -12.54 -32.69
C GLU A 1136 35.33 -12.17 -33.13
N PHE A 1137 35.19 -11.15 -33.99
CA PHE A 1137 33.92 -10.82 -34.62
C PHE A 1137 33.58 -11.83 -35.73
N PRO A 1138 32.32 -12.29 -35.83
CA PRO A 1138 31.85 -13.15 -36.93
C PRO A 1138 32.17 -12.54 -38.30
N ASP A 1139 32.24 -13.37 -39.35
CA ASP A 1139 32.50 -12.93 -40.74
C ASP A 1139 33.82 -12.17 -40.99
N ASN A 1140 34.69 -11.98 -39.99
CA ASN A 1140 35.95 -11.25 -40.10
C ASN A 1140 37.15 -12.20 -40.04
N ASN A 1141 37.63 -12.65 -41.21
CA ASN A 1141 38.85 -13.46 -41.30
C ASN A 1141 40.11 -12.58 -41.30
N THR A 1142 40.58 -12.21 -40.11
CA THR A 1142 41.75 -11.33 -39.92
C THR A 1142 42.68 -11.84 -38.82
N VAL A 1143 43.95 -11.44 -38.88
CA VAL A 1143 44.93 -11.68 -37.80
C VAL A 1143 44.87 -10.58 -36.74
N CYS A 1144 44.24 -9.43 -37.03
CA CYS A 1144 44.10 -8.30 -36.10
C CYS A 1144 43.36 -8.73 -34.81
N PRO A 1145 43.79 -8.32 -33.60
CA PRO A 1145 44.85 -7.35 -33.29
C PRO A 1145 46.24 -7.97 -33.13
N GLY A 1146 46.48 -9.14 -33.71
CA GLY A 1146 47.74 -9.88 -33.68
C GLY A 1146 47.51 -11.37 -33.49
N SER A 1147 48.47 -12.19 -33.95
CA SER A 1147 48.51 -13.61 -33.60
C SER A 1147 48.62 -13.79 -32.08
N GLU A 1148 49.35 -12.88 -31.42
CA GLU A 1148 49.60 -12.88 -29.96
C GLU A 1148 48.36 -12.54 -29.10
N TRP A 1149 47.21 -12.23 -29.71
CA TRP A 1149 45.98 -11.81 -29.00
C TRP A 1149 45.44 -12.93 -28.10
N THR A 1150 45.05 -14.05 -28.71
CA THR A 1150 44.57 -15.28 -28.02
C THR A 1150 45.58 -16.42 -28.06
N GLN A 1151 46.63 -16.31 -28.87
CA GLN A 1151 47.69 -17.31 -29.02
C GLN A 1151 49.02 -16.71 -28.53
N GLY A 1152 50.06 -17.53 -28.34
CA GLY A 1152 51.38 -17.04 -27.94
C GLY A 1152 51.39 -16.35 -26.56
N ASN A 1153 51.82 -15.09 -26.50
CA ASN A 1153 51.93 -14.30 -25.27
C ASN A 1153 50.58 -13.83 -24.68
N ARG A 1154 49.45 -14.11 -25.36
CA ARG A 1154 48.07 -13.90 -24.86
C ARG A 1154 47.85 -12.51 -24.26
N TRP A 1155 48.21 -11.46 -25.00
CA TRP A 1155 48.11 -10.11 -24.47
C TRP A 1155 46.66 -9.62 -24.27
N ARG A 1156 45.66 -10.38 -24.75
CA ARG A 1156 44.26 -10.23 -24.33
C ARG A 1156 44.11 -10.37 -22.81
N ASP A 1157 44.69 -11.41 -22.22
CA ASP A 1157 44.56 -11.68 -20.79
C ASP A 1157 45.26 -10.60 -19.98
N MET A 1158 46.43 -10.13 -20.45
CA MET A 1158 47.16 -9.01 -19.85
C MET A 1158 46.34 -7.71 -19.87
N LEU A 1159 45.61 -7.45 -20.95
CA LEU A 1159 44.72 -6.29 -21.07
C LEU A 1159 43.50 -6.44 -20.14
N TRP A 1160 42.89 -7.62 -20.11
CA TRP A 1160 41.71 -7.92 -19.27
C TRP A 1160 42.03 -7.83 -17.78
N GLU A 1161 43.12 -8.45 -17.34
CA GLU A 1161 43.61 -8.35 -15.97
C GLU A 1161 43.81 -6.87 -15.57
N ARG A 1162 44.37 -6.06 -16.48
CA ARG A 1162 44.59 -4.63 -16.21
C ARG A 1162 43.29 -3.83 -16.19
N ILE A 1163 42.28 -4.19 -16.99
CA ILE A 1163 40.94 -3.59 -16.95
C ILE A 1163 40.28 -3.87 -15.60
N GLU A 1164 40.33 -5.11 -15.12
CA GLU A 1164 39.78 -5.51 -13.83
C GLU A 1164 40.48 -4.81 -12.65
N GLN A 1165 41.82 -4.64 -12.73
CA GLN A 1165 42.58 -3.83 -11.77
C GLN A 1165 42.11 -2.36 -11.75
N VAL A 1166 41.82 -1.76 -12.91
CA VAL A 1166 41.29 -0.39 -13.00
C VAL A 1166 39.88 -0.31 -12.42
N GLN A 1167 38.99 -1.27 -12.72
CA GLN A 1167 37.61 -1.31 -12.20
C GLN A 1167 37.52 -1.58 -10.69
N SER A 1168 38.55 -2.19 -10.11
CA SER A 1168 38.67 -2.39 -8.66
C SER A 1168 39.38 -1.22 -7.94
N GLY A 1169 39.78 -0.17 -8.66
CA GLY A 1169 40.51 0.97 -8.10
C GLY A 1169 41.96 0.67 -7.72
N VAL A 1170 42.46 -0.51 -8.10
CA VAL A 1170 43.82 -0.97 -7.83
C VAL A 1170 44.77 -0.41 -8.88
N GLY A 1171 45.60 0.57 -8.49
CA GLY A 1171 46.77 0.99 -9.28
C GLY A 1171 46.53 2.12 -10.29
N VAL A 1172 45.46 2.92 -10.16
CA VAL A 1172 45.29 4.20 -10.89
C VAL A 1172 45.91 5.32 -10.06
N LYS A 1173 47.24 5.45 -10.09
CA LYS A 1173 47.95 6.57 -9.46
C LYS A 1173 47.94 7.76 -10.41
N THR A 1174 47.14 8.78 -10.11
CA THR A 1174 47.02 9.99 -10.95
C THR A 1174 48.20 10.94 -10.79
N ILE A 1175 49.00 10.79 -9.73
CA ILE A 1175 50.16 11.63 -9.44
C ILE A 1175 51.44 10.79 -9.55
N ARG A 1176 52.42 11.23 -10.33
CA ARG A 1176 53.67 10.46 -10.46
C ARG A 1176 54.59 10.67 -9.26
N HIS A 1177 54.77 11.92 -8.81
CA HIS A 1177 55.59 12.24 -7.65
C HIS A 1177 54.95 13.37 -6.83
N TYR A 1178 54.67 13.07 -5.56
CA TYR A 1178 54.08 14.01 -4.60
C TYR A 1178 55.07 14.32 -3.47
N MET A 1179 55.29 15.60 -3.18
CA MET A 1179 56.11 16.07 -2.07
C MET A 1179 55.17 16.56 -0.96
N LEU A 1180 55.11 15.78 0.13
CA LEU A 1180 54.17 15.97 1.23
C LEU A 1180 54.83 16.75 2.37
N PHE A 1181 54.21 17.88 2.72
CA PHE A 1181 54.59 18.73 3.85
C PHE A 1181 53.55 18.63 4.96
N TRP A 1182 53.94 18.92 6.20
CA TRP A 1182 53.02 18.86 7.34
C TRP A 1182 52.22 20.16 7.53
N GLN A 1183 50.98 20.03 8.01
CA GLN A 1183 50.10 21.14 8.38
C GLN A 1183 49.20 20.71 9.54
N ARG A 1184 48.99 21.59 10.52
CA ARG A 1184 48.01 21.38 11.61
C ARG A 1184 46.60 21.85 11.19
N PRO A 1185 45.53 21.31 11.79
CA PRO A 1185 44.15 21.69 11.45
C PRO A 1185 43.95 23.21 11.42
N TYR A 1186 43.31 23.70 10.37
CA TYR A 1186 43.16 25.14 10.17
C TYR A 1186 42.21 25.77 11.22
N PRO A 1187 42.55 26.95 11.77
CA PRO A 1187 43.82 27.67 11.61
C PRO A 1187 44.92 27.07 12.50
N GLY A 1188 46.02 26.62 11.88
CA GLY A 1188 47.13 25.95 12.58
C GLY A 1188 48.48 26.12 11.86
N PRO A 1189 49.61 25.94 12.57
CA PRO A 1189 50.94 26.09 11.99
C PRO A 1189 51.19 25.07 10.88
N MET A 1190 51.97 25.48 9.87
CA MET A 1190 52.36 24.67 8.72
C MET A 1190 53.87 24.67 8.52
N ALA A 1191 54.38 23.74 7.73
CA ALA A 1191 55.79 23.54 7.41
C ALA A 1191 56.40 24.66 6.53
N ARG A 1192 56.30 25.93 6.95
CA ARG A 1192 56.74 27.09 6.15
C ARG A 1192 58.24 27.04 5.83
N GLN A 1193 59.06 26.70 6.82
CA GLN A 1193 60.52 26.67 6.64
C GLN A 1193 60.97 25.45 5.81
N ASP A 1194 60.37 24.28 6.02
CA ASP A 1194 60.62 23.09 5.19
C ASP A 1194 60.27 23.33 3.71
N LEU A 1195 59.18 24.05 3.44
CA LEU A 1195 58.78 24.41 2.07
C LEU A 1195 59.81 25.35 1.42
N VAL A 1196 60.32 26.34 2.16
CA VAL A 1196 61.39 27.24 1.68
C VAL A 1196 62.67 26.44 1.41
N ASN A 1197 63.02 25.52 2.30
CA ASN A 1197 64.21 24.69 2.19
C ASN A 1197 64.15 23.72 0.99
N ALA A 1198 62.95 23.38 0.51
CA ALA A 1198 62.73 22.48 -0.62
C ALA A 1198 62.75 23.15 -2.00
N ILE A 1199 62.84 24.49 -2.09
CA ILE A 1199 62.69 25.24 -3.36
C ILE A 1199 63.64 24.72 -4.44
N SER A 1200 64.93 24.54 -4.15
CA SER A 1200 65.91 24.08 -5.14
C SER A 1200 65.59 22.69 -5.70
N TYR A 1201 65.06 21.80 -4.86
CA TYR A 1201 64.60 20.47 -5.25
C TYR A 1201 63.34 20.56 -6.12
N VAL A 1202 62.38 21.39 -5.74
CA VAL A 1202 61.15 21.65 -6.50
C VAL A 1202 61.44 22.22 -7.88
N VAL A 1203 62.34 23.21 -7.98
CA VAL A 1203 62.72 23.83 -9.25
C VAL A 1203 63.35 22.80 -10.19
N ARG A 1204 64.18 21.91 -9.67
CA ARG A 1204 64.87 20.88 -10.47
C ARG A 1204 63.93 19.79 -10.97
N PHE A 1205 63.04 19.29 -10.11
CA PHE A 1205 62.30 18.05 -10.35
C PHE A 1205 60.79 18.25 -10.60
N ARG A 1206 60.25 19.43 -10.28
CA ARG A 1206 58.84 19.80 -10.48
C ARG A 1206 57.83 18.74 -9.95
N PRO A 1207 57.96 18.26 -8.70
CA PRO A 1207 56.96 17.37 -8.11
C PRO A 1207 55.63 18.09 -7.89
N THR A 1208 54.54 17.33 -7.74
CA THR A 1208 53.29 17.87 -7.18
C THR A 1208 53.51 18.13 -5.69
N ILE A 1209 53.11 19.29 -5.17
CA ILE A 1209 53.37 19.69 -3.78
C ILE A 1209 52.04 19.84 -3.06
N GLY A 1210 51.98 19.38 -1.81
CA GLY A 1210 50.87 19.73 -0.95
C GLY A 1210 51.00 19.20 0.47
N PHE A 1211 49.91 19.31 1.21
CA PHE A 1211 49.87 19.07 2.67
C PHE A 1211 48.93 17.93 3.07
N SER A 1212 48.29 17.28 2.09
CA SER A 1212 47.24 16.28 2.31
C SER A 1212 47.81 14.88 2.15
N VAL A 1213 47.78 14.10 3.23
CA VAL A 1213 48.08 12.65 3.20
C VAL A 1213 47.10 11.94 2.25
N GLN A 1214 45.84 12.40 2.22
CA GLN A 1214 44.82 11.80 1.36
C GLN A 1214 45.12 12.01 -0.13
N ASP A 1215 45.63 13.19 -0.52
CA ASP A 1215 46.04 13.46 -1.90
C ASP A 1215 47.30 12.67 -2.26
N ALA A 1216 48.24 12.56 -1.32
CA ALA A 1216 49.47 11.80 -1.49
C ALA A 1216 49.22 10.30 -1.72
N ARG A 1217 48.09 9.74 -1.27
CA ARG A 1217 47.70 8.33 -1.56
C ARG A 1217 47.45 8.08 -3.04
N ASN A 1218 47.17 9.12 -3.83
CA ASN A 1218 46.99 9.00 -5.27
C ASN A 1218 48.33 9.05 -6.03
N ALA A 1219 49.46 9.14 -5.33
CA ALA A 1219 50.79 9.21 -5.93
C ALA A 1219 51.49 7.84 -6.04
N GLU A 1220 52.28 7.68 -7.10
CA GLU A 1220 53.17 6.52 -7.27
C GLU A 1220 54.39 6.64 -6.34
N TYR A 1221 54.98 7.83 -6.27
CA TYR A 1221 56.11 8.16 -5.39
C TYR A 1221 55.75 9.32 -4.45
N VAL A 1222 56.05 9.17 -3.15
CA VAL A 1222 55.81 10.21 -2.14
C VAL A 1222 57.11 10.54 -1.43
N THR A 1223 57.51 11.81 -1.43
CA THR A 1223 58.59 12.35 -0.60
C THR A 1223 57.98 13.09 0.58
N ILE A 1224 58.12 12.58 1.79
CA ILE A 1224 57.69 13.27 3.01
C ILE A 1224 58.83 14.17 3.48
N VAL A 1225 58.55 15.46 3.70
CA VAL A 1225 59.54 16.43 4.18
C VAL A 1225 59.26 16.78 5.64
N GLY A 1226 60.26 16.57 6.50
CA GLY A 1226 60.16 16.81 7.93
C GLY A 1226 59.98 15.55 8.77
N ASN A 1227 60.08 15.71 10.09
CA ASN A 1227 60.10 14.63 11.06
C ASN A 1227 58.70 14.03 11.35
N GLU A 1228 58.65 12.98 12.19
CA GLU A 1228 57.40 12.31 12.56
C GLU A 1228 56.40 13.18 13.33
N ALA A 1229 56.85 14.30 13.91
CA ALA A 1229 55.96 15.24 14.59
C ALA A 1229 55.04 15.98 13.60
N GLY A 1230 55.44 16.06 12.32
CA GLY A 1230 54.67 16.65 11.23
C GLY A 1230 53.75 15.66 10.52
N ILE A 1231 54.32 14.57 9.98
CA ILE A 1231 53.58 13.45 9.36
C ILE A 1231 53.97 12.18 10.11
N SER A 1232 53.01 11.54 10.74
CA SER A 1232 53.22 10.38 11.63
C SER A 1232 53.66 9.11 10.89
N ALA A 1233 54.23 8.16 11.63
CA ALA A 1233 54.54 6.83 11.11
C ALA A 1233 53.29 6.05 10.67
N ALA A 1234 52.13 6.32 11.27
CA ALA A 1234 50.85 5.72 10.88
C ALA A 1234 50.40 6.20 9.49
N GLU A 1235 50.53 7.50 9.22
CA GLU A 1235 50.23 8.09 7.90
C GLU A 1235 51.20 7.61 6.83
N GLU A 1236 52.48 7.47 7.17
CA GLU A 1236 53.47 6.87 6.27
C GLU A 1236 53.14 5.41 5.95
N LYS A 1237 52.75 4.61 6.96
CA LYS A 1237 52.32 3.22 6.76
C LYS A 1237 51.06 3.14 5.90
N LEU A 1238 50.12 4.07 6.06
CA LEU A 1238 48.90 4.17 5.23
C LEU A 1238 49.24 4.45 3.76
N LEU A 1239 50.19 5.34 3.49
CA LEU A 1239 50.64 5.65 2.13
C LEU A 1239 51.29 4.42 1.47
N ARG A 1240 52.14 3.70 2.19
CA ARG A 1240 52.75 2.44 1.71
C ARG A 1240 51.70 1.36 1.46
N ALA A 1241 50.74 1.18 2.37
CA ALA A 1241 49.62 0.25 2.23
C ALA A 1241 48.72 0.59 1.03
N SER A 1242 48.63 1.87 0.68
CA SER A 1242 47.92 2.35 -0.51
C SER A 1242 48.73 2.14 -1.80
N GLY A 1243 49.88 1.47 -1.76
CA GLY A 1243 50.73 1.18 -2.92
C GLY A 1243 51.67 2.32 -3.33
N CYS A 1244 51.91 3.32 -2.47
CA CYS A 1244 52.87 4.39 -2.74
C CYS A 1244 54.30 3.94 -2.38
N LYS A 1245 55.29 4.34 -3.19
CA LYS A 1245 56.70 4.24 -2.83
C LYS A 1245 57.10 5.50 -2.06
N VAL A 1246 57.24 5.35 -0.75
CA VAL A 1246 57.44 6.49 0.16
C VAL A 1246 58.89 6.61 0.61
N GLU A 1247 59.46 7.81 0.57
CA GLU A 1247 60.74 8.18 1.18
C GLU A 1247 60.53 9.40 2.08
N ARG A 1248 61.07 9.34 3.30
CA ARG A 1248 61.08 10.48 4.21
C ARG A 1248 62.45 11.16 4.20
N ILE A 1249 62.44 12.48 4.09
CA ILE A 1249 63.62 13.33 4.21
C ILE A 1249 63.44 14.19 5.47
N ALA A 1250 64.12 13.77 6.54
CA ALA A 1250 64.15 14.45 7.83
C ALA A 1250 65.60 14.51 8.32
N GLY A 1251 66.22 15.68 8.28
CA GLY A 1251 67.48 15.94 8.99
C GLY A 1251 67.26 16.07 10.49
N ARG A 1252 68.36 16.13 11.27
CA ARG A 1252 68.32 16.42 12.71
C ARG A 1252 67.73 17.80 13.01
N ASP A 1253 67.91 18.72 12.07
CA ASP A 1253 67.35 20.07 12.08
C ASP A 1253 66.93 20.49 10.65
N GLU A 1254 66.35 21.68 10.55
CA GLU A 1254 65.86 22.26 9.29
C GLU A 1254 67.00 22.55 8.31
N GLU A 1255 68.21 22.90 8.79
CA GLU A 1255 69.39 23.16 7.97
C GLU A 1255 69.95 21.87 7.33
N GLU A 1256 69.96 20.76 8.07
CA GLU A 1256 70.36 19.45 7.56
C GLU A 1256 69.34 18.92 6.55
N THR A 1257 68.04 19.12 6.78
CA THR A 1257 66.98 18.80 5.81
C THR A 1257 67.16 19.56 4.50
N SER A 1258 67.48 20.86 4.57
CA SER A 1258 67.78 21.68 3.39
C SER A 1258 69.01 21.19 2.63
N ARG A 1259 70.10 20.85 3.33
CA ARG A 1259 71.32 20.30 2.71
C ARG A 1259 71.05 18.99 1.96
N ILE A 1260 70.26 18.09 2.52
CA ILE A 1260 69.92 16.80 1.87
C ILE A 1260 69.12 17.03 0.57
N LEU A 1261 68.13 17.92 0.59
CA LEU A 1261 67.33 18.24 -0.59
C LEU A 1261 68.16 18.95 -1.68
N ALA A 1262 69.06 19.84 -1.29
CA ALA A 1262 69.97 20.52 -2.21
C ALA A 1262 70.99 19.55 -2.84
N GLU A 1263 71.51 18.59 -2.07
CA GLU A 1263 72.42 17.55 -2.56
C GLU A 1263 71.74 16.68 -3.62
N LEU A 1264 70.50 16.23 -3.37
CA LEU A 1264 69.70 15.46 -4.33
C LEU A 1264 69.46 16.24 -5.63
N ALA A 1265 69.10 17.52 -5.52
CA ALA A 1265 68.90 18.40 -6.67
C ALA A 1265 70.18 18.55 -7.52
N ASN A 1266 71.33 18.74 -6.87
CA ASN A 1266 72.64 18.89 -7.54
C ASN A 1266 73.09 17.60 -8.23
N LEU A 1267 72.86 16.45 -7.59
CA LEU A 1267 73.19 15.13 -8.15
C LEU A 1267 72.20 14.68 -9.23
N GLY A 1268 71.09 15.41 -9.45
CA GLY A 1268 70.05 15.03 -10.40
C GLY A 1268 69.27 13.78 -10.00
N ARG A 1269 69.37 13.35 -8.73
CA ARG A 1269 68.65 12.18 -8.20
C ARG A 1269 67.43 12.64 -7.41
N ARG A 1270 66.25 12.09 -7.75
CA ARG A 1270 65.00 12.42 -7.04
C ARG A 1270 64.93 11.78 -5.65
N PHE A 1271 65.47 10.59 -5.45
CA PHE A 1271 65.36 9.86 -4.19
C PHE A 1271 66.72 9.33 -3.72
N ARG A 1272 66.89 9.13 -2.42
CA ARG A 1272 68.11 8.55 -1.85
C ARG A 1272 68.10 7.02 -1.95
N SER A 1273 66.95 6.42 -1.69
CA SER A 1273 66.78 4.99 -1.44
C SER A 1273 66.32 4.18 -2.65
N PHE A 1274 65.94 4.83 -3.76
CA PHE A 1274 65.53 4.15 -4.99
C PHE A 1274 65.96 4.91 -6.24
N ASP A 1275 66.55 4.20 -7.21
CA ASP A 1275 66.79 4.73 -8.56
C ASP A 1275 65.57 4.44 -9.44
N VAL A 1276 65.08 5.47 -10.12
CA VAL A 1276 63.83 5.42 -10.88
C VAL A 1276 63.98 6.23 -12.15
N ASP A 1277 63.60 5.65 -13.27
CA ASP A 1277 63.50 6.35 -14.56
C ASP A 1277 62.19 7.16 -14.61
N PHE A 1278 62.32 8.49 -14.56
CA PHE A 1278 61.21 9.44 -14.40
C PHE A 1278 60.88 10.16 -15.70
#